data_AF-A0A329TF17-F1
#
_entry.id   AF-A0A329TF17-F1
#
_cell.length_a   1.000
_cell.length_b   1.000
_cell.length_c   1.000
_cell.angle_alpha   90.00
_cell.angle_beta   90.00
_cell.angle_gamma   90.00
#
_symmetry.space_group_name_H-M   'P 1'
#
loop_
_entity.id
_entity.type
_entity.pdbx_description
1 polymer ?
#
loop_
_entity_poly.entity_id
_entity_poly.type
_entity_poly.pdbx_seq_one_letter_code
_entity_poly.pdbx_strand_id
1 'polypeptide(L)'
;MTLRTEGGLSVRGTPNHRLLVDGEWARLDEVEAGNAVSIRLGWLPETTEDAVELETVEAGPRWASGRTVSNDAVAELHAAGLSDYAIAEQLDSSPSTVQRRRADELDLPANGPGGRPAGRSFEADRLHELHERGHTDAEIAAELGVHQTTVRNARAAESLSANGRAAKSVTQPETLSTDLAELLGLWIGDGSIHEDGIRFHVAREETLERVDRLSRDLFDTGADWTWSDGCYEAVIHSHEIKRFWLRNFGDAKPSSAEATVPEAVREADRDRVYAFVRGLFSADGTLSKDRYPRLYSASEELIDGVHQLLLGVGIPATKWEWENDDRDYYTVAPTDAAGLTRYAEHVGFIDERGETMVDAIAGADLEETTCGDVDGSEWTQEVVAVEESPPATVYDVTVAKDHEYVANGVVSHNSGGGMGYAFWQLRPYGDAVGSTGGIASGPITFMRTFDQMCETIAQGGARRGAQMGVMRVSHPDVIQFIHSKNKDVSLAHSLRLNDPDDFTHNSFADALEEARELIDDEGRVPEHLRNAVEGHLSNFNISVGVTDDFMEALYAGEEFTFTNPRTGEPHVATPETKEIYDMFGLGEYVEVGEVLSIPAQELWDDMIEGAHENGEPGVIYLERVNKEHSFDVEENPSHRILATNPCGEQPLEEYEACNLGHINLSTLASLDAPDWRVWSAEHADEYDSHEAAVDAFLEEAIDFAEFDERIAYGTRFLENVVTMSDFPVEKIEQKVRDMRKIGLGIMGLAQLYIQLGVRYGSEEGNEIARQLMTHINHESKSTSHELAEERGVFNDWADSKYATPTEHREWFEHHTGLDADEWADGYPIRNHNTTTIAPTGTTSMIGNTTGGCEPIYNVAFYKNVSDDVQGDEMLVEFDDYFLRTLEANDVDVDAVKREAQEQMAENEFDGVEGLETVPDAIGELFVVTGDLSGIEHAAVQCACQEGVDSAISKTCNFPNDATAADMEEVYRYIYDHGGKGVTVYRDGTRSKQVLTTRAKNTEFADEAEAAETIVEQIREVFGGLEAFLDNEDVQTAVDTEISALLESADRPQVDYTETRPRPDSLSGVTQRVETGYGKLYVTINEDEDGRPFELFANIGHSGGYTNSFTEALAKVISTALRSGVDPEEIVDELQGTRSPKVAWDKGEQIQSIPDAIGTALRRYLDDEIDKGIPQQQSLDDVEGGTSNNDATTDAPPSQTDGGAVDAGSSTEPPVDAGPSAESPVDAGPGGDDSDVTQDLIAAGESPECPECGGMNLYFSEGCKTCESCGWSEC
;
A
#
# COMPACT_ATOMS: atom_id res chain seq x y z
N MET A 1 -15.96 28.75 4.39
CA MET A 1 -16.12 30.17 4.75
C MET A 1 -14.75 30.82 4.71
N THR A 2 -14.65 32.04 4.20
CA THR A 2 -13.42 32.83 4.15
C THR A 2 -13.65 34.13 4.92
N LEU A 3 -12.87 34.37 5.96
CA LEU A 3 -12.83 35.60 6.72
C LEU A 3 -11.67 36.47 6.22
N ARG A 4 -11.91 37.76 6.00
CA ARG A 4 -10.89 38.75 5.61
C ARG A 4 -10.76 39.81 6.69
N THR A 5 -9.54 40.18 7.06
CA THR A 5 -9.26 41.23 8.05
C THR A 5 -8.73 42.52 7.42
N GLU A 6 -8.79 43.64 8.14
CA GLU A 6 -8.27 44.95 7.70
C GLU A 6 -6.77 44.92 7.36
N GLY A 7 -5.99 44.10 8.08
CA GLY A 7 -4.56 43.87 7.81
C GLY A 7 -4.27 42.94 6.64
N GLY A 8 -5.29 42.52 5.89
CA GLY A 8 -5.13 41.70 4.69
C GLY A 8 -4.90 40.21 4.95
N LEU A 9 -5.26 39.70 6.13
CA LEU A 9 -5.27 38.26 6.40
C LEU A 9 -6.55 37.63 5.86
N SER A 10 -6.40 36.45 5.26
CA SER A 10 -7.53 35.61 4.92
C SER A 10 -7.48 34.31 5.73
N VAL A 11 -8.58 33.98 6.41
CA VAL A 11 -8.75 32.75 7.17
C VAL A 11 -9.85 31.94 6.50
N ARG A 12 -9.49 30.80 5.91
CA ARG A 12 -10.45 29.89 5.27
C ARG A 12 -10.68 28.68 6.18
N GLY A 13 -11.95 28.34 6.42
CA GLY A 13 -12.29 27.21 7.29
C GLY A 13 -13.74 26.77 7.16
N THR A 14 -14.05 25.66 7.82
CA THR A 14 -15.44 25.18 7.99
C THR A 14 -16.16 26.00 9.05
N PRO A 15 -17.51 26.01 9.05
CA PRO A 15 -18.32 26.68 10.08
C PRO A 15 -17.92 26.33 11.52
N ASN A 16 -17.38 25.13 11.77
CA ASN A 16 -17.02 24.66 13.12
C ASN A 16 -15.67 25.17 13.63
N HIS A 17 -14.82 25.78 12.79
CA HIS A 17 -13.52 26.30 13.23
C HIS A 17 -13.71 27.43 14.24
N ARG A 18 -12.90 27.49 15.31
CA ARG A 18 -13.02 28.53 16.34
C ARG A 18 -11.89 29.55 16.24
N LEU A 19 -12.24 30.82 16.35
CA LEU A 19 -11.33 31.97 16.38
C LEU A 19 -11.51 32.73 17.70
N LEU A 20 -10.44 33.38 18.17
CA LEU A 20 -10.52 34.30 19.31
C LEU A 20 -11.02 35.65 18.79
N VAL A 21 -12.25 36.00 19.12
CA VAL A 21 -12.98 37.15 18.61
C VAL A 21 -13.49 37.99 19.77
N ASP A 22 -13.17 39.28 19.78
CA ASP A 22 -13.52 40.21 20.86
C ASP A 22 -13.13 39.71 22.27
N GLY A 23 -12.06 38.89 22.35
CA GLY A 23 -11.54 38.28 23.57
C GLY A 23 -12.20 36.96 24.00
N GLU A 24 -13.13 36.40 23.21
CA GLU A 24 -13.80 35.11 23.47
C GLU A 24 -13.70 34.16 22.26
N TRP A 25 -13.73 32.84 22.50
CA TRP A 25 -13.65 31.86 21.41
C TRP A 25 -15.01 31.68 20.71
N ALA A 26 -15.15 32.21 19.49
CA ALA A 26 -16.34 32.12 18.65
C ALA A 26 -16.12 31.17 17.47
N ARG A 27 -17.17 30.55 16.94
CA ARG A 27 -17.09 29.75 15.70
C ARG A 27 -16.99 30.66 14.48
N LEU A 28 -16.38 30.18 13.40
CA LEU A 28 -16.15 30.93 12.17
C LEU A 28 -17.47 31.39 11.52
N ASP A 29 -18.54 30.60 11.68
CA ASP A 29 -19.89 30.94 11.23
C ASP A 29 -20.64 31.95 12.11
N GLU A 30 -20.09 32.23 13.30
CA GLU A 30 -20.60 33.24 14.24
C GLU A 30 -19.87 34.59 14.11
N VAL A 31 -18.82 34.66 13.27
CA VAL A 31 -18.04 35.89 13.07
C VAL A 31 -18.69 36.77 11.99
N GLU A 32 -18.86 38.05 12.29
CA GLU A 32 -19.41 39.06 11.40
C GLU A 32 -18.36 40.17 11.09
N ALA A 33 -18.61 40.93 10.02
CA ALA A 33 -17.82 42.11 9.73
C ALA A 33 -17.95 43.15 10.87
N GLY A 34 -16.82 43.69 11.33
CA GLY A 34 -16.72 44.59 12.47
C GLY A 34 -16.30 43.91 13.78
N ASN A 35 -16.27 42.57 13.85
CA ASN A 35 -15.66 41.87 14.97
C ASN A 35 -14.13 42.00 14.97
N ALA A 36 -13.50 41.97 16.14
CA ALA A 36 -12.05 42.03 16.26
C ALA A 36 -11.45 40.63 16.49
N VAL A 37 -10.69 40.11 15.53
CA VAL A 37 -10.00 38.81 15.65
C VAL A 37 -8.61 39.02 16.24
N SER A 38 -8.28 38.24 17.26
CA SER A 38 -6.97 38.22 17.89
C SER A 38 -6.03 37.27 17.16
N ILE A 39 -4.93 37.79 16.63
CA ILE A 39 -3.88 37.02 15.96
C ILE A 39 -2.68 36.92 16.89
N ARG A 40 -2.27 35.68 17.20
CA ARG A 40 -1.05 35.45 17.96
C ARG A 40 0.15 35.66 17.04
N LEU A 41 1.02 36.59 17.39
CA LEU A 41 2.31 36.83 16.75
C LEU A 41 3.39 35.94 17.37
N GLY A 42 4.45 35.64 16.60
CA GLY A 42 5.61 34.92 17.15
C GLY A 42 5.34 33.44 17.42
N TRP A 43 4.48 32.78 16.64
CA TRP A 43 4.20 31.35 16.83
C TRP A 43 5.34 30.45 16.38
N LEU A 44 6.26 30.95 15.55
CA LEU A 44 7.45 30.20 15.15
C LEU A 44 8.36 29.98 16.37
N PRO A 45 8.95 28.78 16.52
CA PRO A 45 9.84 28.46 17.62
C PRO A 45 11.09 29.36 17.59
N GLU A 46 11.60 29.75 18.77
CA GLU A 46 12.82 30.56 18.87
C GLU A 46 14.04 29.82 18.31
N THR A 47 14.12 28.51 18.57
CA THR A 47 15.13 27.59 18.05
C THR A 47 14.53 26.18 18.04
N THR A 48 14.77 25.38 17.01
CA THR A 48 14.49 23.93 17.01
C THR A 48 15.75 23.12 17.38
N GLU A 49 15.61 21.99 18.07
CA GLU A 49 16.72 21.02 18.25
C GLU A 49 17.07 20.33 16.92
N ASP A 50 16.09 20.23 16.01
CA ASP A 50 16.22 19.61 14.70
C ASP A 50 16.38 20.68 13.60
N ALA A 51 17.42 20.57 12.77
CA ALA A 51 17.63 21.43 11.61
C ALA A 51 16.87 20.86 10.40
N VAL A 52 16.23 21.72 9.59
CA VAL A 52 15.55 21.31 8.36
C VAL A 52 16.57 20.62 7.44
N GLU A 53 16.43 19.31 7.25
CA GLU A 53 17.32 18.49 6.44
C GLU A 53 17.13 18.79 4.95
N LEU A 54 18.22 18.80 4.20
CA LEU A 54 18.23 19.03 2.76
C LEU A 54 18.80 17.81 2.04
N GLU A 55 18.23 17.50 0.89
CA GLU A 55 18.68 16.39 0.07
C GLU A 55 19.96 16.76 -0.69
N THR A 56 21.05 16.06 -0.41
CA THR A 56 22.25 16.14 -1.23
C THR A 56 22.08 15.36 -2.53
N VAL A 57 22.65 15.86 -3.62
CA VAL A 57 22.64 15.16 -4.91
C VAL A 57 23.99 14.50 -5.15
N GLU A 58 24.03 13.29 -5.71
CA GLU A 58 25.30 12.64 -6.02
C GLU A 58 26.14 13.49 -6.98
N ALA A 59 27.44 13.62 -6.65
CA ALA A 59 28.44 14.21 -7.52
C ALA A 59 28.31 13.56 -8.90
N GLY A 60 28.15 14.38 -9.93
CA GLY A 60 27.81 13.84 -11.24
C GLY A 60 28.93 12.94 -11.74
N PRO A 61 28.65 11.82 -12.42
CA PRO A 61 29.71 11.13 -13.16
C PRO A 61 30.41 12.17 -14.05
N ARG A 62 31.74 12.26 -13.95
CA ARG A 62 32.56 12.97 -14.93
C ARG A 62 32.04 12.54 -16.29
N TRP A 63 31.75 13.50 -17.18
CA TRP A 63 31.36 13.23 -18.56
C TRP A 63 32.37 12.28 -19.22
N ALA A 64 32.12 11.00 -19.09
CA ALA A 64 32.92 9.90 -19.57
C ALA A 64 32.03 9.13 -20.54
N SER A 65 32.40 9.24 -21.82
CA SER A 65 32.17 8.22 -22.85
C SER A 65 30.78 7.58 -22.86
N GLY A 66 29.75 8.31 -23.29
CA GLY A 66 28.41 7.72 -23.44
C GLY A 66 27.51 8.33 -24.51
N ARG A 67 27.97 9.34 -25.27
CA ARG A 67 27.32 9.76 -26.53
C ARG A 67 28.36 9.79 -27.63
N THR A 68 28.79 8.61 -28.05
CA THR A 68 29.73 8.44 -29.16
C THR A 68 28.96 8.30 -30.46
N VAL A 69 28.76 9.42 -31.15
CA VAL A 69 28.54 9.37 -32.59
C VAL A 69 29.83 8.87 -33.23
N SER A 70 29.76 7.79 -34.00
CA SER A 70 30.92 7.22 -34.71
C SER A 70 31.44 8.24 -35.75
N ASN A 71 32.77 8.41 -35.82
CA ASN A 71 33.38 9.22 -36.88
C ASN A 71 33.14 8.60 -38.27
N ASP A 72 33.03 7.27 -38.35
CA ASP A 72 32.68 6.58 -39.60
C ASP A 72 31.24 6.87 -40.02
N ALA A 73 30.30 6.90 -39.06
CA ALA A 73 28.90 7.25 -39.33
C ALA A 73 28.75 8.72 -39.76
N VAL A 74 29.50 9.64 -39.13
CA VAL A 74 29.56 11.04 -39.56
C VAL A 74 30.16 11.14 -40.97
N ALA A 75 31.23 10.39 -41.28
CA ALA A 75 31.86 10.40 -42.59
C ALA A 75 30.97 9.81 -43.69
N GLU A 76 30.23 8.74 -43.42
CA GLU A 76 29.30 8.12 -44.38
C GLU A 76 28.12 9.04 -44.71
N LEU A 77 27.45 9.60 -43.69
CA LEU A 77 26.32 10.49 -43.92
C LEU A 77 26.77 11.83 -44.52
N HIS A 78 27.98 12.28 -44.18
CA HIS A 78 28.61 13.41 -44.87
C HIS A 78 28.92 13.09 -46.33
N ALA A 79 29.44 11.90 -46.65
CA ALA A 79 29.68 11.46 -48.03
C ALA A 79 28.36 11.31 -48.82
N ALA A 80 27.25 11.02 -48.15
CA ALA A 80 25.89 11.03 -48.71
C ALA A 80 25.35 12.46 -48.97
N GLY A 81 26.12 13.50 -48.63
CA GLY A 81 25.82 14.90 -48.94
C GLY A 81 24.97 15.62 -47.89
N LEU A 82 24.72 15.01 -46.73
CA LEU A 82 23.92 15.61 -45.66
C LEU A 82 24.71 16.74 -44.97
N SER A 83 23.97 17.74 -44.47
CA SER A 83 24.52 18.83 -43.65
C SER A 83 24.75 18.37 -42.21
N ASP A 84 25.63 19.05 -41.47
CA ASP A 84 25.95 18.69 -40.07
C ASP A 84 24.70 18.63 -39.17
N TYR A 85 23.66 19.43 -39.46
CA TYR A 85 22.38 19.40 -38.74
C TYR A 85 21.56 18.15 -39.06
N ALA A 86 21.50 17.76 -40.34
CA ALA A 86 20.76 16.57 -40.76
C ALA A 86 21.48 15.27 -40.34
N ILE A 87 22.81 15.28 -40.34
CA ILE A 87 23.61 14.17 -39.78
C ILE A 87 23.37 14.08 -38.27
N ALA A 88 23.32 15.22 -37.57
CA ALA A 88 23.05 15.27 -36.14
C ALA A 88 21.65 14.75 -35.81
N GLU A 89 20.63 15.15 -36.56
CA GLU A 89 19.28 14.61 -36.44
C GLU A 89 19.24 13.09 -36.68
N GLN A 90 19.91 12.59 -37.73
CA GLN A 90 19.93 11.15 -38.03
C GLN A 90 20.71 10.31 -37.03
N LEU A 91 21.79 10.86 -36.47
CA LEU A 91 22.62 10.17 -35.49
C LEU A 91 22.20 10.48 -34.06
N ASP A 92 21.01 11.06 -33.88
CA ASP A 92 20.44 11.52 -32.61
C ASP A 92 21.50 12.22 -31.72
N SER A 93 22.15 13.21 -32.32
CA SER A 93 23.24 13.96 -31.74
C SER A 93 23.04 15.45 -31.87
N SER A 94 23.86 16.23 -31.17
CA SER A 94 23.85 17.68 -31.35
C SER A 94 24.59 18.07 -32.64
N PRO A 95 24.10 19.07 -33.39
CA PRO A 95 24.82 19.64 -34.53
C PRO A 95 26.25 20.06 -34.18
N SER A 96 26.45 20.57 -32.96
CA SER A 96 27.76 20.91 -32.40
C SER A 96 28.72 19.72 -32.26
N THR A 97 28.21 18.53 -31.92
CA THR A 97 29.03 17.30 -31.79
C THR A 97 29.45 16.78 -33.15
N VAL A 98 28.54 16.77 -34.12
CA VAL A 98 28.84 16.39 -35.51
C VAL A 98 29.80 17.40 -36.16
N GLN A 99 29.58 18.70 -35.97
CA GLN A 99 30.48 19.77 -36.46
C GLN A 99 31.90 19.61 -35.92
N ARG A 100 32.06 19.35 -34.61
CA ARG A 100 33.37 19.12 -33.99
C ARG A 100 34.06 17.88 -34.56
N ARG A 101 33.36 16.74 -34.64
CA ARG A 101 33.93 15.48 -35.16
C ARG A 101 34.31 15.59 -36.64
N ARG A 102 33.42 16.14 -37.48
CA ARG A 102 33.70 16.40 -38.90
C ARG A 102 34.91 17.30 -39.10
N ALA A 103 34.96 18.44 -38.41
CA ALA A 103 35.97 19.48 -38.65
C ALA A 103 37.29 19.25 -37.94
N ASP A 104 37.27 18.79 -36.69
CA ASP A 104 38.46 18.70 -35.83
C ASP A 104 39.04 17.27 -35.80
N GLU A 105 38.24 16.23 -36.07
CA GLU A 105 38.68 14.82 -35.97
C GLU A 105 38.79 14.12 -37.35
N LEU A 106 37.92 14.45 -38.31
CA LEU A 106 37.88 13.85 -39.66
C LEU A 106 38.47 14.75 -40.76
N ASP A 107 38.72 16.03 -40.47
CA ASP A 107 39.22 17.04 -41.41
C ASP A 107 38.39 17.15 -42.72
N LEU A 108 37.08 16.91 -42.64
CA LEU A 108 36.15 16.98 -43.77
C LEU A 108 35.54 18.39 -43.87
N PRO A 109 35.34 18.96 -45.07
CA PRO A 109 34.72 20.28 -45.24
C PRO A 109 33.22 20.25 -44.93
N ALA A 110 32.60 21.37 -44.55
CA ALA A 110 31.15 21.40 -44.30
C ALA A 110 30.33 21.23 -45.60
N ASN A 111 29.26 20.43 -45.55
CA ASN A 111 28.26 20.35 -46.61
C ASN A 111 27.13 21.35 -46.31
N GLY A 112 27.08 22.45 -47.07
CA GLY A 112 26.07 23.51 -46.91
C GLY A 112 26.50 24.70 -46.02
N PRO A 113 25.66 25.73 -45.90
CA PRO A 113 25.98 26.95 -45.16
C PRO A 113 25.88 26.74 -43.64
N GLY A 114 26.95 27.06 -42.89
CA GLY A 114 26.91 27.11 -41.42
C GLY A 114 27.85 26.18 -40.64
N GLY A 115 28.97 25.71 -41.21
CA GLY A 115 29.95 24.87 -40.50
C GLY A 115 31.26 25.58 -40.15
N ARG A 116 31.87 25.21 -39.00
CA ARG A 116 33.21 25.66 -38.59
C ARG A 116 34.25 25.23 -39.65
N PRO A 117 35.11 26.13 -40.17
CA PRO A 117 36.18 25.75 -41.11
C PRO A 117 37.21 24.87 -40.40
N ALA A 118 37.73 23.86 -41.09
CA ALA A 118 38.71 22.92 -40.52
C ALA A 118 39.93 23.66 -39.95
N GLY A 119 40.21 23.41 -38.67
CA GLY A 119 41.23 24.08 -37.87
C GLY A 119 42.62 23.46 -38.05
N ARG A 120 43.63 24.32 -38.18
CA ARG A 120 45.05 24.03 -38.49
C ARG A 120 45.68 22.90 -37.65
N SER A 121 46.28 21.93 -38.33
CA SER A 121 47.13 20.89 -37.72
C SER A 121 48.50 21.43 -37.28
N PHE A 122 49.06 20.84 -36.22
CA PHE A 122 50.45 21.01 -35.77
C PHE A 122 51.17 19.67 -35.81
N GLU A 123 52.51 19.68 -35.97
CA GLU A 123 53.28 18.43 -36.07
C GLU A 123 53.47 17.76 -34.70
N ALA A 124 53.23 16.44 -34.65
CA ALA A 124 53.26 15.63 -33.44
C ALA A 124 54.63 15.66 -32.72
N ASP A 125 55.73 15.80 -33.46
CA ASP A 125 57.08 15.92 -32.89
C ASP A 125 57.22 17.12 -31.95
N ARG A 126 56.48 18.21 -32.23
CA ARG A 126 56.52 19.42 -31.41
C ARG A 126 55.73 19.27 -30.10
N LEU A 127 54.66 18.49 -30.13
CA LEU A 127 53.88 18.12 -28.95
C LEU A 127 54.73 17.28 -27.99
N HIS A 128 55.42 16.26 -28.51
CA HIS A 128 56.35 15.44 -27.73
C HIS A 128 57.44 16.28 -27.06
N GLU A 129 58.09 17.18 -27.80
CA GLU A 129 59.15 18.04 -27.26
C GLU A 129 58.68 18.92 -26.09
N LEU A 130 57.47 19.49 -26.18
CA LEU A 130 56.92 20.36 -25.14
C LEU A 130 56.38 19.56 -23.94
N HIS A 131 55.80 18.38 -24.21
CA HIS A 131 55.33 17.46 -23.17
C HIS A 131 56.49 16.89 -22.34
N GLU A 132 57.59 16.47 -22.97
CA GLU A 132 58.81 15.99 -22.29
C GLU A 132 59.46 17.09 -21.44
N ARG A 133 59.25 18.36 -21.80
CA ARG A 133 59.67 19.52 -20.99
C ARG A 133 58.74 19.81 -19.80
N GLY A 134 57.74 18.96 -19.57
CA GLY A 134 56.83 19.04 -18.43
C GLY A 134 55.74 20.11 -18.55
N HIS A 135 55.50 20.65 -19.75
CA HIS A 135 54.43 21.64 -19.95
C HIS A 135 53.06 20.97 -19.82
N THR A 136 52.10 21.69 -19.25
CA THR A 136 50.69 21.28 -19.16
C THR A 136 49.98 21.42 -20.51
N ASP A 137 48.87 20.73 -20.73
CA ASP A 137 48.11 20.80 -22.00
C ASP A 137 47.73 22.25 -22.37
N ALA A 138 47.49 23.12 -21.38
CA ALA A 138 47.19 24.54 -21.59
C ALA A 138 48.41 25.34 -22.10
N GLU A 139 49.59 25.10 -21.51
CA GLU A 139 50.83 25.78 -21.89
C GLU A 139 51.30 25.35 -23.28
N ILE A 140 51.18 24.05 -23.58
CA ILE A 140 51.47 23.51 -24.91
C ILE A 140 50.52 24.13 -25.95
N ALA A 141 49.23 24.27 -25.61
CA ALA A 141 48.24 24.87 -26.51
C ALA A 141 48.53 26.35 -26.80
N ALA A 142 48.93 27.11 -25.77
CA ALA A 142 49.35 28.50 -25.94
C ALA A 142 50.61 28.63 -26.82
N GLU A 143 51.60 27.75 -26.63
CA GLU A 143 52.86 27.73 -27.39
C GLU A 143 52.63 27.35 -28.87
N LEU A 144 51.70 26.43 -29.13
CA LEU A 144 51.36 25.96 -30.48
C LEU A 144 50.29 26.81 -31.16
N GLY A 145 49.67 27.75 -30.43
CA GLY A 145 48.61 28.62 -30.96
C GLY A 145 47.31 27.88 -31.28
N VAL A 146 46.99 26.83 -30.52
CA VAL A 146 45.80 25.99 -30.70
C VAL A 146 44.99 25.91 -29.39
N HIS A 147 43.81 25.27 -29.42
CA HIS A 147 42.99 25.13 -28.22
C HIS A 147 43.53 24.01 -27.32
N GLN A 148 43.36 24.15 -26.00
CA GLN A 148 43.83 23.15 -25.01
C GLN A 148 43.27 21.75 -25.28
N THR A 149 42.00 21.66 -25.69
CA THR A 149 41.36 20.39 -26.06
C THR A 149 42.04 19.71 -27.25
N THR A 150 42.53 20.48 -28.23
CA THR A 150 43.26 19.95 -29.40
C THR A 150 44.57 19.30 -28.95
N VAL A 151 45.29 19.93 -28.02
CA VAL A 151 46.49 19.35 -27.41
C VAL A 151 46.17 18.13 -26.57
N ARG A 152 45.10 18.18 -25.76
CA ARG A 152 44.66 17.07 -24.91
C ARG A 152 44.35 15.81 -25.74
N ASN A 153 43.66 15.99 -26.86
CA ASN A 153 43.28 14.91 -27.77
C ASN A 153 44.50 14.37 -28.52
N ALA A 154 45.37 15.24 -29.04
CA ALA A 154 46.61 14.82 -29.68
C ALA A 154 47.54 14.09 -28.68
N ARG A 155 47.63 14.58 -27.44
CA ARG A 155 48.39 13.93 -26.36
C ARG A 155 47.82 12.54 -26.05
N ALA A 156 46.50 12.41 -25.98
CA ALA A 156 45.83 11.13 -25.77
C ALA A 156 46.05 10.16 -26.94
N ALA A 157 46.01 10.64 -28.19
CA ALA A 157 46.31 9.85 -29.38
C ALA A 157 47.76 9.34 -29.39
N GLU A 158 48.71 10.17 -28.96
CA GLU A 158 50.12 9.79 -28.78
C GLU A 158 50.38 9.02 -27.47
N SER A 159 49.33 8.67 -26.71
CA SER A 159 49.41 7.92 -25.43
C SER A 159 50.29 8.56 -24.35
N LEU A 160 50.45 9.88 -24.37
CA LEU A 160 51.21 10.63 -23.38
C LEU A 160 50.34 10.95 -22.16
N SER A 161 50.83 10.75 -20.93
CA SER A 161 50.07 11.05 -19.70
C SER A 161 49.88 12.55 -19.46
N ALA A 162 48.77 12.98 -18.86
CA ALA A 162 48.52 14.40 -18.60
C ALA A 162 49.51 14.97 -17.56
N ASN A 163 50.17 16.08 -17.88
CA ASN A 163 50.91 16.86 -16.91
C ASN A 163 49.90 17.82 -16.20
N GLY A 164 49.32 17.44 -15.05
CA GLY A 164 48.40 18.30 -14.26
C GLY A 164 47.47 17.57 -13.27
N ARG A 165 46.96 18.25 -12.22
CA ARG A 165 46.06 17.69 -11.17
C ARG A 165 44.56 17.71 -11.57
N ALA A 166 43.78 16.76 -11.02
CA ALA A 166 42.36 16.51 -11.31
C ALA A 166 41.37 17.55 -10.72
N ALA A 167 40.14 17.59 -11.29
CA ALA A 167 39.06 18.56 -11.04
C ALA A 167 38.52 18.60 -9.60
N LYS A 168 38.10 19.80 -9.14
CA LYS A 168 37.59 20.13 -7.79
C LYS A 168 36.21 19.49 -7.52
N SER A 169 36.01 18.92 -6.35
CA SER A 169 34.70 18.61 -5.75
C SER A 169 34.15 19.87 -5.06
N VAL A 170 32.86 20.17 -5.20
CA VAL A 170 32.16 21.21 -4.41
C VAL A 170 31.46 20.61 -3.20
N THR A 171 31.26 21.40 -2.15
CA THR A 171 30.54 20.98 -0.92
C THR A 171 29.04 21.23 -1.08
N GLN A 172 28.18 20.35 -0.56
CA GLN A 172 26.72 20.50 -0.55
C GLN A 172 26.21 20.57 0.90
N PRO A 173 25.44 21.59 1.28
CA PRO A 173 24.83 21.66 2.60
C PRO A 173 23.81 20.55 2.84
N GLU A 174 23.88 19.89 4.00
CA GLU A 174 22.94 18.84 4.43
C GLU A 174 21.72 19.40 5.19
N THR A 175 21.75 20.68 5.58
CA THR A 175 20.67 21.33 6.33
C THR A 175 20.51 22.78 5.90
N LEU A 176 19.30 23.34 6.08
CA LEU A 176 19.04 24.75 5.85
C LEU A 176 19.70 25.59 6.94
N SER A 177 20.88 26.14 6.66
CA SER A 177 21.55 27.09 7.56
C SER A 177 20.98 28.51 7.39
N THR A 178 21.24 29.41 8.35
CA THR A 178 20.89 30.84 8.22
C THR A 178 21.55 31.48 6.99
N ASP A 179 22.78 31.09 6.68
CA ASP A 179 23.53 31.59 5.53
C ASP A 179 22.93 31.10 4.20
N LEU A 180 22.49 29.84 4.14
CA LEU A 180 21.79 29.30 2.97
C LEU A 180 20.40 29.93 2.80
N ALA A 181 19.68 30.15 3.90
CA ALA A 181 18.39 30.85 3.87
C ALA A 181 18.52 32.29 3.36
N GLU A 182 19.54 33.05 3.78
CA GLU A 182 19.82 34.41 3.28
C GLU A 182 20.14 34.40 1.78
N LEU A 183 20.96 33.44 1.32
CA LEU A 183 21.28 33.28 -0.10
C LEU A 183 20.06 32.88 -0.93
N LEU A 184 19.19 32.02 -0.39
CA LEU A 184 17.94 31.62 -1.01
C LEU A 184 16.97 32.79 -1.14
N GLY A 185 16.88 33.66 -0.12
CA GLY A 185 16.09 34.90 -0.19
C GLY A 185 16.54 35.81 -1.33
N LEU A 186 17.86 36.01 -1.47
CA LEU A 186 18.44 36.77 -2.58
C LEU A 186 18.11 36.16 -3.96
N TRP A 187 18.07 34.83 -4.05
CA TRP A 187 17.70 34.12 -5.28
C TRP A 187 16.20 34.23 -5.60
N ILE A 188 15.33 34.08 -4.59
CA ILE A 188 13.88 34.22 -4.76
C ILE A 188 13.50 35.63 -5.23
N GLY A 189 14.21 36.67 -4.79
CA GLY A 189 14.01 38.03 -5.32
C GLY A 189 14.48 38.17 -6.77
N ASP A 190 15.78 38.30 -6.98
CA ASP A 190 16.36 38.68 -8.29
C ASP A 190 17.23 37.56 -8.92
N GLY A 191 17.05 36.30 -8.53
CA GLY A 191 17.76 35.13 -9.08
C GLY A 191 17.03 34.38 -10.20
N SER A 192 17.78 33.56 -10.94
CA SER A 192 17.24 32.61 -11.94
C SER A 192 18.14 31.37 -12.07
N ILE A 193 17.64 30.33 -12.73
CA ILE A 193 18.47 29.16 -13.10
C ILE A 193 19.36 29.54 -14.30
N HIS A 194 20.66 29.22 -14.23
CA HIS A 194 21.61 29.41 -15.32
C HIS A 194 21.84 28.09 -16.06
N GLU A 195 22.34 28.10 -17.31
CA GLU A 195 22.71 26.87 -18.02
C GLU A 195 23.74 26.05 -17.22
N ASP A 196 24.76 26.72 -16.69
CA ASP A 196 25.89 26.13 -15.97
C ASP A 196 25.84 26.24 -14.43
N GLY A 197 24.75 26.72 -13.84
CA GLY A 197 24.76 27.07 -12.41
C GLY A 197 23.52 27.79 -11.86
N ILE A 198 23.71 28.54 -10.79
CA ILE A 198 22.69 29.41 -10.17
C ILE A 198 23.08 30.87 -10.38
N ARG A 199 22.14 31.68 -10.91
CA ARG A 199 22.35 33.10 -11.24
C ARG A 199 21.61 34.01 -10.26
N PHE A 200 22.23 35.13 -9.94
CA PHE A 200 21.69 36.25 -9.16
C PHE A 200 21.88 37.55 -9.94
N HIS A 201 20.86 38.40 -9.97
CA HIS A 201 21.00 39.79 -10.39
C HIS A 201 20.95 40.66 -9.14
N VAL A 202 21.98 41.45 -8.87
CA VAL A 202 22.01 42.30 -7.66
C VAL A 202 22.45 43.70 -8.03
N ALA A 203 21.74 44.71 -7.54
CA ALA A 203 21.98 46.10 -7.96
C ALA A 203 23.18 46.76 -7.25
N ARG A 204 23.66 46.20 -6.13
CA ARG A 204 24.66 46.83 -5.25
C ARG A 204 25.89 45.95 -5.05
N GLU A 205 27.04 46.60 -4.88
CA GLU A 205 28.34 45.94 -4.72
C GLU A 205 28.40 45.13 -3.42
N GLU A 206 27.82 45.66 -2.32
CA GLU A 206 27.78 44.99 -1.02
C GLU A 206 26.98 43.68 -1.07
N THR A 207 25.89 43.66 -1.83
CA THR A 207 25.08 42.46 -2.04
C THR A 207 25.82 41.42 -2.89
N LEU A 208 26.54 41.85 -3.92
CA LEU A 208 27.42 40.98 -4.71
C LEU A 208 28.52 40.36 -3.84
N GLU A 209 29.21 41.17 -3.03
CA GLU A 209 30.23 40.69 -2.10
C GLU A 209 29.66 39.68 -1.10
N ARG A 210 28.40 39.86 -0.70
CA ARG A 210 27.70 38.93 0.18
C ARG A 210 27.39 37.61 -0.53
N VAL A 211 26.85 37.64 -1.74
CA VAL A 211 26.60 36.44 -2.57
C VAL A 211 27.89 35.65 -2.77
N ASP A 212 28.97 36.31 -3.17
CA ASP A 212 30.27 35.67 -3.42
C ASP A 212 30.92 35.09 -2.15
N ARG A 213 30.69 35.72 -0.99
CA ARG A 213 31.13 35.18 0.30
C ARG A 213 30.33 33.95 0.72
N LEU A 214 29.00 34.06 0.74
CA LEU A 214 28.10 32.95 1.09
C LEU A 214 28.32 31.75 0.17
N SER A 215 28.53 31.99 -1.13
CA SER A 215 28.84 30.92 -2.09
C SER A 215 30.12 30.16 -1.72
N ARG A 216 31.18 30.87 -1.32
CA ARG A 216 32.44 30.24 -0.90
C ARG A 216 32.29 29.48 0.40
N ASP A 217 31.57 30.05 1.36
CA ASP A 217 31.41 29.46 2.69
C ASP A 217 30.51 28.21 2.65
N LEU A 218 29.45 28.22 1.82
CA LEU A 218 28.49 27.11 1.70
C LEU A 218 28.95 26.02 0.74
N PHE A 219 29.59 26.37 -0.37
CA PHE A 219 29.84 25.44 -1.49
C PHE A 219 31.31 25.29 -1.89
N ASP A 220 32.25 25.94 -1.19
CA ASP A 220 33.68 26.01 -1.55
C ASP A 220 33.95 26.57 -2.96
N THR A 221 33.01 27.35 -3.51
CA THR A 221 33.15 28.02 -4.80
C THR A 221 32.59 29.44 -4.77
N GLY A 222 33.27 30.38 -5.41
CA GLY A 222 32.79 31.76 -5.53
C GLY A 222 31.80 31.94 -6.67
N ALA A 223 31.25 33.14 -6.78
CA ALA A 223 30.42 33.55 -7.92
C ALA A 223 31.27 34.37 -8.89
N ASP A 224 31.23 34.01 -10.18
CA ASP A 224 31.74 34.87 -11.24
C ASP A 224 30.71 35.94 -11.54
N TRP A 225 31.14 37.16 -11.87
CA TRP A 225 30.20 38.24 -12.10
C TRP A 225 30.57 39.14 -13.27
N THR A 226 29.54 39.73 -13.86
CA THR A 226 29.67 40.79 -14.86
C THR A 226 28.72 41.93 -14.52
N TRP A 227 29.08 43.15 -14.92
CA TRP A 227 28.19 44.31 -14.79
C TRP A 227 27.51 44.57 -16.12
N SER A 228 26.19 44.40 -16.15
CA SER A 228 25.33 44.55 -17.33
C SER A 228 23.99 45.17 -16.92
N ASP A 229 23.44 46.02 -17.79
CA ASP A 229 22.09 46.61 -17.64
C ASP A 229 21.77 47.26 -16.27
N GLY A 230 22.79 47.79 -15.58
CA GLY A 230 22.64 48.50 -14.32
C GLY A 230 22.62 47.61 -13.07
N CYS A 231 22.97 46.33 -13.20
CA CYS A 231 23.12 45.38 -12.09
C CYS A 231 24.37 44.50 -12.27
N TYR A 232 24.75 43.80 -11.20
CA TYR A 232 25.72 42.72 -11.25
C TYR A 232 24.98 41.41 -11.56
N GLU A 233 25.31 40.77 -12.67
CA GLU A 233 24.94 39.39 -12.95
C GLU A 233 26.02 38.49 -12.33
N ALA A 234 25.69 37.80 -11.24
CA ALA A 234 26.57 36.87 -10.54
C ALA A 234 26.11 35.43 -10.75
N VAL A 235 27.03 34.53 -11.11
CA VAL A 235 26.74 33.12 -11.41
C VAL A 235 27.68 32.21 -10.64
N ILE A 236 27.09 31.26 -9.91
CA ILE A 236 27.84 30.15 -9.29
C ILE A 236 27.91 29.01 -10.30
N HIS A 237 29.01 28.92 -11.04
CA HIS A 237 29.21 27.92 -12.09
C HIS A 237 29.48 26.52 -11.53
N SER A 238 28.42 25.77 -11.22
CA SER A 238 28.49 24.36 -10.87
C SER A 238 27.19 23.63 -11.21
N HIS A 239 27.31 22.58 -12.01
CA HIS A 239 26.20 21.67 -12.32
C HIS A 239 25.77 20.82 -11.11
N GLU A 240 26.67 20.60 -10.16
CA GLU A 240 26.35 19.91 -8.90
C GLU A 240 25.51 20.81 -8.00
N ILE A 241 25.91 22.08 -7.84
CA ILE A 241 25.13 23.07 -7.08
C ILE A 241 23.78 23.31 -7.74
N LYS A 242 23.71 23.42 -9.07
CA LYS A 242 22.43 23.57 -9.79
C LYS A 242 21.46 22.41 -9.53
N ARG A 243 21.96 21.16 -9.54
CA ARG A 243 21.13 19.98 -9.27
C ARG A 243 20.66 19.95 -7.81
N PHE A 244 21.57 20.23 -6.86
CA PHE A 244 21.25 20.39 -5.45
C PHE A 244 20.15 21.44 -5.25
N TRP A 245 20.30 22.60 -5.90
CA TRP A 245 19.37 23.73 -5.76
C TRP A 245 17.99 23.41 -6.32
N LEU A 246 17.91 22.80 -7.51
CA LEU A 246 16.63 22.41 -8.11
C LEU A 246 15.93 21.34 -7.29
N ARG A 247 16.68 20.38 -6.73
CA ARG A 247 16.13 19.32 -5.91
C ARG A 247 15.45 19.84 -4.64
N ASN A 248 16.04 20.85 -4.01
CA ASN A 248 15.55 21.36 -2.72
C ASN A 248 14.63 22.58 -2.86
N PHE A 249 14.80 23.41 -3.90
CA PHE A 249 14.14 24.73 -3.99
C PHE A 249 13.59 25.05 -5.39
N GLY A 250 13.66 24.13 -6.36
CA GLY A 250 13.36 24.41 -7.76
C GLY A 250 11.93 24.91 -8.01
N ASP A 251 10.96 24.34 -7.29
CA ASP A 251 9.54 24.65 -7.46
C ASP A 251 9.14 26.01 -6.88
N ALA A 252 10.00 26.62 -6.05
CA ALA A 252 9.69 27.88 -5.39
C ALA A 252 9.82 29.11 -6.31
N LYS A 253 10.44 28.97 -7.48
CA LYS A 253 10.53 30.08 -8.45
C LYS A 253 10.56 29.60 -9.91
N PRO A 254 9.46 29.03 -10.43
CA PRO A 254 9.36 28.68 -11.85
C PRO A 254 9.41 29.93 -12.73
N SER A 255 8.75 31.00 -12.29
CA SER A 255 8.76 32.34 -12.88
C SER A 255 8.64 33.41 -11.78
N SER A 256 8.82 34.69 -12.12
CA SER A 256 8.62 35.78 -11.15
C SER A 256 7.16 35.97 -10.72
N ALA A 257 6.19 35.52 -11.54
CA ALA A 257 4.76 35.62 -11.23
C ALA A 257 4.25 34.42 -10.40
N GLU A 258 4.95 33.30 -10.46
CA GLU A 258 4.62 32.06 -9.73
C GLU A 258 5.63 31.79 -8.60
N ALA A 259 6.42 32.78 -8.21
CA ALA A 259 7.36 32.64 -7.10
C ALA A 259 6.59 32.36 -5.80
N THR A 260 7.13 31.53 -4.93
CA THR A 260 6.54 31.19 -3.62
C THR A 260 7.62 31.14 -2.56
N VAL A 261 7.21 31.12 -1.28
CA VAL A 261 8.15 30.85 -0.18
C VAL A 261 8.47 29.35 -0.20
N PRO A 262 9.76 28.95 -0.29
CA PRO A 262 10.15 27.54 -0.28
C PRO A 262 9.68 26.82 0.99
N GLU A 263 9.26 25.56 0.87
CA GLU A 263 8.73 24.77 2.00
C GLU A 263 9.74 24.66 3.15
N ALA A 264 11.02 24.42 2.82
CA ALA A 264 12.10 24.38 3.80
C ALA A 264 12.21 25.66 4.66
N VAL A 265 11.77 26.82 4.15
CA VAL A 265 11.73 28.09 4.89
C VAL A 265 10.46 28.20 5.74
N ARG A 266 9.33 27.63 5.29
CA ARG A 266 8.06 27.61 6.06
C ARG A 266 8.18 26.77 7.33
N GLU A 267 8.98 25.71 7.30
CA GLU A 267 9.26 24.83 8.44
C GLU A 267 10.37 25.34 9.36
N ALA A 268 11.07 26.40 8.97
CA ALA A 268 12.28 26.85 9.65
C ALA A 268 12.00 27.66 10.93
N ASP A 269 12.98 27.69 11.85
CA ASP A 269 12.93 28.54 13.03
C ASP A 269 13.11 30.04 12.71
N ARG A 270 12.87 30.89 13.72
CA ARG A 270 12.89 32.35 13.55
C ARG A 270 14.19 32.88 12.94
N ASP A 271 15.34 32.34 13.32
CA ASP A 271 16.64 32.83 12.86
C ASP A 271 16.84 32.60 11.36
N ARG A 272 16.43 31.42 10.86
CA ARG A 272 16.47 31.09 9.43
C ARG A 272 15.45 31.89 8.62
N VAL A 273 14.24 32.08 9.17
CA VAL A 273 13.22 32.94 8.55
C VAL A 273 13.70 34.40 8.47
N TYR A 274 14.29 34.95 9.53
CA TYR A 274 14.89 36.29 9.49
C TYR A 274 15.94 36.44 8.39
N ALA A 275 16.80 35.42 8.23
CA ALA A 275 17.83 35.42 7.22
C ALA A 275 17.25 35.38 5.79
N PHE A 276 16.26 34.51 5.53
CA PHE A 276 15.56 34.46 4.25
C PHE A 276 14.89 35.79 3.89
N VAL A 277 14.11 36.34 4.83
CA VAL A 277 13.41 37.62 4.62
C VAL A 277 14.40 38.76 4.37
N ARG A 278 15.54 38.79 5.08
CA ARG A 278 16.61 39.79 4.87
C ARG A 278 17.19 39.70 3.46
N GLY A 279 17.46 38.48 2.98
CA GLY A 279 17.94 38.24 1.63
C GLY A 279 16.95 38.74 0.58
N LEU A 280 15.68 38.36 0.73
CA LEU A 280 14.61 38.72 -0.20
C LEU A 280 14.37 40.24 -0.28
N PHE A 281 14.26 40.92 0.85
CA PHE A 281 14.12 42.39 0.88
C PHE A 281 15.40 43.10 0.40
N SER A 282 16.57 42.48 0.52
CA SER A 282 17.80 43.05 -0.01
C SER A 282 17.88 42.99 -1.53
N ALA A 283 17.26 41.98 -2.16
CA ALA A 283 17.07 41.92 -3.60
C ALA A 283 15.94 42.86 -4.06
N ASP A 284 14.69 42.47 -3.83
CA ASP A 284 13.50 43.09 -4.45
C ASP A 284 12.87 44.19 -3.59
N GLY A 285 13.30 44.31 -2.34
CA GLY A 285 12.78 45.31 -1.42
C GLY A 285 13.26 46.72 -1.74
N THR A 286 12.52 47.72 -1.28
CA THR A 286 12.87 49.14 -1.33
C THR A 286 12.77 49.76 0.06
N LEU A 287 13.48 50.86 0.30
CA LEU A 287 13.37 51.64 1.52
C LEU A 287 12.74 53.00 1.22
N SER A 288 11.47 53.18 1.59
CA SER A 288 10.72 54.41 1.37
C SER A 288 10.93 55.41 2.51
N LYS A 289 11.10 56.70 2.16
CA LYS A 289 11.35 57.81 3.12
C LYS A 289 12.47 57.51 4.12
N ASP A 290 13.47 56.76 3.67
CA ASP A 290 14.62 56.32 4.46
C ASP A 290 14.28 55.43 5.67
N ARG A 291 13.03 54.95 5.83
CA ARG A 291 12.61 54.21 7.05
C ARG A 291 11.57 53.10 6.89
N TYR A 292 10.83 53.03 5.77
CA TYR A 292 9.78 52.02 5.58
C TYR A 292 10.20 50.98 4.53
N PRO A 293 10.57 49.76 4.93
CA PRO A 293 10.90 48.69 3.98
C PRO A 293 9.62 48.20 3.29
N ARG A 294 9.66 48.05 1.97
CA ARG A 294 8.55 47.52 1.17
C ARG A 294 9.07 46.51 0.17
N LEU A 295 8.49 45.32 0.14
CA LEU A 295 8.75 44.32 -0.88
C LEU A 295 7.63 44.37 -1.92
N TYR A 296 7.99 44.35 -3.20
CA TYR A 296 7.05 44.28 -4.33
C TYR A 296 7.27 42.97 -5.08
N SER A 297 6.21 42.29 -5.48
CA SER A 297 6.30 41.12 -6.35
C SER A 297 5.11 41.06 -7.32
N ALA A 298 5.31 40.41 -8.46
CA ALA A 298 4.22 40.02 -9.36
C ALA A 298 3.49 38.75 -8.88
N SER A 299 4.06 38.02 -7.90
CA SER A 299 3.43 36.86 -7.28
C SER A 299 2.67 37.28 -6.02
N GLU A 300 1.34 37.07 -6.04
CA GLU A 300 0.52 37.21 -4.82
C GLU A 300 0.92 36.16 -3.78
N GLU A 301 1.18 34.93 -4.22
CA GLU A 301 1.49 33.81 -3.34
C GLU A 301 2.81 34.01 -2.57
N LEU A 302 3.83 34.59 -3.22
CA LEU A 302 5.07 34.98 -2.52
C LEU A 302 4.78 36.03 -1.45
N ILE A 303 3.99 37.05 -1.79
CA ILE A 303 3.67 38.14 -0.86
C ILE A 303 2.84 37.63 0.32
N ASP A 304 1.94 36.68 0.09
CA ASP A 304 1.15 36.03 1.14
C ASP A 304 2.02 35.18 2.05
N GLY A 305 2.93 34.39 1.49
CA GLY A 305 3.90 33.62 2.27
C GLY A 305 4.81 34.53 3.09
N VAL A 306 5.34 35.62 2.51
CA VAL A 306 6.20 36.57 3.23
C VAL A 306 5.42 37.31 4.33
N HIS A 307 4.16 37.66 4.08
CA HIS A 307 3.30 38.26 5.09
C HIS A 307 3.12 37.31 6.29
N GLN A 308 2.85 36.03 6.05
CA GLN A 308 2.76 35.02 7.11
C GLN A 308 4.08 34.85 7.86
N LEU A 309 5.22 34.80 7.17
CA LEU A 309 6.54 34.69 7.80
C LEU A 309 6.83 35.89 8.72
N LEU A 310 6.55 37.12 8.27
CA LEU A 310 6.73 38.34 9.07
C LEU A 310 5.90 38.28 10.36
N LEU A 311 4.63 37.89 10.28
CA LEU A 311 3.78 37.70 11.45
C LEU A 311 4.29 36.56 12.35
N GLY A 312 4.79 35.47 11.75
CA GLY A 312 5.32 34.29 12.42
C GLY A 312 6.55 34.58 13.27
N VAL A 313 7.40 35.51 12.83
CA VAL A 313 8.54 36.03 13.62
C VAL A 313 8.18 37.22 14.51
N GLY A 314 6.91 37.63 14.49
CA GLY A 314 6.39 38.69 15.34
C GLY A 314 6.60 40.11 14.83
N ILE A 315 6.69 40.30 13.52
CA ILE A 315 6.70 41.60 12.86
C ILE A 315 5.31 41.85 12.27
N PRO A 316 4.49 42.73 12.87
CA PRO A 316 3.24 43.20 12.26
C PRO A 316 3.48 43.77 10.87
N ALA A 317 2.75 43.28 9.87
CA ALA A 317 2.89 43.66 8.48
C ALA A 317 1.52 43.72 7.79
N THR A 318 1.44 44.36 6.63
CA THR A 318 0.22 44.45 5.81
C THR A 318 0.61 44.33 4.35
N LYS A 319 -0.30 43.71 3.58
CA LYS A 319 -0.21 43.63 2.13
C LYS A 319 -1.15 44.62 1.43
N TRP A 320 -0.73 45.11 0.26
CA TRP A 320 -1.55 45.92 -0.64
C TRP A 320 -1.40 45.42 -2.07
N GLU A 321 -2.46 45.61 -2.84
CA GLU A 321 -2.48 45.37 -4.29
C GLU A 321 -2.38 46.70 -5.03
N TRP A 322 -1.62 46.72 -6.12
CA TRP A 322 -1.48 47.87 -7.00
C TRP A 322 -1.63 47.42 -8.45
N GLU A 323 -2.73 47.83 -9.08
CA GLU A 323 -2.95 47.65 -10.51
C GLU A 323 -2.07 48.63 -11.31
N ASN A 324 -1.28 48.10 -12.25
CA ASN A 324 -0.59 48.87 -13.28
C ASN A 324 -1.18 48.55 -14.66
N ASP A 325 -1.00 49.41 -15.65
CA ASP A 325 -1.56 49.26 -17.01
C ASP A 325 -1.12 47.95 -17.71
N ASP A 326 -0.04 47.30 -17.25
CA ASP A 326 0.55 46.09 -17.86
C ASP A 326 0.46 44.81 -17.01
N ARG A 327 0.48 44.88 -15.66
CA ARG A 327 0.46 43.74 -14.70
C ARG A 327 0.09 44.19 -13.29
N ASP A 328 -0.49 43.29 -12.49
CA ASP A 328 -0.77 43.50 -11.07
C ASP A 328 0.48 43.26 -10.21
N TYR A 329 0.68 44.14 -9.23
CA TYR A 329 1.78 44.03 -8.27
C TYR A 329 1.26 43.99 -6.84
N TYR A 330 1.82 43.08 -6.06
CA TYR A 330 1.50 42.86 -4.66
C TYR A 330 2.66 43.38 -3.80
N THR A 331 2.32 44.07 -2.72
CA THR A 331 3.30 44.72 -1.83
C THR A 331 3.10 44.27 -0.40
N VAL A 332 4.17 44.02 0.35
CA VAL A 332 4.11 43.82 1.81
C VAL A 332 5.09 44.74 2.54
N ALA A 333 4.67 45.28 3.69
CA ALA A 333 5.54 46.09 4.55
C ALA A 333 5.16 45.97 6.04
N PRO A 334 6.14 46.11 6.96
CA PRO A 334 5.86 46.30 8.38
C PRO A 334 5.00 47.53 8.63
N THR A 335 4.09 47.42 9.60
CA THR A 335 2.97 48.37 9.72
C THR A 335 3.10 49.37 10.85
N ASP A 336 3.64 49.02 12.00
CA ASP A 336 3.67 49.89 13.18
C ASP A 336 5.09 50.19 13.67
N ALA A 337 5.21 51.02 14.69
CA ALA A 337 6.51 51.36 15.27
C ALA A 337 7.24 50.12 15.81
N ALA A 338 6.51 49.19 16.44
CA ALA A 338 7.09 47.97 16.99
C ALA A 338 7.59 47.02 15.90
N GLY A 339 6.83 46.84 14.82
CA GLY A 339 7.18 46.05 13.65
C GLY A 339 8.36 46.65 12.90
N LEU A 340 8.42 47.97 12.72
CA LEU A 340 9.57 48.64 12.11
C LEU A 340 10.84 48.49 12.96
N THR A 341 10.75 48.60 14.28
CA THR A 341 11.88 48.36 15.19
C THR A 341 12.33 46.90 15.12
N ARG A 342 11.41 45.93 15.24
CA ARG A 342 11.75 44.50 15.16
C ARG A 342 12.33 44.12 13.80
N TYR A 343 11.79 44.68 12.72
CA TYR A 343 12.36 44.50 11.39
C TYR A 343 13.79 45.05 11.32
N ALA A 344 14.04 46.26 11.82
CA ALA A 344 15.38 46.86 11.82
C ALA A 344 16.38 46.08 12.70
N GLU A 345 15.92 45.51 13.82
CA GLU A 345 16.77 44.77 14.76
C GLU A 345 17.12 43.36 14.26
N HIS A 346 16.17 42.65 13.66
CA HIS A 346 16.31 41.21 13.36
C HIS A 346 16.44 40.90 11.85
N VAL A 347 15.75 41.67 10.99
CA VAL A 347 15.76 41.47 9.54
C VAL A 347 16.72 42.45 8.86
N GLY A 348 16.38 43.73 8.76
CA GLY A 348 17.23 44.75 8.14
C GLY A 348 17.47 44.54 6.64
N PHE A 349 18.57 45.11 6.14
CA PHE A 349 19.08 44.94 4.77
C PHE A 349 20.57 44.58 4.82
N ILE A 350 21.06 43.91 3.78
CA ILE A 350 22.49 43.56 3.62
C ILE A 350 23.35 44.80 3.31
N ASP A 351 22.75 45.82 2.70
CA ASP A 351 23.43 47.04 2.22
C ASP A 351 23.14 48.28 3.09
N GLU A 352 23.61 49.45 2.64
CA GLU A 352 23.50 50.74 3.34
C GLU A 352 22.08 51.15 3.76
N ARG A 353 21.03 50.53 3.17
CA ARG A 353 19.64 50.75 3.59
C ARG A 353 19.40 50.31 5.03
N GLY A 354 20.11 49.30 5.53
CA GLY A 354 19.98 48.84 6.91
C GLY A 354 20.39 49.93 7.90
N GLU A 355 21.59 50.51 7.71
CA GLU A 355 22.09 51.61 8.54
C GLU A 355 21.20 52.85 8.42
N THR A 356 20.78 53.18 7.19
CA THR A 356 19.88 54.30 6.91
C THR A 356 18.55 54.16 7.66
N MET A 357 17.95 52.97 7.65
CA MET A 357 16.70 52.67 8.35
C MET A 357 16.85 52.81 9.86
N VAL A 358 17.92 52.27 10.44
CA VAL A 358 18.19 52.36 11.88
C VAL A 358 18.36 53.82 12.31
N ASP A 359 19.13 54.62 11.57
CA ASP A 359 19.36 56.04 11.85
C ASP A 359 18.06 56.86 11.72
N ALA A 360 17.23 56.55 10.72
CA ALA A 360 15.96 57.25 10.49
C ALA A 360 14.91 56.91 11.55
N ILE A 361 14.87 55.67 12.06
CA ILE A 361 13.97 55.24 13.15
C ILE A 361 14.38 55.87 14.48
N ALA A 362 15.68 55.94 14.79
CA ALA A 362 16.20 56.50 16.04
C ALA A 362 15.88 57.99 16.26
N GLY A 363 15.43 58.71 15.23
CA GLY A 363 15.15 60.15 15.26
C GLY A 363 13.72 60.59 14.88
N ALA A 364 12.78 59.66 14.64
CA ALA A 364 11.45 59.97 14.14
C ALA A 364 10.32 59.75 15.17
N ASP A 365 9.34 60.67 15.22
CA ASP A 365 7.99 60.37 15.72
C ASP A 365 7.30 59.53 14.62
N LEU A 366 7.21 58.22 14.82
CA LEU A 366 6.51 57.32 13.90
C LEU A 366 4.99 57.53 14.05
N GLU A 367 4.28 57.73 12.95
CA GLU A 367 2.82 57.86 12.96
C GLU A 367 2.18 56.53 13.43
N GLU A 368 1.19 56.61 14.33
CA GLU A 368 0.31 55.49 14.66
C GLU A 368 -0.43 55.08 13.38
N THR A 369 -0.35 53.80 13.01
CA THR A 369 -0.98 53.27 11.81
C THR A 369 -2.40 52.78 12.07
N THR A 370 -3.18 52.69 10.99
CA THR A 370 -4.64 52.46 11.03
C THR A 370 -5.02 50.98 11.15
N CYS A 371 -4.06 50.07 11.36
CA CYS A 371 -4.23 48.62 11.19
C CYS A 371 -4.14 47.86 12.52
N GLY A 372 -4.89 48.30 13.53
CA GLY A 372 -5.08 47.58 14.81
C GLY A 372 -3.99 47.76 15.87
N ASP A 373 -4.34 47.42 17.11
CA ASP A 373 -3.46 47.53 18.29
C ASP A 373 -2.67 46.22 18.52
N VAL A 374 -1.41 46.36 18.94
CA VAL A 374 -0.55 45.24 19.38
C VAL A 374 -0.39 45.30 20.90
N ASP A 375 -0.88 44.28 21.61
CA ASP A 375 -0.63 44.10 23.06
C ASP A 375 0.20 42.82 23.29
N GLY A 376 1.47 42.99 23.66
CA GLY A 376 2.40 41.88 23.85
C GLY A 376 2.68 41.10 22.55
N SER A 377 2.12 39.88 22.46
CA SER A 377 2.20 39.00 21.29
C SER A 377 0.87 38.84 20.57
N GLU A 378 -0.12 39.69 20.88
CA GLU A 378 -1.45 39.63 20.28
C GLU A 378 -1.63 40.86 19.39
N TRP A 379 -1.99 40.62 18.13
CA TRP A 379 -2.33 41.64 17.16
C TRP A 379 -3.82 41.55 16.84
N THR A 380 -4.56 42.58 17.20
CA THR A 380 -6.01 42.59 17.03
C THR A 380 -6.36 43.21 15.68
N GLN A 381 -7.18 42.53 14.88
CA GLN A 381 -7.59 42.96 13.54
C GLN A 381 -9.10 42.95 13.37
N GLU A 382 -9.67 44.03 12.84
CA GLU A 382 -11.08 44.08 12.49
C GLU A 382 -11.36 43.19 11.27
N VAL A 383 -12.43 42.40 11.35
CA VAL A 383 -12.95 41.59 10.24
C VAL A 383 -13.66 42.53 9.27
N VAL A 384 -13.18 42.63 8.04
CA VAL A 384 -13.77 43.49 7.01
C VAL A 384 -14.83 42.76 6.19
N ALA A 385 -14.70 41.43 6.04
CA ALA A 385 -15.66 40.61 5.31
C ALA A 385 -15.63 39.16 5.79
N VAL A 386 -16.80 38.52 5.75
CA VAL A 386 -16.96 37.08 5.90
C VAL A 386 -17.78 36.60 4.70
N GLU A 387 -17.19 35.72 3.90
CA GLU A 387 -17.74 35.27 2.63
C GLU A 387 -17.91 33.75 2.62
N GLU A 388 -18.98 33.30 1.99
CA GLU A 388 -19.21 31.88 1.75
C GLU A 388 -18.29 31.45 0.59
N SER A 389 -17.27 30.65 0.91
CA SER A 389 -16.38 30.08 -0.11
C SER A 389 -17.09 28.95 -0.84
N PRO A 390 -16.77 28.70 -2.14
CA PRO A 390 -17.21 27.50 -2.83
C PRO A 390 -16.81 26.25 -2.02
N PRO A 391 -17.64 25.17 -2.07
CA PRO A 391 -17.24 23.87 -1.54
C PRO A 391 -15.91 23.48 -2.15
N ALA A 392 -14.90 23.30 -1.31
CA ALA A 392 -13.63 22.72 -1.72
C ALA A 392 -13.65 21.25 -1.28
N THR A 393 -13.29 20.35 -2.18
CA THR A 393 -12.99 18.98 -1.79
C THR A 393 -11.74 19.02 -0.93
N VAL A 394 -11.93 18.82 0.37
CA VAL A 394 -10.83 18.62 1.30
C VAL A 394 -10.73 17.12 1.54
N TYR A 395 -9.56 16.56 1.26
CA TYR A 395 -9.23 15.20 1.64
C TYR A 395 -8.32 15.30 2.86
N ASP A 396 -8.91 15.32 4.05
CA ASP A 396 -8.12 15.10 5.26
C ASP A 396 -7.81 13.60 5.30
N VAL A 397 -6.64 13.20 4.83
CA VAL A 397 -6.00 11.95 5.29
C VAL A 397 -5.06 12.39 6.41
N THR A 398 -5.54 12.28 7.64
CA THR A 398 -4.71 12.61 8.81
C THR A 398 -4.07 11.35 9.36
N VAL A 399 -2.75 11.37 9.51
CA VAL A 399 -2.03 10.40 10.33
C VAL A 399 -1.93 10.98 11.73
N ALA A 400 -2.78 10.52 12.64
CA ALA A 400 -2.61 10.82 14.06
C ALA A 400 -1.32 10.16 14.56
N LYS A 401 -0.73 10.68 15.64
CA LYS A 401 0.48 10.11 16.28
C LYS A 401 0.33 8.62 16.66
N ASP A 402 -0.89 8.10 16.63
CA ASP A 402 -1.31 6.78 17.12
C ASP A 402 -1.56 5.74 16.01
N HIS A 403 -0.90 5.90 14.84
CA HIS A 403 -0.97 4.94 13.73
C HIS A 403 -2.37 4.76 13.10
N GLU A 404 -3.09 5.86 12.90
CA GLU A 404 -4.42 5.87 12.28
C GLU A 404 -4.44 6.59 10.95
N TYR A 405 -5.32 6.17 10.05
CA TYR A 405 -5.73 6.96 8.88
C TYR A 405 -7.19 7.34 9.06
N VAL A 406 -7.46 8.64 9.22
CA VAL A 406 -8.82 9.16 9.24
C VAL A 406 -9.11 9.82 7.90
N ALA A 407 -10.15 9.36 7.20
CA ALA A 407 -10.68 9.99 6.00
C ALA A 407 -12.22 9.96 6.02
N ASN A 408 -12.87 11.13 6.06
CA ASN A 408 -14.34 11.27 5.99
C ASN A 408 -15.14 10.39 6.98
N GLY A 409 -14.67 10.23 8.22
CA GLY A 409 -15.35 9.44 9.24
C GLY A 409 -15.11 7.93 9.15
N VAL A 410 -14.29 7.47 8.19
CA VAL A 410 -13.70 6.14 8.18
C VAL A 410 -12.37 6.22 8.93
N VAL A 411 -12.28 5.48 10.03
CA VAL A 411 -11.05 5.31 10.79
C VAL A 411 -10.46 3.95 10.42
N SER A 412 -9.29 3.95 9.78
CA SER A 412 -8.54 2.74 9.49
C SER A 412 -7.29 2.70 10.36
N HIS A 413 -7.15 1.63 11.15
CA HIS A 413 -6.02 1.44 12.03
C HIS A 413 -4.87 0.73 11.32
N ASN A 414 -3.64 1.25 11.48
CA ASN A 414 -2.41 0.56 11.09
C ASN A 414 -1.87 -0.35 12.24
N SER A 415 -2.58 -0.40 13.37
CA SER A 415 -2.19 -1.12 14.58
C SER A 415 -2.75 -2.54 14.67
N GLY A 416 -2.50 -3.41 13.69
CA GLY A 416 -2.60 -4.87 13.89
C GLY A 416 -3.98 -5.50 14.20
N GLY A 417 -5.01 -4.71 14.51
CA GLY A 417 -6.29 -5.17 15.06
C GLY A 417 -7.32 -5.53 13.99
N GLY A 418 -8.08 -6.59 14.25
CA GLY A 418 -9.20 -6.99 13.40
C GLY A 418 -10.50 -6.29 13.79
N MET A 419 -11.39 -6.01 12.83
CA MET A 419 -12.57 -5.15 13.02
C MET A 419 -13.88 -5.82 12.56
N GLY A 420 -14.99 -5.54 13.24
CA GLY A 420 -16.33 -5.99 12.86
C GLY A 420 -17.25 -4.84 12.47
N TYR A 421 -18.00 -4.99 11.38
CA TYR A 421 -18.83 -3.93 10.78
C TYR A 421 -20.28 -4.37 10.58
N ALA A 422 -21.20 -3.55 11.07
CA ALA A 422 -22.65 -3.72 10.90
C ALA A 422 -23.14 -3.06 9.61
N PHE A 423 -22.80 -3.63 8.44
CA PHE A 423 -23.15 -3.05 7.14
C PHE A 423 -24.66 -2.93 6.89
N TRP A 424 -25.49 -3.70 7.61
CA TRP A 424 -26.95 -3.66 7.52
C TRP A 424 -27.60 -2.34 7.97
N GLN A 425 -26.86 -1.43 8.61
CA GLN A 425 -27.35 -0.09 8.93
C GLN A 425 -27.32 0.87 7.72
N LEU A 426 -26.57 0.53 6.67
CA LEU A 426 -26.53 1.31 5.46
C LEU A 426 -27.84 1.17 4.69
N ARG A 427 -28.20 2.19 3.91
CA ARG A 427 -29.40 2.15 3.07
C ARG A 427 -29.21 1.13 1.94
N PRO A 428 -30.29 0.46 1.49
CA PRO A 428 -30.22 -0.51 0.40
C PRO A 428 -29.88 0.15 -0.95
N TYR A 429 -29.41 -0.66 -1.89
CA TYR A 429 -29.19 -0.25 -3.27
C TYR A 429 -30.49 0.24 -3.92
N GLY A 430 -30.41 1.29 -4.74
CA GLY A 430 -31.58 1.89 -5.40
C GLY A 430 -32.37 2.88 -4.55
N ASP A 431 -32.14 2.97 -3.23
CA ASP A 431 -32.86 3.92 -2.37
C ASP A 431 -32.52 5.37 -2.73
N ALA A 432 -33.53 6.25 -2.74
CA ALA A 432 -33.36 7.64 -3.15
C ALA A 432 -32.44 8.44 -2.21
N VAL A 433 -31.51 9.22 -2.79
CA VAL A 433 -30.61 10.14 -2.08
C VAL A 433 -31.14 11.56 -2.21
N GLY A 434 -31.81 12.05 -1.16
CA GLY A 434 -32.55 13.31 -1.20
C GLY A 434 -31.75 14.58 -1.51
N SER A 435 -30.43 14.59 -1.27
CA SER A 435 -29.55 15.74 -1.56
C SER A 435 -29.10 15.82 -3.02
N THR A 436 -28.89 14.68 -3.68
CA THR A 436 -28.36 14.62 -5.06
C THR A 436 -29.44 14.28 -6.09
N GLY A 437 -30.58 13.72 -5.66
CA GLY A 437 -31.62 13.20 -6.55
C GLY A 437 -31.23 11.88 -7.23
N GLY A 438 -30.07 11.30 -6.89
CA GLY A 438 -29.62 9.99 -7.36
C GLY A 438 -30.11 8.83 -6.49
N ILE A 439 -29.62 7.63 -6.78
CA ILE A 439 -29.87 6.41 -6.02
C ILE A 439 -28.65 6.00 -5.19
N ALA A 440 -28.86 5.22 -4.14
CA ALA A 440 -27.80 4.70 -3.30
C ALA A 440 -27.08 3.52 -3.96
N SER A 441 -25.78 3.40 -3.71
CA SER A 441 -24.94 2.29 -4.19
C SER A 441 -25.07 1.00 -3.38
N GLY A 442 -25.75 1.03 -2.23
CA GLY A 442 -25.93 -0.12 -1.34
C GLY A 442 -24.68 -0.47 -0.51
N PRO A 443 -24.79 -1.40 0.46
CA PRO A 443 -23.73 -1.73 1.42
C PRO A 443 -22.52 -2.45 0.81
N ILE A 444 -22.73 -3.30 -0.21
CA ILE A 444 -21.67 -4.12 -0.81
C ILE A 444 -20.59 -3.27 -1.48
N THR A 445 -20.94 -2.12 -2.06
CA THR A 445 -19.95 -1.17 -2.61
C THR A 445 -19.03 -0.61 -1.52
N PHE A 446 -19.56 -0.31 -0.33
CA PHE A 446 -18.76 0.15 0.80
C PHE A 446 -17.84 -0.97 1.33
N MET A 447 -18.33 -2.21 1.39
CA MET A 447 -17.49 -3.35 1.75
C MET A 447 -16.27 -3.47 0.83
N ARG A 448 -16.44 -3.31 -0.49
CA ARG A 448 -15.30 -3.32 -1.44
C ARG A 448 -14.31 -2.19 -1.18
N THR A 449 -14.79 -1.01 -0.83
CA THR A 449 -13.90 0.10 -0.45
C THR A 449 -13.10 -0.24 0.81
N PHE A 450 -13.73 -0.86 1.81
CA PHE A 450 -13.09 -1.24 3.07
C PHE A 450 -12.10 -2.40 2.87
N ASP A 451 -12.41 -3.32 1.97
CA ASP A 451 -11.53 -4.42 1.55
C ASP A 451 -10.26 -3.86 0.89
N GLN A 452 -10.42 -3.00 -0.12
CA GLN A 452 -9.29 -2.35 -0.81
C GLN A 452 -8.44 -1.48 0.12
N MET A 453 -9.09 -0.80 1.08
CA MET A 453 -8.41 -0.03 2.11
C MET A 453 -7.54 -0.95 2.99
N CYS A 454 -8.04 -2.12 3.35
CA CYS A 454 -7.28 -3.11 4.11
C CYS A 454 -6.14 -3.74 3.31
N GLU A 455 -6.30 -3.91 1.99
CA GLU A 455 -5.19 -4.32 1.12
C GLU A 455 -4.09 -3.27 1.05
N THR A 456 -4.47 -1.99 1.04
CA THR A 456 -3.53 -0.87 0.93
C THR A 456 -2.77 -0.63 2.24
N ILE A 457 -3.44 -0.77 3.39
CA ILE A 457 -2.88 -0.53 4.72
C ILE A 457 -2.41 -1.88 5.31
N ALA A 458 -1.21 -2.31 4.94
CA ALA A 458 -0.61 -3.54 5.43
C ALA A 458 0.01 -3.37 6.82
N GLN A 459 -0.31 -4.28 7.76
CA GLN A 459 0.19 -4.25 9.13
C GLN A 459 1.71 -4.49 9.13
N GLY A 460 2.49 -3.45 9.45
CA GLY A 460 3.95 -3.54 9.62
C GLY A 460 4.71 -4.15 8.44
N GLY A 461 4.13 -4.15 7.23
CA GLY A 461 4.71 -4.76 6.04
C GLY A 461 4.62 -6.29 5.92
N ALA A 462 3.91 -7.00 6.82
CA ALA A 462 3.91 -8.47 6.85
C ALA A 462 2.54 -9.16 7.00
N ARG A 463 1.50 -8.51 7.53
CA ARG A 463 0.16 -9.12 7.72
C ARG A 463 -0.96 -8.24 7.15
N ARG A 464 -1.93 -8.85 6.47
CA ARG A 464 -3.17 -8.16 6.05
C ARG A 464 -4.12 -8.04 7.25
N GLY A 465 -4.86 -6.94 7.34
CA GLY A 465 -5.89 -6.77 8.38
C GLY A 465 -7.09 -7.71 8.14
N ALA A 466 -7.68 -8.23 9.22
CA ALA A 466 -8.85 -9.10 9.15
C ALA A 466 -10.13 -8.33 9.52
N GLN A 467 -11.18 -8.42 8.70
CA GLN A 467 -12.45 -7.74 8.90
C GLN A 467 -13.61 -8.74 9.00
N MET A 468 -14.69 -8.38 9.71
CA MET A 468 -15.98 -9.09 9.70
C MET A 468 -17.05 -8.17 9.13
N GLY A 469 -17.76 -8.62 8.10
CA GLY A 469 -18.99 -8.00 7.63
C GLY A 469 -20.18 -8.73 8.23
N VAL A 470 -21.10 -8.01 8.88
CA VAL A 470 -22.38 -8.57 9.34
C VAL A 470 -23.54 -7.91 8.60
N MET A 471 -24.39 -8.73 7.98
CA MET A 471 -25.62 -8.30 7.33
C MET A 471 -26.84 -8.93 8.00
N ARG A 472 -27.76 -8.13 8.53
CA ARG A 472 -29.01 -8.64 9.12
C ARG A 472 -29.89 -9.24 8.03
N VAL A 473 -30.50 -10.40 8.31
CA VAL A 473 -31.35 -11.14 7.36
C VAL A 473 -32.54 -10.32 6.83
N SER A 474 -32.99 -9.33 7.60
CA SER A 474 -34.07 -8.41 7.22
C SER A 474 -33.67 -7.32 6.21
N HIS A 475 -32.39 -7.17 5.88
CA HIS A 475 -31.93 -6.11 4.97
C HIS A 475 -32.24 -6.47 3.51
N PRO A 476 -32.77 -5.54 2.67
CA PRO A 476 -33.15 -5.86 1.29
C PRO A 476 -32.00 -6.40 0.43
N ASP A 477 -30.77 -5.92 0.65
CA ASP A 477 -29.58 -6.33 -0.10
C ASP A 477 -28.90 -7.59 0.48
N VAL A 478 -29.52 -8.29 1.44
CA VAL A 478 -28.91 -9.49 2.05
C VAL A 478 -28.63 -10.59 1.04
N ILE A 479 -29.45 -10.75 0.01
CA ILE A 479 -29.23 -11.76 -1.04
C ILE A 479 -27.89 -11.50 -1.76
N GLN A 480 -27.62 -10.24 -2.10
CA GLN A 480 -26.34 -9.86 -2.69
C GLN A 480 -25.16 -10.08 -1.73
N PHE A 481 -25.38 -9.92 -0.43
CA PHE A 481 -24.38 -10.19 0.61
C PHE A 481 -24.06 -11.68 0.72
N ILE A 482 -25.08 -12.55 0.72
CA ILE A 482 -24.93 -14.01 0.78
C ILE A 482 -24.04 -14.50 -0.37
N HIS A 483 -24.32 -14.04 -1.59
CA HIS A 483 -23.55 -14.44 -2.77
C HIS A 483 -22.26 -13.63 -2.98
N SER A 484 -21.93 -12.69 -2.09
CA SER A 484 -20.86 -11.72 -2.35
C SER A 484 -19.46 -12.34 -2.50
N LYS A 485 -19.29 -13.59 -2.06
CA LYS A 485 -18.06 -14.37 -2.19
C LYS A 485 -18.22 -15.65 -3.02
N ASN A 486 -19.36 -15.81 -3.70
CA ASN A 486 -19.55 -16.94 -4.61
C ASN A 486 -18.54 -16.85 -5.75
N LYS A 487 -18.16 -18.01 -6.28
CA LYS A 487 -17.08 -18.12 -7.28
C LYS A 487 -17.37 -17.27 -8.52
N ASP A 488 -18.61 -17.29 -8.99
CA ASP A 488 -19.07 -16.50 -10.14
C ASP A 488 -19.02 -14.99 -9.86
N VAL A 489 -19.51 -14.54 -8.70
CA VAL A 489 -19.47 -13.13 -8.28
C VAL A 489 -18.03 -12.65 -8.13
N SER A 490 -17.18 -13.43 -7.47
CA SER A 490 -15.77 -13.12 -7.30
C SER A 490 -15.05 -13.04 -8.65
N LEU A 491 -15.31 -13.97 -9.57
CA LEU A 491 -14.74 -13.94 -10.93
C LEU A 491 -15.22 -12.73 -11.72
N ALA A 492 -16.53 -12.45 -11.72
CA ALA A 492 -17.10 -11.30 -12.41
C ALA A 492 -16.45 -9.98 -11.97
N HIS A 493 -16.16 -9.85 -10.67
CA HIS A 493 -15.49 -8.66 -10.12
C HIS A 493 -13.99 -8.64 -10.34
N SER A 494 -13.28 -9.72 -10.03
CA SER A 494 -11.82 -9.78 -10.13
C SER A 494 -11.34 -9.71 -11.58
N LEU A 495 -12.11 -10.26 -12.52
CA LEU A 495 -11.83 -10.18 -13.96
C LEU A 495 -12.40 -8.92 -14.61
N ARG A 496 -13.12 -8.08 -13.85
CA ARG A 496 -13.79 -6.87 -14.33
C ARG A 496 -14.68 -7.14 -15.55
N LEU A 497 -15.44 -8.24 -15.52
CA LEU A 497 -16.31 -8.62 -16.64
C LEU A 497 -17.45 -7.60 -16.86
N ASN A 498 -17.70 -6.71 -15.90
CA ASN A 498 -18.62 -5.58 -16.02
C ASN A 498 -17.85 -4.23 -15.95
N ASP A 499 -16.74 -4.12 -16.68
CA ASP A 499 -16.01 -2.86 -16.81
C ASP A 499 -16.80 -1.90 -17.73
N PRO A 500 -17.15 -0.68 -17.29
CA PRO A 500 -17.84 0.29 -18.14
C PRO A 500 -17.02 0.69 -19.39
N ASP A 501 -15.71 0.43 -19.40
CA ASP A 501 -14.83 0.62 -20.57
C ASP A 501 -14.75 -0.63 -21.47
N ASP A 502 -15.35 -1.76 -21.05
CA ASP A 502 -15.50 -3.00 -21.83
C ASP A 502 -16.96 -3.17 -22.32
N PHE A 503 -17.20 -2.87 -23.60
CA PHE A 503 -18.53 -2.92 -24.20
C PHE A 503 -19.13 -4.34 -24.37
N THR A 504 -18.39 -5.39 -23.98
CA THR A 504 -18.78 -6.79 -24.16
C THR A 504 -19.96 -7.16 -23.25
N HIS A 505 -19.98 -6.64 -22.01
CA HIS A 505 -21.07 -6.82 -21.05
C HIS A 505 -21.49 -5.47 -20.49
N ASN A 506 -22.70 -5.04 -20.79
CA ASN A 506 -23.19 -3.71 -20.41
C ASN A 506 -24.06 -3.75 -19.14
N SER A 507 -24.12 -4.91 -18.49
CA SER A 507 -24.86 -5.12 -17.24
C SER A 507 -24.15 -6.16 -16.36
N PHE A 508 -24.34 -6.03 -15.06
CA PHE A 508 -23.75 -6.97 -14.10
C PHE A 508 -24.34 -8.38 -14.23
N ALA A 509 -25.57 -8.50 -14.72
CA ALA A 509 -26.20 -9.79 -15.01
C ALA A 509 -25.48 -10.55 -16.14
N ASP A 510 -25.13 -9.87 -17.24
CA ASP A 510 -24.41 -10.49 -18.36
C ASP A 510 -23.00 -10.95 -17.92
N ALA A 511 -22.32 -10.12 -17.13
CA ALA A 511 -21.02 -10.44 -16.56
C ALA A 511 -21.06 -11.66 -15.61
N LEU A 512 -22.16 -11.82 -14.86
CA LEU A 512 -22.35 -12.97 -13.99
C LEU A 512 -22.64 -14.25 -14.80
N GLU A 513 -23.41 -14.16 -15.88
CA GLU A 513 -23.63 -15.29 -16.80
C GLU A 513 -22.30 -15.75 -17.42
N GLU A 514 -21.45 -14.83 -17.90
CA GLU A 514 -20.13 -15.19 -18.43
C GLU A 514 -19.22 -15.80 -17.35
N ALA A 515 -19.21 -15.24 -16.14
CA ALA A 515 -18.44 -15.83 -15.04
C ALA A 515 -18.87 -17.26 -14.72
N ARG A 516 -20.17 -17.57 -14.82
CA ARG A 516 -20.71 -18.93 -14.65
C ARG A 516 -20.26 -19.86 -15.78
N GLU A 517 -20.08 -19.39 -17.01
CA GLU A 517 -19.53 -20.20 -18.10
C GLU A 517 -18.06 -20.59 -17.90
N LEU A 518 -17.33 -19.87 -17.03
CA LEU A 518 -15.95 -20.21 -16.65
C LEU A 518 -15.87 -21.30 -15.59
N ILE A 519 -17.01 -21.66 -14.97
CA ILE A 519 -17.11 -22.70 -13.95
C ILE A 519 -17.64 -23.97 -14.63
N ASP A 520 -17.00 -25.12 -14.40
CA ASP A 520 -17.47 -26.37 -14.98
C ASP A 520 -18.72 -26.93 -14.28
N ASP A 521 -19.31 -27.98 -14.85
CA ASP A 521 -20.51 -28.65 -14.33
C ASP A 521 -20.32 -29.25 -12.91
N GLU A 522 -19.07 -29.34 -12.44
CA GLU A 522 -18.67 -29.85 -11.12
C GLU A 522 -18.36 -28.71 -10.13
N GLY A 523 -18.56 -27.44 -10.54
CA GLY A 523 -18.35 -26.26 -9.71
C GLY A 523 -16.88 -25.86 -9.58
N ARG A 524 -15.99 -26.34 -10.45
CA ARG A 524 -14.55 -26.08 -10.40
C ARG A 524 -14.18 -24.91 -11.30
N VAL A 525 -13.22 -24.12 -10.82
CA VAL A 525 -12.66 -22.97 -11.52
C VAL A 525 -11.31 -23.36 -12.14
N PRO A 526 -11.04 -22.99 -13.40
CA PRO A 526 -9.75 -23.22 -14.05
C PRO A 526 -8.59 -22.74 -13.19
N GLU A 527 -7.51 -23.52 -13.13
CA GLU A 527 -6.36 -23.29 -12.24
C GLU A 527 -5.84 -21.85 -12.29
N HIS A 528 -5.63 -21.32 -13.50
CA HIS A 528 -5.15 -19.96 -13.74
C HIS A 528 -6.10 -18.83 -13.26
N LEU A 529 -7.35 -19.15 -12.93
CA LEU A 529 -8.37 -18.21 -12.43
C LEU A 529 -8.70 -18.40 -10.94
N ARG A 530 -8.18 -19.43 -10.27
CA ARG A 530 -8.50 -19.70 -8.85
C ARG A 530 -8.09 -18.56 -7.92
N ASN A 531 -6.95 -17.91 -8.17
CA ASN A 531 -6.55 -16.73 -7.41
C ASN A 531 -7.49 -15.53 -7.60
N ALA A 532 -8.20 -15.44 -8.73
CA ALA A 532 -9.17 -14.38 -8.96
C ALA A 532 -10.44 -14.57 -8.13
N VAL A 533 -10.84 -15.83 -7.88
CA VAL A 533 -11.95 -16.17 -6.96
C VAL A 533 -11.67 -15.69 -5.55
N GLU A 534 -10.42 -15.84 -5.09
CA GLU A 534 -10.01 -15.49 -3.73
C GLU A 534 -9.65 -14.00 -3.58
N GLY A 535 -9.62 -13.23 -4.67
CA GLY A 535 -9.22 -11.81 -4.65
C GLY A 535 -10.32 -10.83 -4.26
N HIS A 536 -11.60 -11.19 -4.41
CA HIS A 536 -12.73 -10.32 -4.10
C HIS A 536 -13.18 -10.48 -2.64
N LEU A 537 -13.27 -9.38 -1.89
CA LEU A 537 -13.60 -9.38 -0.45
C LEU A 537 -12.68 -10.29 0.38
N SER A 538 -11.40 -10.37 -0.03
CA SER A 538 -10.42 -11.32 0.50
C SER A 538 -10.05 -11.06 1.97
N ASN A 539 -10.27 -9.82 2.46
CA ASN A 539 -9.95 -9.43 3.84
C ASN A 539 -11.16 -9.46 4.78
N PHE A 540 -12.35 -9.83 4.28
CA PHE A 540 -13.55 -10.03 5.08
C PHE A 540 -13.79 -11.49 5.38
N ASN A 541 -14.25 -11.80 6.59
CA ASN A 541 -15.18 -12.89 6.82
C ASN A 541 -16.61 -12.30 6.76
N ILE A 542 -17.59 -13.04 6.24
CA ILE A 542 -18.98 -12.58 6.24
C ILE A 542 -19.88 -13.48 7.09
N SER A 543 -20.83 -12.86 7.79
CA SER A 543 -21.87 -13.57 8.53
C SER A 543 -23.23 -12.91 8.41
N VAL A 544 -24.28 -13.71 8.25
CA VAL A 544 -25.65 -13.24 8.25
C VAL A 544 -26.16 -13.15 9.70
N GLY A 545 -26.64 -11.98 10.08
CA GLY A 545 -27.32 -11.70 11.33
C GLY A 545 -28.76 -12.22 11.29
N VAL A 546 -28.95 -13.47 11.70
CA VAL A 546 -30.27 -14.14 11.70
C VAL A 546 -31.10 -13.66 12.89
N THR A 547 -32.39 -13.40 12.63
CA THR A 547 -33.36 -12.90 13.62
C THR A 547 -34.37 -13.98 14.00
N ASP A 548 -34.97 -13.88 15.19
CA ASP A 548 -35.98 -14.83 15.64
C ASP A 548 -37.22 -14.80 14.74
N ASP A 549 -37.68 -13.62 14.33
CA ASP A 549 -38.80 -13.48 13.39
C ASP A 549 -38.56 -14.21 12.05
N PHE A 550 -37.29 -14.30 11.62
CA PHE A 550 -36.94 -15.03 10.39
C PHE A 550 -36.99 -16.54 10.64
N MET A 551 -36.45 -17.01 11.76
CA MET A 551 -36.50 -18.43 12.15
C MET A 551 -37.94 -18.89 12.39
N GLU A 552 -38.79 -18.05 12.97
CA GLU A 552 -40.23 -18.31 13.14
C GLU A 552 -40.92 -18.47 11.78
N ALA A 553 -40.67 -17.55 10.83
CA ALA A 553 -41.21 -17.64 9.48
C ALA A 553 -40.71 -18.90 8.75
N LEU A 554 -39.41 -19.22 8.87
CA LEU A 554 -38.79 -20.41 8.30
C LEU A 554 -39.45 -21.69 8.83
N TYR A 555 -39.60 -21.83 10.15
CA TYR A 555 -40.25 -23.01 10.75
C TYR A 555 -41.75 -23.09 10.45
N ALA A 556 -42.41 -21.96 10.22
CA ALA A 556 -43.82 -21.92 9.82
C ALA A 556 -44.03 -22.17 8.32
N GLY A 557 -42.97 -22.13 7.50
CA GLY A 557 -43.06 -22.18 6.04
C GLY A 557 -43.76 -20.95 5.45
N GLU A 558 -43.52 -19.79 6.05
CA GLU A 558 -44.13 -18.50 5.71
C GLU A 558 -43.17 -17.61 4.92
N GLU A 559 -43.70 -16.53 4.34
CA GLU A 559 -42.89 -15.49 3.73
C GLU A 559 -42.31 -14.56 4.79
N PHE A 560 -41.11 -14.04 4.51
CA PHE A 560 -40.40 -13.10 5.34
C PHE A 560 -40.34 -11.73 4.69
N THR A 561 -40.76 -10.70 5.44
CA THR A 561 -40.80 -9.31 4.98
C THR A 561 -39.53 -8.55 5.34
N PHE A 562 -38.92 -7.91 4.35
CA PHE A 562 -37.67 -7.16 4.52
C PHE A 562 -37.95 -5.76 5.06
N THR A 563 -37.00 -5.22 5.83
CA THR A 563 -37.11 -3.93 6.51
C THR A 563 -36.12 -2.93 5.93
N ASN A 564 -36.59 -1.74 5.58
CA ASN A 564 -35.69 -0.67 5.16
C ASN A 564 -35.04 -0.02 6.40
N PRO A 565 -33.71 -0.14 6.60
CA PRO A 565 -33.04 0.25 7.85
C PRO A 565 -33.13 1.74 8.16
N ARG A 566 -33.36 2.60 7.15
CA ARG A 566 -33.54 4.05 7.35
C ARG A 566 -34.90 4.40 7.95
N THR A 567 -35.93 3.62 7.62
CA THR A 567 -37.32 3.91 8.01
C THR A 567 -37.81 3.03 9.16
N GLY A 568 -37.26 1.83 9.29
CA GLY A 568 -37.80 0.78 10.16
C GLY A 568 -39.14 0.23 9.68
N GLU A 569 -39.58 0.56 8.45
CA GLU A 569 -40.81 0.08 7.84
C GLU A 569 -40.50 -1.02 6.80
N PRO A 570 -41.51 -1.83 6.40
CA PRO A 570 -41.35 -2.79 5.30
C PRO A 570 -40.80 -2.13 4.04
N HIS A 571 -39.77 -2.74 3.45
CA HIS A 571 -39.14 -2.23 2.24
C HIS A 571 -40.10 -2.37 1.05
N VAL A 572 -40.23 -1.30 0.26
CA VAL A 572 -41.02 -1.32 -0.98
C VAL A 572 -40.05 -1.55 -2.13
N ALA A 573 -40.25 -2.62 -2.89
CA ALA A 573 -39.34 -3.03 -3.95
C ALA A 573 -39.20 -1.95 -5.03
N THR A 574 -37.96 -1.56 -5.33
CA THR A 574 -37.61 -0.66 -6.43
C THR A 574 -37.25 -1.46 -7.69
N PRO A 575 -37.13 -0.83 -8.87
CA PRO A 575 -36.58 -1.50 -10.05
C PRO A 575 -35.23 -2.18 -9.77
N GLU A 576 -34.37 -1.52 -9.01
CA GLU A 576 -33.05 -2.01 -8.61
C GLU A 576 -33.13 -3.17 -7.62
N THR A 577 -34.12 -3.15 -6.70
CA THR A 577 -34.41 -4.31 -5.85
C THR A 577 -34.78 -5.52 -6.71
N LYS A 578 -35.66 -5.32 -7.71
CA LYS A 578 -36.07 -6.40 -8.60
C LYS A 578 -34.89 -6.95 -9.40
N GLU A 579 -34.03 -6.08 -9.92
CA GLU A 579 -32.81 -6.46 -10.64
C GLU A 579 -31.90 -7.36 -9.79
N ILE A 580 -31.61 -6.98 -8.53
CA ILE A 580 -30.80 -7.80 -7.62
C ILE A 580 -31.39 -9.20 -7.46
N TYR A 581 -32.71 -9.30 -7.24
CA TYR A 581 -33.34 -10.59 -6.98
C TYR A 581 -33.48 -11.42 -8.26
N ASP A 582 -33.68 -10.81 -9.43
CA ASP A 582 -33.68 -11.50 -10.72
C ASP A 582 -32.32 -12.18 -10.98
N MET A 583 -31.19 -11.57 -10.61
CA MET A 583 -29.84 -12.14 -10.80
C MET A 583 -29.59 -13.46 -10.05
N PHE A 584 -30.25 -13.62 -8.91
CA PHE A 584 -30.13 -14.80 -8.04
C PHE A 584 -31.37 -15.70 -8.14
N GLY A 585 -32.18 -15.54 -9.21
CA GLY A 585 -33.31 -16.43 -9.49
C GLY A 585 -34.57 -16.19 -8.64
N LEU A 586 -34.59 -15.16 -7.79
CA LEU A 586 -35.70 -14.86 -6.86
C LEU A 586 -36.64 -13.75 -7.35
N GLY A 587 -36.42 -13.20 -8.54
CA GLY A 587 -37.18 -12.04 -9.00
C GLY A 587 -38.65 -12.32 -9.35
N GLU A 588 -39.09 -13.58 -9.40
CA GLU A 588 -40.51 -13.92 -9.49
C GLU A 588 -41.30 -13.54 -8.22
N TYR A 589 -40.61 -13.44 -7.08
CA TYR A 589 -41.16 -13.01 -5.80
C TYR A 589 -41.18 -11.48 -5.63
N VAL A 590 -40.61 -10.72 -6.58
CA VAL A 590 -40.42 -9.27 -6.45
C VAL A 590 -41.23 -8.49 -7.49
N GLU A 591 -42.21 -7.72 -7.01
CA GLU A 591 -43.01 -6.79 -7.83
C GLU A 591 -42.71 -5.33 -7.44
N VAL A 592 -42.30 -4.52 -8.42
CA VAL A 592 -41.91 -3.12 -8.18
C VAL A 592 -43.09 -2.31 -7.65
N GLY A 593 -42.88 -1.63 -6.52
CA GLY A 593 -43.89 -0.82 -5.84
C GLY A 593 -44.73 -1.59 -4.81
N GLU A 594 -44.52 -2.89 -4.64
CA GLU A 594 -45.09 -3.70 -3.55
C GLU A 594 -44.06 -3.91 -2.42
N VAL A 595 -44.54 -4.39 -1.27
CA VAL A 595 -43.65 -4.72 -0.15
C VAL A 595 -42.82 -5.94 -0.51
N LEU A 596 -41.50 -5.87 -0.33
CA LEU A 596 -40.60 -6.99 -0.57
C LEU A 596 -40.81 -8.06 0.49
N SER A 597 -41.25 -9.24 0.04
CA SER A 597 -41.51 -10.41 0.86
C SER A 597 -41.27 -11.66 0.01
N ILE A 598 -40.47 -12.61 0.49
CA ILE A 598 -40.20 -13.88 -0.21
C ILE A 598 -40.35 -15.05 0.77
N PRO A 599 -40.55 -16.30 0.34
CA PRO A 599 -40.57 -17.45 1.24
C PRO A 599 -39.25 -17.54 2.02
N ALA A 600 -39.32 -17.64 3.35
CA ALA A 600 -38.12 -17.66 4.20
C ALA A 600 -37.17 -18.83 3.86
N GLN A 601 -37.73 -19.94 3.34
CA GLN A 601 -36.98 -21.11 2.90
C GLN A 601 -36.03 -20.79 1.75
N GLU A 602 -36.42 -19.97 0.77
CA GLU A 602 -35.56 -19.67 -0.38
C GLU A 602 -34.29 -18.94 0.06
N LEU A 603 -34.43 -17.92 0.93
CA LEU A 603 -33.28 -17.21 1.47
C LEU A 603 -32.39 -18.10 2.35
N TRP A 604 -33.01 -19.03 3.09
CA TRP A 604 -32.29 -19.98 3.92
C TRP A 604 -31.48 -20.97 3.07
N ASP A 605 -32.06 -21.45 1.97
CA ASP A 605 -31.40 -22.34 1.02
C ASP A 605 -30.18 -21.64 0.38
N ASP A 606 -30.30 -20.39 -0.06
CA ASP A 606 -29.17 -19.60 -0.58
C ASP A 606 -28.02 -19.45 0.44
N MET A 607 -28.35 -19.22 1.72
CA MET A 607 -27.35 -19.13 2.79
C MET A 607 -26.59 -20.46 2.98
N ILE A 608 -27.31 -21.58 2.91
CA ILE A 608 -26.75 -22.91 3.07
C ILE A 608 -25.88 -23.28 1.86
N GLU A 609 -26.37 -23.01 0.66
CA GLU A 609 -25.65 -23.29 -0.58
C GLU A 609 -24.35 -22.49 -0.64
N GLY A 610 -24.37 -21.20 -0.31
CA GLY A 610 -23.15 -20.40 -0.18
C GLY A 610 -22.15 -21.04 0.80
N ALA A 611 -22.61 -21.35 2.02
CA ALA A 611 -21.76 -21.93 3.05
C ALA A 611 -21.18 -23.29 2.64
N HIS A 612 -21.93 -24.09 1.89
CA HIS A 612 -21.47 -25.35 1.33
C HIS A 612 -20.43 -25.15 0.21
N GLU A 613 -20.63 -24.17 -0.66
CA GLU A 613 -19.78 -23.91 -1.83
C GLU A 613 -18.41 -23.32 -1.49
N ASN A 614 -18.34 -22.38 -0.55
CA ASN A 614 -17.12 -21.62 -0.25
C ASN A 614 -16.80 -21.44 1.26
N GLY A 615 -17.64 -21.98 2.16
CA GLY A 615 -17.49 -21.84 3.61
C GLY A 615 -18.09 -20.56 4.21
N GLU A 616 -18.79 -19.74 3.41
CA GLU A 616 -19.40 -18.47 3.81
C GLU A 616 -20.80 -18.30 3.17
N PRO A 617 -21.75 -17.61 3.79
CA PRO A 617 -21.63 -16.87 5.04
C PRO A 617 -21.76 -17.77 6.27
N GLY A 618 -21.06 -17.41 7.35
CA GLY A 618 -21.40 -17.89 8.69
C GLY A 618 -22.74 -17.30 9.16
N VAL A 619 -23.22 -17.73 10.32
CA VAL A 619 -24.43 -17.16 10.94
C VAL A 619 -24.14 -16.62 12.33
N ILE A 620 -24.78 -15.50 12.68
CA ILE A 620 -24.81 -14.96 14.03
C ILE A 620 -26.24 -14.62 14.43
N TYR A 621 -26.68 -15.15 15.57
CA TYR A 621 -28.02 -14.91 16.12
C TYR A 621 -28.00 -13.64 16.98
N LEU A 622 -27.98 -12.48 16.31
CA LEU A 622 -27.82 -11.17 16.94
C LEU A 622 -28.86 -10.90 18.04
N GLU A 623 -30.09 -11.40 17.88
CA GLU A 623 -31.14 -11.21 18.89
C GLU A 623 -30.85 -12.02 20.16
N ARG A 624 -30.33 -13.24 20.03
CA ARG A 624 -29.87 -14.03 21.18
C ARG A 624 -28.68 -13.37 21.86
N VAL A 625 -27.70 -12.90 21.09
CA VAL A 625 -26.56 -12.13 21.62
C VAL A 625 -27.03 -10.95 22.47
N ASN A 626 -28.04 -10.22 22.00
CA ASN A 626 -28.59 -9.07 22.72
C ASN A 626 -29.48 -9.47 23.91
N LYS A 627 -30.25 -10.56 23.82
CA LYS A 627 -31.07 -11.09 24.93
C LYS A 627 -30.22 -11.59 26.09
N GLU A 628 -29.10 -12.26 25.78
CA GLU A 628 -28.14 -12.76 26.77
C GLU A 628 -27.10 -11.72 27.21
N HIS A 629 -27.20 -10.49 26.71
CA HIS A 629 -26.30 -9.41 27.11
C HIS A 629 -26.49 -9.04 28.58
N SER A 630 -25.44 -8.52 29.22
CA SER A 630 -25.48 -7.92 30.56
C SER A 630 -26.35 -6.66 30.68
N PHE A 631 -26.90 -6.14 29.58
CA PHE A 631 -27.84 -5.03 29.56
C PHE A 631 -29.16 -5.50 28.95
N ASP A 632 -30.27 -4.94 29.43
CA ASP A 632 -31.53 -5.00 28.69
C ASP A 632 -31.46 -3.95 27.57
N VAL A 633 -31.28 -4.40 26.32
CA VAL A 633 -31.10 -3.50 25.16
C VAL A 633 -32.40 -2.90 24.64
N GLU A 634 -33.56 -3.32 25.16
CA GLU A 634 -34.84 -2.67 24.89
C GLU A 634 -35.03 -1.48 25.83
N GLU A 635 -34.61 -1.60 27.10
CA GLU A 635 -34.58 -0.49 28.04
C GLU A 635 -33.40 0.46 27.80
N ASN A 636 -32.26 -0.07 27.35
CA ASN A 636 -31.04 0.68 27.07
C ASN A 636 -30.52 0.44 25.64
N PRO A 637 -31.17 1.01 24.60
CA PRO A 637 -30.82 0.74 23.19
C PRO A 637 -29.40 1.12 22.77
N SER A 638 -28.72 1.99 23.53
CA SER A 638 -27.31 2.34 23.27
C SER A 638 -26.33 1.19 23.50
N HIS A 639 -26.74 0.15 24.24
CA HIS A 639 -25.94 -1.06 24.48
C HIS A 639 -26.24 -2.19 23.49
N ARG A 640 -27.01 -1.91 22.44
CA ARG A 640 -27.33 -2.93 21.43
C ARG A 640 -26.08 -3.32 20.65
N ILE A 641 -25.78 -4.61 20.63
CA ILE A 641 -24.73 -5.19 19.79
C ILE A 641 -25.26 -5.35 18.36
N LEU A 642 -24.49 -4.86 17.40
CA LEU A 642 -24.89 -4.78 15.99
C LEU A 642 -24.11 -5.73 15.06
N ALA A 643 -22.93 -6.15 15.49
CA ALA A 643 -22.02 -7.03 14.76
C ALA A 643 -21.10 -7.78 15.75
N THR A 644 -20.28 -8.67 15.20
CA THR A 644 -19.23 -9.38 15.93
C THR A 644 -17.85 -9.08 15.35
N ASN A 645 -16.81 -9.35 16.14
CA ASN A 645 -15.42 -9.27 15.71
C ASN A 645 -15.08 -10.34 14.62
N PRO A 646 -13.90 -10.25 13.96
CA PRO A 646 -13.45 -11.14 12.88
C PRO A 646 -13.55 -12.65 13.12
N CYS A 647 -13.44 -13.08 14.37
CA CYS A 647 -13.43 -14.51 14.71
C CYS A 647 -14.78 -14.99 15.28
N GLY A 648 -15.77 -14.09 15.43
CA GLY A 648 -17.14 -14.46 15.83
C GLY A 648 -17.35 -14.76 17.32
N GLU A 649 -16.32 -14.69 18.15
CA GLU A 649 -16.36 -15.01 19.59
C GLU A 649 -16.76 -13.83 20.48
N GLN A 650 -16.52 -12.60 20.04
CA GLN A 650 -16.87 -11.39 20.78
C GLN A 650 -17.77 -10.51 19.93
N PRO A 651 -19.09 -10.67 20.09
CA PRO A 651 -20.02 -9.61 19.76
C PRO A 651 -19.71 -8.40 20.63
N LEU A 652 -19.55 -7.22 20.03
CA LEU A 652 -19.06 -6.01 20.67
C LEU A 652 -20.06 -4.87 20.53
N GLU A 653 -20.18 -4.04 21.56
CA GLU A 653 -20.82 -2.74 21.42
C GLU A 653 -19.97 -1.82 20.52
N GLU A 654 -20.58 -0.75 20.00
CA GLU A 654 -19.84 0.25 19.22
C GLU A 654 -18.64 0.79 20.01
N TYR A 655 -17.45 0.74 19.39
CA TYR A 655 -16.16 1.13 19.96
C TYR A 655 -15.67 0.26 21.14
N GLU A 656 -16.29 -0.87 21.44
CA GLU A 656 -15.74 -1.82 22.41
C GLU A 656 -14.56 -2.62 21.83
N ALA A 657 -13.72 -3.23 22.67
CA ALA A 657 -12.54 -3.99 22.22
C ALA A 657 -12.38 -5.33 22.95
N CYS A 658 -11.72 -6.29 22.28
CA CYS A 658 -11.42 -7.61 22.82
C CYS A 658 -10.20 -7.58 23.74
N ASN A 659 -10.38 -7.97 25.01
CA ASN A 659 -9.29 -8.20 25.95
C ASN A 659 -9.26 -9.69 26.34
N LEU A 660 -8.41 -10.47 25.67
CA LEU A 660 -8.50 -11.93 25.63
C LEU A 660 -7.41 -12.63 26.45
N GLY A 661 -7.76 -13.74 27.09
CA GLY A 661 -6.83 -14.65 27.75
C GLY A 661 -7.42 -16.05 27.85
N HIS A 662 -6.56 -17.06 28.04
CA HIS A 662 -6.99 -18.46 27.96
C HIS A 662 -6.40 -19.31 29.08
N ILE A 663 -7.23 -20.15 29.71
CA ILE A 663 -6.79 -21.18 30.65
C ILE A 663 -6.43 -22.44 29.86
N ASN A 664 -5.24 -22.99 30.09
CA ASN A 664 -4.87 -24.29 29.54
C ASN A 664 -5.49 -25.42 30.36
N LEU A 665 -6.58 -26.00 29.87
CA LEU A 665 -7.30 -27.09 30.54
C LEU A 665 -6.48 -28.38 30.61
N SER A 666 -5.55 -28.60 29.69
CA SER A 666 -4.72 -29.82 29.62
C SER A 666 -3.75 -29.98 30.80
N THR A 667 -3.77 -29.06 31.75
CA THR A 667 -2.86 -29.01 32.90
C THR A 667 -3.61 -28.96 34.23
N LEU A 668 -4.93 -29.26 34.20
CA LEU A 668 -5.82 -29.23 35.36
C LEU A 668 -6.30 -30.62 35.79
N ALA A 669 -6.06 -31.67 35.00
CA ALA A 669 -6.34 -33.02 35.46
C ALA A 669 -5.49 -33.35 36.70
N SER A 670 -6.14 -33.94 37.71
CA SER A 670 -5.47 -34.46 38.89
C SER A 670 -4.46 -35.53 38.50
N LEU A 671 -3.33 -35.60 39.22
CA LEU A 671 -2.33 -36.66 38.99
C LEU A 671 -2.87 -38.06 39.29
N ASP A 672 -3.92 -38.14 40.11
CA ASP A 672 -4.63 -39.37 40.45
C ASP A 672 -6.02 -39.42 39.76
N ALA A 673 -6.23 -38.62 38.70
CA ALA A 673 -7.51 -38.55 38.00
C ALA A 673 -7.97 -39.95 37.55
N PRO A 674 -9.21 -40.36 37.86
CA PRO A 674 -9.74 -41.62 37.37
C PRO A 674 -10.04 -41.54 35.86
N ASP A 675 -9.94 -42.69 35.17
CA ASP A 675 -10.43 -42.82 33.79
C ASP A 675 -11.96 -42.91 33.82
N TRP A 676 -12.65 -42.02 33.11
CA TRP A 676 -14.09 -41.94 33.06
C TRP A 676 -14.74 -43.27 32.67
N ARG A 677 -14.16 -44.04 31.74
CA ARG A 677 -14.72 -45.32 31.27
C ARG A 677 -14.74 -46.35 32.39
N VAL A 678 -13.76 -46.29 33.29
CA VAL A 678 -13.66 -47.18 34.46
C VAL A 678 -14.55 -46.66 35.58
N TRP A 679 -14.44 -45.37 35.89
CA TRP A 679 -15.17 -44.74 36.99
C TRP A 679 -16.68 -44.81 36.76
N SER A 680 -17.17 -44.46 35.57
CA SER A 680 -18.60 -44.49 35.25
C SER A 680 -19.18 -45.90 35.33
N ALA A 681 -18.45 -46.92 34.89
CA ALA A 681 -18.88 -48.31 34.98
C ALA A 681 -19.04 -48.82 36.43
N GLU A 682 -18.31 -48.22 37.38
CA GLU A 682 -18.36 -48.59 38.80
C GLU A 682 -19.33 -47.71 39.60
N HIS A 683 -19.52 -46.44 39.22
CA HIS A 683 -20.15 -45.42 40.06
C HIS A 683 -21.31 -44.66 39.42
N ALA A 684 -21.47 -44.61 38.09
CA ALA A 684 -22.48 -43.74 37.47
C ALA A 684 -23.92 -44.10 37.90
N ASP A 685 -24.22 -45.39 38.09
CA ASP A 685 -25.51 -45.89 38.58
C ASP A 685 -25.83 -45.50 40.04
N GLU A 686 -24.87 -44.92 40.78
CA GLU A 686 -25.07 -44.42 42.15
C GLU A 686 -25.75 -43.03 42.19
N TYR A 687 -25.78 -42.31 41.07
CA TYR A 687 -26.30 -40.95 40.96
C TYR A 687 -27.66 -40.91 40.25
N ASP A 688 -28.46 -39.89 40.58
CA ASP A 688 -29.84 -39.75 40.08
C ASP A 688 -29.91 -39.27 38.61
N SER A 689 -28.82 -38.72 38.08
CA SER A 689 -28.73 -38.22 36.69
C SER A 689 -27.31 -38.28 36.15
N HIS A 690 -27.18 -38.11 34.83
CA HIS A 690 -25.88 -38.10 34.14
C HIS A 690 -25.01 -36.92 34.59
N GLU A 691 -25.62 -35.74 34.71
CA GLU A 691 -24.99 -34.50 35.16
C GLU A 691 -24.42 -34.64 36.58
N ALA A 692 -25.19 -35.26 37.49
CA ALA A 692 -24.75 -35.52 38.85
C ALA A 692 -23.60 -36.56 38.92
N ALA A 693 -23.56 -37.53 38.00
CA ALA A 693 -22.45 -38.46 37.90
C ALA A 693 -21.19 -37.76 37.36
N VAL A 694 -21.31 -36.88 36.36
CA VAL A 694 -20.20 -36.10 35.83
C VAL A 694 -19.65 -35.13 36.88
N ASP A 695 -20.51 -34.45 37.63
CA ASP A 695 -20.12 -33.54 38.72
C ASP A 695 -19.26 -34.27 39.76
N ALA A 696 -19.74 -35.42 40.25
CA ALA A 696 -18.99 -36.23 41.20
C ALA A 696 -17.68 -36.79 40.63
N PHE A 697 -17.63 -37.10 39.33
CA PHE A 697 -16.39 -37.49 38.66
C PHE A 697 -15.40 -36.33 38.61
N LEU A 698 -15.84 -35.12 38.25
CA LEU A 698 -14.99 -33.95 38.15
C LEU A 698 -14.37 -33.59 39.50
N GLU A 699 -15.09 -33.76 40.61
CA GLU A 699 -14.53 -33.57 41.97
C GLU A 699 -13.28 -34.43 42.25
N GLU A 700 -13.20 -35.63 41.65
CA GLU A 700 -12.03 -36.52 41.76
C GLU A 700 -10.99 -36.27 40.65
N ALA A 701 -11.45 -35.84 39.47
CA ALA A 701 -10.66 -35.78 38.25
C ALA A 701 -9.95 -34.44 38.03
N ILE A 702 -10.45 -33.33 38.58
CA ILE A 702 -9.91 -31.97 38.37
C ILE A 702 -9.26 -31.45 39.64
N ASP A 703 -8.09 -30.81 39.51
CA ASP A 703 -7.50 -30.01 40.58
C ASP A 703 -8.21 -28.65 40.66
N PHE A 704 -9.37 -28.62 41.32
CA PHE A 704 -10.18 -27.41 41.47
C PHE A 704 -9.46 -26.28 42.21
N ALA A 705 -8.53 -26.60 43.12
CA ALA A 705 -7.78 -25.56 43.82
C ALA A 705 -6.87 -24.77 42.85
N GLU A 706 -6.16 -25.49 41.96
CA GLU A 706 -5.37 -24.87 40.89
C GLU A 706 -6.26 -24.20 39.84
N PHE A 707 -7.43 -24.79 39.53
CA PHE A 707 -8.37 -24.24 38.58
C PHE A 707 -8.91 -22.88 39.03
N ASP A 708 -9.42 -22.80 40.26
CA ASP A 708 -9.97 -21.57 40.86
C ASP A 708 -8.91 -20.47 40.95
N GLU A 709 -7.67 -20.83 41.35
CA GLU A 709 -6.56 -19.89 41.40
C GLU A 709 -6.27 -19.29 40.01
N ARG A 710 -6.29 -20.11 38.95
CA ARG A 710 -6.07 -19.64 37.58
C ARG A 710 -7.22 -18.81 37.04
N ILE A 711 -8.47 -19.13 37.38
CA ILE A 711 -9.63 -18.30 37.00
C ILE A 711 -9.51 -16.92 37.67
N ALA A 712 -9.18 -16.89 38.96
CA ALA A 712 -9.02 -15.66 39.71
C ALA A 712 -7.86 -14.79 39.16
N TYR A 713 -6.68 -15.39 38.94
CA TYR A 713 -5.55 -14.67 38.35
C TYR A 713 -5.79 -14.26 36.90
N GLY A 714 -6.43 -15.11 36.09
CA GLY A 714 -6.77 -14.80 34.71
C GLY A 714 -7.70 -13.59 34.62
N THR A 715 -8.76 -13.58 35.43
CA THR A 715 -9.70 -12.47 35.55
C THR A 715 -9.01 -11.18 36.00
N ARG A 716 -8.21 -11.25 37.08
CA ARG A 716 -7.44 -10.09 37.58
C ARG A 716 -6.38 -9.60 36.58
N PHE A 717 -5.75 -10.52 35.85
CA PHE A 717 -4.77 -10.19 34.81
C PHE A 717 -5.43 -9.42 33.67
N LEU A 718 -6.53 -9.94 33.13
CA LEU A 718 -7.26 -9.26 32.04
C LEU A 718 -7.83 -7.91 32.49
N GLU A 719 -8.30 -7.78 33.73
CA GLU A 719 -8.75 -6.48 34.25
C GLU A 719 -7.61 -5.46 34.38
N ASN A 720 -6.40 -5.93 34.72
CA ASN A 720 -5.21 -5.08 34.67
C ASN A 720 -4.85 -4.70 33.21
N VAL A 721 -5.00 -5.61 32.24
CA VAL A 721 -4.79 -5.32 30.82
C VAL A 721 -5.75 -4.21 30.37
N VAL A 722 -7.05 -4.35 30.63
CA VAL A 722 -8.06 -3.29 30.37
C VAL A 722 -7.67 -1.93 30.95
N THR A 723 -7.00 -1.92 32.10
CA THR A 723 -6.57 -0.68 32.75
C THR A 723 -5.33 -0.04 32.12
N MET A 724 -4.41 -0.89 31.65
CA MET A 724 -3.04 -0.51 31.23
C MET A 724 -2.90 -0.38 29.72
N SER A 725 -3.79 -0.95 28.92
CA SER A 725 -3.77 -0.85 27.46
C SER A 725 -4.06 0.58 27.00
N ASP A 726 -3.28 1.03 26.03
CA ASP A 726 -3.56 2.23 25.24
C ASP A 726 -4.33 1.79 23.98
N PHE A 727 -5.35 2.56 23.59
CA PHE A 727 -6.16 2.27 22.42
C PHE A 727 -5.97 3.38 21.39
N PRO A 728 -6.01 3.04 20.08
CA PRO A 728 -5.72 4.03 19.04
C PRO A 728 -6.81 5.12 18.98
N VAL A 729 -8.10 4.76 19.06
CA VAL A 729 -9.20 5.74 19.10
C VAL A 729 -9.56 6.09 20.53
N GLU A 730 -9.64 7.39 20.84
CA GLU A 730 -10.11 7.90 22.14
C GLU A 730 -11.51 7.35 22.52
N LYS A 731 -12.41 7.20 21.55
CA LYS A 731 -13.73 6.57 21.76
C LYS A 731 -13.63 5.12 22.21
N ILE A 732 -12.68 4.35 21.64
CA ILE A 732 -12.43 2.96 22.05
C ILE A 732 -11.86 2.95 23.46
N GLU A 733 -10.87 3.80 23.74
CA GLU A 733 -10.31 3.93 25.09
C GLU A 733 -11.39 4.24 26.12
N GLN A 734 -12.24 5.23 25.83
CA GLN A 734 -13.34 5.62 26.70
C GLN A 734 -14.33 4.46 26.91
N LYS A 735 -14.79 3.83 25.83
CA LYS A 735 -15.75 2.70 25.91
C LYS A 735 -15.17 1.51 26.68
N VAL A 736 -13.92 1.14 26.44
CA VAL A 736 -13.24 0.07 27.19
C VAL A 736 -13.09 0.43 28.67
N ARG A 737 -12.75 1.68 28.98
CA ARG A 737 -12.67 2.15 30.38
C ARG A 737 -14.03 2.11 31.08
N ASP A 738 -15.11 2.44 30.36
CA ASP A 738 -16.48 2.48 30.87
C ASP A 738 -17.08 1.10 31.10
N MET A 739 -16.94 0.19 30.13
CA MET A 739 -17.57 -1.13 30.12
C MET A 739 -16.70 -2.21 30.78
N ARG A 740 -15.37 -2.10 30.59
CA ARG A 740 -14.36 -2.99 31.16
C ARG A 740 -14.51 -4.46 30.75
N LYS A 741 -14.96 -4.72 29.52
CA LYS A 741 -15.11 -6.08 28.97
C LYS A 741 -13.80 -6.86 29.00
N ILE A 742 -13.86 -8.10 29.46
CA ILE A 742 -12.79 -9.09 29.32
C ILE A 742 -13.33 -10.38 28.72
N GLY A 743 -12.43 -11.20 28.18
CA GLY A 743 -12.74 -12.50 27.62
C GLY A 743 -11.76 -13.55 28.10
N LEU A 744 -12.08 -14.19 29.23
CA LEU A 744 -11.37 -15.37 29.72
C LEU A 744 -11.96 -16.62 29.06
N GLY A 745 -11.15 -17.30 28.27
CA GLY A 745 -11.51 -18.53 27.57
C GLY A 745 -10.64 -19.71 27.96
N ILE A 746 -10.66 -20.73 27.11
CA ILE A 746 -9.93 -21.98 27.31
C ILE A 746 -9.07 -22.33 26.10
N MET A 747 -8.12 -23.25 26.31
CA MET A 747 -7.43 -24.03 25.29
C MET A 747 -7.12 -25.42 25.86
N GLY A 748 -6.81 -26.39 25.00
CA GLY A 748 -6.40 -27.72 25.44
C GLY A 748 -7.53 -28.63 25.94
N LEU A 749 -8.76 -28.39 25.50
CA LEU A 749 -9.91 -29.21 25.87
C LEU A 749 -9.75 -30.68 25.41
N ALA A 750 -9.23 -30.91 24.20
CA ALA A 750 -9.05 -32.26 23.68
C ALA A 750 -8.04 -33.06 24.51
N GLN A 751 -6.92 -32.43 24.88
CA GLN A 751 -5.92 -33.07 25.75
C GLN A 751 -6.46 -33.35 27.15
N LEU A 752 -7.32 -32.48 27.71
CA LEU A 752 -8.01 -32.77 28.97
C LEU A 752 -8.88 -34.02 28.81
N TYR A 753 -9.71 -34.12 27.77
CA TYR A 753 -10.56 -35.30 27.55
C TYR A 753 -9.75 -36.59 27.44
N ILE A 754 -8.61 -36.57 26.73
CA ILE A 754 -7.70 -37.71 26.67
C ILE A 754 -7.20 -38.11 28.06
N GLN A 755 -6.83 -37.15 28.91
CA GLN A 755 -6.38 -37.41 30.28
C GLN A 755 -7.49 -38.00 31.16
N LEU A 756 -8.73 -37.61 30.92
CA LEU A 756 -9.91 -38.07 31.65
C LEU A 756 -10.51 -39.37 31.10
N GLY A 757 -10.00 -39.90 29.98
CA GLY A 757 -10.56 -41.08 29.33
C GLY A 757 -11.92 -40.82 28.67
N VAL A 758 -12.17 -39.60 28.19
CA VAL A 758 -13.42 -39.16 27.57
C VAL A 758 -13.22 -38.99 26.07
N ARG A 759 -14.14 -39.50 25.25
CA ARG A 759 -14.11 -39.30 23.80
C ARG A 759 -14.60 -37.89 23.46
N TYR A 760 -13.90 -37.18 22.57
CA TYR A 760 -14.37 -35.88 22.07
C TYR A 760 -15.70 -36.03 21.32
N GLY A 761 -16.60 -35.04 21.45
CA GLY A 761 -17.93 -35.06 20.81
C GLY A 761 -18.96 -35.98 21.49
N SER A 762 -18.58 -36.70 22.56
CA SER A 762 -19.51 -37.53 23.35
C SER A 762 -20.46 -36.70 24.22
N GLU A 763 -21.57 -37.30 24.65
CA GLU A 763 -22.54 -36.68 25.57
C GLU A 763 -21.87 -36.32 26.91
N GLU A 764 -21.05 -37.22 27.43
CA GLU A 764 -20.21 -37.05 28.62
C GLU A 764 -19.24 -35.87 28.47
N GLY A 765 -18.56 -35.80 27.33
CA GLY A 765 -17.65 -34.69 27.02
C GLY A 765 -18.39 -33.37 26.98
N ASN A 766 -19.57 -33.32 26.36
CA ASN A 766 -20.40 -32.13 26.32
C ASN A 766 -20.84 -31.69 27.72
N GLU A 767 -21.22 -32.62 28.61
CA GLU A 767 -21.54 -32.30 30.00
C GLU A 767 -20.32 -31.77 30.76
N ILE A 768 -19.14 -32.37 30.56
CA ILE A 768 -17.88 -31.87 31.17
C ILE A 768 -17.58 -30.44 30.71
N ALA A 769 -17.61 -30.17 29.39
CA ALA A 769 -17.40 -28.82 28.86
C ALA A 769 -18.39 -27.81 29.47
N ARG A 770 -19.67 -28.19 29.57
CA ARG A 770 -20.73 -27.36 30.15
C ARG A 770 -20.42 -27.00 31.60
N GLN A 771 -20.10 -27.98 32.44
CA GLN A 771 -19.79 -27.75 33.86
C GLN A 771 -18.51 -26.93 34.05
N LEU A 772 -17.42 -27.26 33.32
CA LEU A 772 -16.16 -26.52 33.42
C LEU A 772 -16.30 -25.06 32.98
N MET A 773 -16.99 -24.80 31.86
CA MET A 773 -17.21 -23.43 31.40
C MET A 773 -18.15 -22.67 32.32
N THR A 774 -19.20 -23.31 32.85
CA THR A 774 -20.11 -22.70 33.85
C THR A 774 -19.33 -22.30 35.10
N HIS A 775 -18.44 -23.17 35.59
CA HIS A 775 -17.56 -22.90 36.72
C HIS A 775 -16.63 -21.71 36.47
N ILE A 776 -15.98 -21.65 35.28
CA ILE A 776 -15.17 -20.49 34.87
C ILE A 776 -16.00 -19.20 34.90
N ASN A 777 -17.25 -19.26 34.42
CA ASN A 777 -18.14 -18.10 34.37
C ASN A 777 -18.49 -17.58 35.78
N HIS A 778 -18.90 -18.49 36.66
CA HIS A 778 -19.29 -18.14 38.02
C HIS A 778 -18.10 -17.60 38.82
N GLU A 779 -16.95 -18.29 38.78
CA GLU A 779 -15.76 -17.88 39.54
C GLU A 779 -15.09 -16.61 38.99
N SER A 780 -15.14 -16.38 37.68
CA SER A 780 -14.67 -15.11 37.10
C SER A 780 -15.57 -13.93 37.51
N LYS A 781 -16.89 -14.12 37.64
CA LYS A 781 -17.81 -13.08 38.17
C LYS A 781 -17.66 -12.87 39.66
N SER A 782 -17.40 -13.93 40.42
CA SER A 782 -17.04 -13.83 41.84
C SER A 782 -15.77 -13.00 42.01
N THR A 783 -14.72 -13.30 41.24
CA THR A 783 -13.48 -12.50 41.23
C THR A 783 -13.71 -11.05 40.78
N SER A 784 -14.55 -10.84 39.77
CA SER A 784 -14.91 -9.50 39.30
C SER A 784 -15.71 -8.70 40.34
N HIS A 785 -16.54 -9.36 41.15
CA HIS A 785 -17.22 -8.76 42.30
C HIS A 785 -16.23 -8.32 43.38
N GLU A 786 -15.26 -9.16 43.75
CA GLU A 786 -14.17 -8.78 44.67
C GLU A 786 -13.40 -7.55 44.15
N LEU A 787 -13.10 -7.54 42.84
CA LEU A 787 -12.45 -6.40 42.20
C LEU A 787 -13.32 -5.14 42.24
N ALA A 788 -14.65 -5.27 42.21
CA ALA A 788 -15.56 -4.14 42.35
C ALA A 788 -15.51 -3.55 43.76
N GLU A 789 -15.39 -4.39 44.79
CA GLU A 789 -15.18 -3.91 46.17
C GLU A 789 -13.83 -3.18 46.34
N GLU A 790 -12.80 -3.64 45.64
CA GLU A 790 -11.45 -3.06 45.68
C GLU A 790 -11.32 -1.78 44.84
N ARG A 791 -11.92 -1.74 43.65
CA ARG A 791 -11.63 -0.75 42.59
C ARG A 791 -12.86 0.01 42.09
N GLY A 792 -14.05 -0.34 42.57
CA GLY A 792 -15.34 0.18 42.11
C GLY A 792 -15.92 -0.63 40.95
N VAL A 793 -17.23 -0.52 40.72
CA VAL A 793 -17.93 -1.13 39.58
C VAL A 793 -17.52 -0.49 38.25
N PHE A 794 -17.89 -1.10 37.12
CA PHE A 794 -17.83 -0.44 35.81
C PHE A 794 -18.83 0.72 35.73
N ASN A 795 -18.63 1.67 34.81
CA ASN A 795 -19.30 2.98 34.88
C ASN A 795 -20.82 2.88 34.66
N ASP A 796 -21.24 2.04 33.73
CA ASP A 796 -22.66 1.88 33.36
C ASP A 796 -23.34 0.74 34.15
N TRP A 797 -22.78 0.33 35.29
CA TRP A 797 -23.32 -0.77 36.10
C TRP A 797 -24.78 -0.58 36.50
N ALA A 798 -25.20 0.67 36.77
CA ALA A 798 -26.55 0.99 37.19
C ALA A 798 -27.63 0.65 36.14
N ASP A 799 -27.24 0.61 34.86
CA ASP A 799 -28.13 0.30 33.74
C ASP A 799 -28.07 -1.19 33.34
N SER A 800 -27.21 -1.97 34.00
CA SER A 800 -27.02 -3.39 33.73
C SER A 800 -27.97 -4.29 34.51
N LYS A 801 -28.18 -5.51 34.02
CA LYS A 801 -28.99 -6.55 34.69
C LYS A 801 -28.44 -6.96 36.06
N TYR A 802 -27.17 -6.69 36.34
CA TYR A 802 -26.58 -6.89 37.66
C TYR A 802 -27.10 -5.89 38.70
N ALA A 803 -27.58 -4.70 38.30
CA ALA A 803 -28.18 -3.74 39.22
C ALA A 803 -29.63 -4.13 39.61
N THR A 804 -30.29 -4.96 38.80
CA THR A 804 -31.68 -5.42 39.02
C THR A 804 -31.83 -6.96 38.98
N PRO A 805 -31.10 -7.74 39.81
CA PRO A 805 -31.12 -9.22 39.75
C PRO A 805 -32.51 -9.83 39.83
N THR A 806 -33.41 -9.27 40.64
CA THR A 806 -34.77 -9.81 40.79
C THR A 806 -35.66 -9.59 39.57
N GLU A 807 -35.38 -8.58 38.75
CA GLU A 807 -36.11 -8.32 37.50
C GLU A 807 -35.61 -9.22 36.37
N HIS A 808 -34.31 -9.53 36.38
CA HIS A 808 -33.64 -10.43 35.43
C HIS A 808 -33.19 -11.74 36.09
N ARG A 809 -34.07 -12.36 36.89
CA ARG A 809 -33.73 -13.51 37.74
C ARG A 809 -33.05 -14.64 36.98
N GLU A 810 -33.68 -15.13 35.92
CA GLU A 810 -33.21 -16.29 35.16
C GLU A 810 -31.81 -16.04 34.60
N TRP A 811 -31.59 -14.86 34.02
CA TRP A 811 -30.29 -14.43 33.52
C TRP A 811 -29.26 -14.32 34.65
N PHE A 812 -29.60 -13.65 35.75
CA PHE A 812 -28.67 -13.45 36.87
C PHE A 812 -28.24 -14.77 37.52
N GLU A 813 -29.21 -15.63 37.84
CA GLU A 813 -28.95 -16.93 38.48
C GLU A 813 -28.13 -17.85 37.56
N HIS A 814 -28.41 -17.87 36.25
CA HIS A 814 -27.64 -18.62 35.27
C HIS A 814 -26.19 -18.11 35.18
N HIS A 815 -26.01 -16.80 35.02
CA HIS A 815 -24.69 -16.21 34.80
C HIS A 815 -23.83 -16.19 36.06
N THR A 816 -24.39 -16.09 37.26
CA THR A 816 -23.61 -15.94 38.51
C THR A 816 -23.61 -17.17 39.41
N GLY A 817 -24.59 -18.08 39.28
CA GLY A 817 -24.80 -19.18 40.22
C GLY A 817 -25.37 -18.74 41.58
N LEU A 818 -25.75 -17.46 41.73
CA LEU A 818 -26.23 -16.88 42.99
C LEU A 818 -27.74 -16.64 42.96
N ASP A 819 -28.40 -16.78 44.12
CA ASP A 819 -29.83 -16.50 44.27
C ASP A 819 -30.11 -14.99 44.14
N ALA A 820 -30.96 -14.61 43.18
CA ALA A 820 -31.33 -13.22 42.95
C ALA A 820 -31.97 -12.54 44.17
N ASP A 821 -32.64 -13.29 45.05
CA ASP A 821 -33.26 -12.72 46.27
C ASP A 821 -32.21 -12.29 47.31
N GLU A 822 -31.02 -12.89 47.32
CA GLU A 822 -29.92 -12.48 48.18
C GLU A 822 -29.26 -11.17 47.70
N TRP A 823 -29.49 -10.81 46.43
CA TRP A 823 -28.92 -9.65 45.75
C TRP A 823 -29.99 -8.69 45.22
N ALA A 824 -31.15 -8.61 45.89
CA ALA A 824 -32.27 -7.76 45.46
C ALA A 824 -31.93 -6.25 45.36
N ASP A 825 -30.88 -5.78 46.04
CA ASP A 825 -30.39 -4.40 45.99
C ASP A 825 -29.26 -4.19 44.95
N GLY A 826 -28.97 -5.20 44.12
CA GLY A 826 -27.93 -5.20 43.09
C GLY A 826 -26.66 -5.97 43.47
N TYR A 827 -26.00 -6.55 42.47
CA TYR A 827 -24.72 -7.26 42.56
C TYR A 827 -23.58 -6.41 41.97
N PRO A 828 -22.74 -5.76 42.79
CA PRO A 828 -21.62 -4.95 42.30
C PRO A 828 -20.62 -5.81 41.53
N ILE A 829 -20.23 -5.43 40.31
CA ILE A 829 -19.23 -6.17 39.54
C ILE A 829 -18.33 -5.21 38.74
N ARG A 830 -17.07 -5.61 38.52
CA ARG A 830 -16.04 -4.75 37.90
C ARG A 830 -16.08 -4.77 36.38
N ASN A 831 -16.56 -5.87 35.78
CA ASN A 831 -16.56 -6.12 34.35
C ASN A 831 -17.98 -6.49 33.93
N HIS A 832 -18.52 -5.89 32.86
CA HIS A 832 -19.89 -6.24 32.44
C HIS A 832 -19.97 -7.65 31.80
N ASN A 833 -18.90 -8.11 31.16
CA ASN A 833 -18.73 -9.47 30.62
C ASN A 833 -17.34 -10.01 30.98
N THR A 834 -17.25 -11.31 31.23
CA THR A 834 -16.03 -11.97 31.73
C THR A 834 -15.48 -13.09 30.85
N THR A 835 -16.34 -13.79 30.10
CA THR A 835 -15.98 -15.03 29.39
C THR A 835 -16.23 -14.97 27.88
N THR A 836 -15.34 -15.62 27.12
CA THR A 836 -15.42 -15.86 25.67
C THR A 836 -14.47 -17.01 25.31
N ILE A 837 -14.69 -17.71 24.20
CA ILE A 837 -13.70 -18.67 23.67
C ILE A 837 -13.21 -18.17 22.31
N ALA A 838 -12.04 -17.54 22.30
CA ALA A 838 -11.39 -17.05 21.09
C ALA A 838 -10.51 -18.11 20.42
N PRO A 839 -10.15 -17.95 19.14
CA PRO A 839 -9.19 -18.84 18.51
C PRO A 839 -7.81 -18.61 19.12
N THR A 840 -7.12 -19.69 19.46
CA THR A 840 -5.82 -19.62 20.14
C THR A 840 -4.69 -20.13 19.25
N GLY A 841 -4.70 -19.83 17.95
CA GLY A 841 -3.76 -20.41 16.98
C GLY A 841 -2.30 -20.32 17.44
N THR A 842 -1.79 -19.12 17.73
CA THR A 842 -0.40 -18.95 18.19
C THR A 842 -0.20 -19.39 19.64
N THR A 843 -1.15 -19.09 20.54
CA THR A 843 -1.01 -19.35 21.97
C THR A 843 -1.12 -20.83 22.32
N SER A 844 -1.93 -21.61 21.60
CA SER A 844 -2.04 -23.06 21.79
C SER A 844 -0.84 -23.79 21.21
N MET A 845 -0.23 -23.29 20.11
CA MET A 845 1.08 -23.79 19.65
C MET A 845 2.17 -23.58 20.71
N ILE A 846 2.21 -22.40 21.35
CA ILE A 846 3.13 -22.15 22.48
C ILE A 846 2.81 -23.09 23.66
N GLY A 847 1.53 -23.34 23.92
CA GLY A 847 1.05 -24.25 24.95
C GLY A 847 1.18 -25.74 24.59
N ASN A 848 1.61 -26.07 23.37
CA ASN A 848 1.59 -27.40 22.77
C ASN A 848 0.27 -28.16 23.01
N THR A 849 -0.84 -27.53 22.60
CA THR A 849 -2.20 -28.01 22.89
C THR A 849 -3.20 -27.60 21.82
N THR A 850 -4.42 -28.15 21.87
CA THR A 850 -5.51 -27.78 20.95
C THR A 850 -6.01 -26.36 21.20
N GLY A 851 -6.47 -25.71 20.12
CA GLY A 851 -6.91 -24.34 20.21
C GLY A 851 -8.35 -24.19 20.70
N GLY A 852 -8.64 -23.21 21.56
CA GLY A 852 -10.01 -22.94 22.03
C GLY A 852 -10.72 -24.20 22.55
N CYS A 853 -11.87 -24.50 21.95
CA CYS A 853 -12.60 -25.77 22.08
C CYS A 853 -12.59 -26.56 20.76
N GLU A 854 -11.45 -26.64 20.08
CA GLU A 854 -11.27 -27.47 18.89
C GLU A 854 -10.80 -28.90 19.25
N PRO A 855 -11.16 -29.91 18.45
CA PRO A 855 -10.54 -31.23 18.52
C PRO A 855 -9.09 -31.17 18.03
N ILE A 856 -8.39 -32.31 18.09
CA ILE A 856 -7.09 -32.44 17.43
C ILE A 856 -7.34 -32.39 15.91
N TYR A 857 -6.56 -31.61 15.17
CA TYR A 857 -6.72 -31.54 13.71
C TYR A 857 -6.46 -32.91 13.07
N ASN A 858 -5.25 -33.43 13.28
CA ASN A 858 -4.87 -34.81 13.00
C ASN A 858 -3.64 -35.19 13.85
N VAL A 859 -3.39 -36.48 14.07
CA VAL A 859 -2.19 -36.96 14.79
C VAL A 859 -0.95 -37.03 13.90
N ALA A 860 -1.14 -37.06 12.58
CA ALA A 860 -0.09 -36.97 11.58
C ALA A 860 -0.61 -36.16 10.39
N PHE A 861 0.19 -35.24 9.86
CA PHE A 861 -0.17 -34.42 8.72
C PHE A 861 1.08 -33.93 8.00
N TYR A 862 0.94 -33.66 6.71
CA TYR A 862 1.91 -32.91 5.96
C TYR A 862 1.75 -31.43 6.27
N LYS A 863 2.88 -30.77 6.53
CA LYS A 863 2.95 -29.32 6.68
C LYS A 863 3.59 -28.73 5.44
N ASN A 864 2.85 -27.83 4.80
CA ASN A 864 3.39 -27.03 3.72
C ASN A 864 4.31 -25.95 4.33
N VAL A 865 5.62 -26.08 4.15
CA VAL A 865 6.59 -25.08 4.59
C VAL A 865 6.68 -24.06 3.46
N SER A 866 6.49 -22.78 3.77
CA SER A 866 6.62 -21.72 2.76
C SER A 866 8.00 -21.77 2.09
N ASP A 867 8.02 -21.46 0.79
CA ASP A 867 9.14 -21.54 -0.16
C ASP A 867 10.50 -20.98 0.37
N ASP A 868 10.48 -20.11 1.38
CA ASP A 868 11.62 -19.41 1.96
C ASP A 868 12.63 -20.25 2.79
N VAL A 869 12.37 -21.51 3.17
CA VAL A 869 13.22 -22.22 4.17
C VAL A 869 13.69 -23.63 3.78
N GLN A 870 12.99 -24.33 2.91
CA GLN A 870 13.31 -25.65 2.35
C GLN A 870 12.25 -25.88 1.28
N GLY A 871 12.63 -26.18 0.02
CA GLY A 871 11.69 -26.25 -1.13
C GLY A 871 10.53 -27.26 -0.97
N ASP A 872 9.85 -27.61 -2.07
CA ASP A 872 8.60 -28.42 -2.19
C ASP A 872 8.48 -29.76 -1.40
N GLU A 873 9.43 -30.12 -0.53
CA GLU A 873 9.35 -31.29 0.35
C GLU A 873 8.29 -31.10 1.46
N MET A 874 7.14 -31.74 1.26
CA MET A 874 6.12 -31.92 2.29
C MET A 874 6.68 -32.71 3.48
N LEU A 875 6.88 -32.03 4.61
CA LEU A 875 7.34 -32.68 5.85
C LEU A 875 6.16 -33.30 6.60
N VAL A 876 6.28 -34.60 6.93
CA VAL A 876 5.33 -35.27 7.83
C VAL A 876 5.62 -34.83 9.26
N GLU A 877 4.66 -34.12 9.86
CA GLU A 877 4.66 -33.74 11.26
C GLU A 877 3.69 -34.66 12.03
N PHE A 878 4.05 -34.98 13.28
CA PHE A 878 3.23 -35.78 14.19
C PHE A 878 2.86 -34.94 15.40
N ASP A 879 1.66 -35.14 15.95
CA ASP A 879 1.25 -34.51 17.20
C ASP A 879 2.15 -34.97 18.36
N ASP A 880 2.84 -34.01 18.99
CA ASP A 880 3.78 -34.28 20.07
C ASP A 880 3.11 -34.95 21.28
N TYR A 881 1.86 -34.57 21.58
CA TYR A 881 1.13 -35.12 22.71
C TYR A 881 0.74 -36.58 22.50
N PHE A 882 0.35 -36.94 21.26
CA PHE A 882 0.14 -38.30 20.82
C PHE A 882 1.39 -39.16 20.99
N LEU A 883 2.53 -38.71 20.46
CA LEU A 883 3.79 -39.44 20.60
C LEU A 883 4.17 -39.67 22.07
N ARG A 884 4.07 -38.64 22.90
CA ARG A 884 4.35 -38.74 24.34
C ARG A 884 3.41 -39.71 25.05
N THR A 885 2.14 -39.76 24.64
CA THR A 885 1.14 -40.68 25.20
C THR A 885 1.47 -42.12 24.83
N LEU A 886 1.88 -42.38 23.59
CA LEU A 886 2.35 -43.70 23.14
C LEU A 886 3.58 -44.15 23.93
N GLU A 887 4.60 -43.29 24.07
CA GLU A 887 5.81 -43.61 24.85
C GLU A 887 5.48 -43.92 26.32
N ALA A 888 4.60 -43.11 26.94
CA ALA A 888 4.19 -43.30 28.33
C ALA A 888 3.45 -44.63 28.57
N ASN A 889 2.86 -45.21 27.51
CA ASN A 889 2.13 -46.47 27.54
C ASN A 889 2.91 -47.64 26.92
N ASP A 890 4.24 -47.51 26.79
CA ASP A 890 5.15 -48.53 26.24
C ASP A 890 4.78 -48.99 24.80
N VAL A 891 4.18 -48.11 23.98
CA VAL A 891 3.90 -48.37 22.56
C VAL A 891 5.11 -47.97 21.70
N ASP A 892 5.41 -48.76 20.66
CA ASP A 892 6.55 -48.53 19.77
C ASP A 892 6.28 -47.38 18.79
N VAL A 893 6.73 -46.18 19.15
CA VAL A 893 6.57 -44.95 18.35
C VAL A 893 7.17 -45.08 16.94
N ASP A 894 8.29 -45.76 16.78
CA ASP A 894 8.94 -45.92 15.46
C ASP A 894 8.16 -46.87 14.55
N ALA A 895 7.35 -47.77 15.12
CA ALA A 895 6.42 -48.61 14.36
C ALA A 895 5.20 -47.79 13.93
N VAL A 896 4.60 -47.02 14.85
CA VAL A 896 3.43 -46.17 14.58
C VAL A 896 3.75 -45.12 13.51
N LYS A 897 4.89 -44.41 13.64
CA LYS A 897 5.30 -43.41 12.64
C LYS A 897 5.46 -43.99 11.25
N ARG A 898 6.00 -45.20 11.16
CA ARG A 898 6.22 -45.87 9.87
C ARG A 898 4.90 -46.28 9.24
N GLU A 899 3.99 -46.87 10.02
CA GLU A 899 2.64 -47.22 9.54
C GLU A 899 1.88 -45.99 9.05
N ALA A 900 1.86 -44.92 9.84
CA ALA A 900 1.20 -43.67 9.45
C ALA A 900 1.83 -43.06 8.18
N GLN A 901 3.16 -43.03 8.07
CA GLN A 901 3.84 -42.52 6.87
C GLN A 901 3.57 -43.38 5.63
N GLU A 902 3.51 -44.71 5.78
CA GLU A 902 3.14 -45.64 4.70
C GLU A 902 1.69 -45.38 4.24
N GLN A 903 0.73 -45.28 5.16
CA GLN A 903 -0.67 -44.95 4.83
C GLN A 903 -0.82 -43.55 4.21
N MET A 904 -0.10 -42.54 4.73
CA MET A 904 -0.15 -41.18 4.19
C MET A 904 0.42 -41.11 2.78
N ALA A 905 1.51 -41.83 2.49
CA ALA A 905 2.09 -41.92 1.16
C ALA A 905 1.14 -42.59 0.14
N GLU A 906 0.28 -43.49 0.61
CA GLU A 906 -0.74 -44.18 -0.20
C GLU A 906 -2.10 -43.44 -0.21
N ASN A 907 -2.22 -42.29 0.47
CA ASN A 907 -3.47 -41.55 0.72
C ASN A 907 -4.57 -42.40 1.40
N GLU A 908 -4.17 -43.38 2.21
CA GLU A 908 -5.06 -44.27 2.98
C GLU A 908 -5.13 -43.86 4.47
N PHE A 909 -4.46 -42.77 4.87
CA PHE A 909 -4.42 -42.31 6.25
C PHE A 909 -5.62 -41.45 6.62
N ASP A 910 -6.55 -42.04 7.36
CA ASP A 910 -7.79 -41.40 7.83
C ASP A 910 -7.74 -41.00 9.33
N GLY A 911 -6.58 -41.12 9.98
CA GLY A 911 -6.41 -40.79 11.40
C GLY A 911 -6.00 -41.98 12.25
N VAL A 912 -6.25 -41.91 13.56
CA VAL A 912 -5.70 -42.88 14.53
C VAL A 912 -6.38 -44.24 14.44
N GLU A 913 -7.67 -44.30 14.11
CA GLU A 913 -8.43 -45.55 13.99
C GLU A 913 -7.86 -46.48 12.90
N GLY A 914 -7.15 -45.92 11.91
CA GLY A 914 -6.48 -46.68 10.85
C GLY A 914 -5.16 -47.35 11.26
N LEU A 915 -4.62 -47.07 12.46
CA LEU A 915 -3.30 -47.53 12.88
C LEU A 915 -3.38 -48.81 13.73
N GLU A 916 -3.08 -49.98 13.15
CA GLU A 916 -3.09 -51.26 13.86
C GLU A 916 -2.01 -51.34 14.97
N THR A 917 -0.98 -50.51 14.89
CA THR A 917 0.07 -50.42 15.92
C THR A 917 -0.36 -49.66 17.18
N VAL A 918 -1.49 -48.95 17.14
CA VAL A 918 -2.04 -48.19 18.27
C VAL A 918 -3.13 -49.01 18.97
N PRO A 919 -3.05 -49.24 20.29
CA PRO A 919 -4.13 -49.95 21.00
C PRO A 919 -5.45 -49.17 21.00
N ASP A 920 -6.58 -49.85 20.78
CA ASP A 920 -7.94 -49.27 20.79
C ASP A 920 -8.19 -48.34 21.99
N ALA A 921 -7.76 -48.76 23.19
CA ALA A 921 -7.96 -47.99 24.42
C ALA A 921 -7.30 -46.60 24.43
N ILE A 922 -6.26 -46.39 23.59
CA ILE A 922 -5.62 -45.10 23.34
C ILE A 922 -6.24 -44.46 22.09
N GLY A 923 -6.38 -45.23 21.00
CA GLY A 923 -6.85 -44.73 19.72
C GLY A 923 -8.22 -44.04 19.79
N GLU A 924 -9.17 -44.64 20.52
CA GLU A 924 -10.53 -44.10 20.71
C GLU A 924 -10.58 -42.71 21.40
N LEU A 925 -9.50 -42.28 22.05
CA LEU A 925 -9.42 -40.99 22.74
C LEU A 925 -8.83 -39.87 21.86
N PHE A 926 -8.01 -40.22 20.86
CA PHE A 926 -7.39 -39.25 19.96
C PHE A 926 -8.29 -38.96 18.76
N VAL A 927 -9.48 -38.45 19.06
CA VAL A 927 -10.48 -38.05 18.06
C VAL A 927 -9.95 -36.88 17.25
N VAL A 928 -9.83 -37.08 15.94
CA VAL A 928 -9.39 -36.05 15.00
C VAL A 928 -10.59 -35.32 14.39
N THR A 929 -10.37 -34.18 13.75
CA THR A 929 -11.44 -33.39 13.13
C THR A 929 -12.30 -34.21 12.16
N GLY A 930 -11.69 -35.10 11.38
CA GLY A 930 -12.41 -35.95 10.41
C GLY A 930 -13.34 -37.01 11.05
N ASP A 931 -13.16 -37.32 12.33
CA ASP A 931 -13.95 -38.34 13.05
C ASP A 931 -15.29 -37.81 13.56
N LEU A 932 -15.49 -36.50 13.53
CA LEU A 932 -16.66 -35.82 14.08
C LEU A 932 -17.65 -35.45 12.99
N SER A 933 -18.93 -35.74 13.24
CA SER A 933 -20.03 -35.17 12.47
C SER A 933 -20.18 -33.67 12.75
N GLY A 934 -20.84 -32.94 11.85
CA GLY A 934 -21.17 -31.53 12.05
C GLY A 934 -21.92 -31.27 13.35
N ILE A 935 -22.84 -32.17 13.72
CA ILE A 935 -23.61 -32.06 14.97
C ILE A 935 -22.74 -32.32 16.20
N GLU A 936 -21.77 -33.24 16.16
CA GLU A 936 -20.84 -33.41 17.26
C GLU A 936 -19.95 -32.16 17.45
N HIS A 937 -19.52 -31.51 16.36
CA HIS A 937 -18.86 -30.21 16.43
C HIS A 937 -19.76 -29.14 17.08
N ALA A 938 -21.00 -29.02 16.61
CA ALA A 938 -21.97 -28.04 17.10
C ALA A 938 -22.37 -28.29 18.57
N ALA A 939 -22.51 -29.55 18.98
CA ALA A 939 -22.87 -29.94 20.34
C ALA A 939 -21.81 -29.51 21.36
N VAL A 940 -20.52 -29.69 21.03
CA VAL A 940 -19.42 -29.20 21.88
C VAL A 940 -19.45 -27.68 21.98
N GLN A 941 -19.77 -26.98 20.88
CA GLN A 941 -19.90 -25.53 20.89
C GLN A 941 -21.02 -25.06 21.83
N CYS A 942 -22.22 -25.63 21.68
CA CYS A 942 -23.38 -25.30 22.51
C CYS A 942 -23.14 -25.63 23.98
N ALA A 943 -22.50 -26.77 24.27
CA ALA A 943 -22.12 -27.14 25.62
C ALA A 943 -21.22 -26.09 26.29
N CYS A 944 -20.18 -25.63 25.59
CA CYS A 944 -19.32 -24.54 26.06
C CYS A 944 -20.08 -23.21 26.19
N GLN A 945 -21.02 -22.92 25.28
CA GLN A 945 -21.72 -21.63 25.19
C GLN A 945 -22.56 -21.33 26.44
N GLU A 946 -23.08 -22.35 27.13
CA GLU A 946 -23.77 -22.23 28.42
C GLU A 946 -22.94 -21.52 29.50
N GLY A 947 -21.61 -21.71 29.48
CA GLY A 947 -20.69 -21.05 30.41
C GLY A 947 -20.03 -19.78 29.85
N VAL A 948 -20.53 -19.22 28.74
CA VAL A 948 -19.89 -18.11 28.03
C VAL A 948 -20.82 -16.90 27.87
N ASP A 949 -20.41 -15.76 28.43
CA ASP A 949 -21.13 -14.48 28.33
C ASP A 949 -21.19 -13.96 26.90
N SER A 950 -20.07 -13.99 26.19
CA SER A 950 -19.95 -13.55 24.79
C SER A 950 -20.30 -14.71 23.85
N ALA A 951 -19.57 -14.94 22.77
CA ALA A 951 -19.72 -16.08 21.88
C ALA A 951 -18.44 -16.93 21.83
N ILE A 952 -18.40 -17.88 20.89
CA ILE A 952 -17.32 -18.87 20.72
C ILE A 952 -16.89 -18.88 19.26
N SER A 953 -15.57 -18.82 19.05
CA SER A 953 -14.95 -19.10 17.76
C SER A 953 -14.66 -20.60 17.67
N LYS A 954 -15.56 -21.34 17.02
CA LYS A 954 -15.37 -22.74 16.66
C LYS A 954 -15.83 -22.98 15.23
N THR A 955 -15.03 -23.70 14.46
CA THR A 955 -15.40 -24.11 13.11
C THR A 955 -15.96 -25.53 13.12
N CYS A 956 -17.13 -25.72 12.51
CA CYS A 956 -17.65 -27.04 12.19
C CYS A 956 -17.00 -27.49 10.87
N ASN A 957 -15.97 -28.33 10.98
CA ASN A 957 -15.24 -28.82 9.81
C ASN A 957 -15.90 -30.09 9.29
N PHE A 958 -16.01 -30.22 7.98
CA PHE A 958 -16.68 -31.32 7.30
C PHE A 958 -15.78 -31.95 6.24
N PRO A 959 -15.94 -33.26 5.96
CA PRO A 959 -15.29 -33.90 4.81
C PRO A 959 -15.84 -33.35 3.49
N ASN A 960 -15.09 -33.56 2.40
CA ASN A 960 -15.40 -32.97 1.09
C ASN A 960 -16.76 -33.41 0.51
N ASP A 961 -17.21 -34.61 0.85
CA ASP A 961 -18.47 -35.20 0.42
C ASP A 961 -19.69 -34.76 1.24
N ALA A 962 -19.49 -33.92 2.27
CA ALA A 962 -20.59 -33.34 3.02
C ALA A 962 -21.55 -32.55 2.12
N THR A 963 -22.83 -32.61 2.44
CA THR A 963 -23.94 -32.06 1.67
C THR A 963 -24.41 -30.71 2.24
N ALA A 964 -25.17 -29.95 1.44
CA ALA A 964 -25.85 -28.75 1.91
C ALA A 964 -26.76 -29.02 3.13
N ALA A 965 -27.41 -30.18 3.17
CA ALA A 965 -28.26 -30.58 4.29
C ALA A 965 -27.47 -30.75 5.60
N ASP A 966 -26.19 -31.13 5.54
CA ASP A 966 -25.34 -31.26 6.73
C ASP A 966 -25.01 -29.87 7.32
N MET A 967 -24.83 -28.86 6.47
CA MET A 967 -24.64 -27.46 6.88
C MET A 967 -25.93 -26.89 7.50
N GLU A 968 -27.08 -27.18 6.87
CA GLU A 968 -28.40 -26.81 7.39
C GLU A 968 -28.61 -27.37 8.81
N GLU A 969 -28.29 -28.66 9.01
CA GLU A 969 -28.47 -29.33 10.29
C GLU A 969 -27.69 -28.62 11.39
N VAL A 970 -26.45 -28.21 11.13
CA VAL A 970 -25.62 -27.45 12.09
C VAL A 970 -26.21 -26.08 12.39
N TYR A 971 -26.63 -25.31 11.38
CA TYR A 971 -27.22 -23.98 11.60
C TYR A 971 -28.48 -24.09 12.48
N ARG A 972 -29.39 -25.02 12.17
CA ARG A 972 -30.58 -25.27 13.00
C ARG A 972 -30.20 -25.74 14.40
N TYR A 973 -29.24 -26.65 14.52
CA TYR A 973 -28.81 -27.17 15.81
C TYR A 973 -28.27 -26.06 16.73
N ILE A 974 -27.40 -25.19 16.22
CA ILE A 974 -26.84 -24.05 16.95
C ILE A 974 -27.97 -23.11 17.38
N TYR A 975 -28.95 -22.84 16.52
CA TYR A 975 -30.12 -22.06 16.90
C TYR A 975 -30.93 -22.72 18.02
N ASP A 976 -31.26 -24.00 17.90
CA ASP A 976 -32.16 -24.70 18.82
C ASP A 976 -31.52 -25.00 20.18
N HIS A 977 -30.18 -25.05 20.26
CA HIS A 977 -29.43 -25.45 21.47
C HIS A 977 -28.64 -24.30 22.11
N GLY A 978 -29.03 -23.05 21.89
CA GLY A 978 -28.50 -21.90 22.63
C GLY A 978 -27.18 -21.31 22.11
N GLY A 979 -26.67 -21.79 20.98
CA GLY A 979 -25.50 -21.22 20.32
C GLY A 979 -25.75 -19.78 19.82
N LYS A 980 -24.72 -18.92 19.85
CA LYS A 980 -24.84 -17.50 19.43
C LYS A 980 -24.43 -17.24 17.97
N GLY A 981 -23.71 -18.17 17.35
CA GLY A 981 -23.31 -18.12 15.95
C GLY A 981 -22.46 -19.35 15.60
N VAL A 982 -22.19 -19.58 14.32
CA VAL A 982 -21.35 -20.70 13.87
C VAL A 982 -20.81 -20.41 12.47
N THR A 983 -19.63 -20.98 12.20
CA THR A 983 -19.07 -21.09 10.86
C THR A 983 -18.90 -22.56 10.52
N VAL A 984 -19.27 -22.92 9.29
CA VAL A 984 -19.06 -24.25 8.73
C VAL A 984 -17.94 -24.18 7.69
N TYR A 985 -17.14 -25.23 7.62
CA TYR A 985 -16.08 -25.36 6.62
C TYR A 985 -16.10 -26.76 6.05
N ARG A 986 -16.35 -26.89 4.75
CA ARG A 986 -16.24 -28.15 4.03
C ARG A 986 -14.87 -28.25 3.38
N ASP A 987 -14.22 -29.40 3.54
CA ASP A 987 -12.95 -29.69 2.86
C ASP A 987 -13.08 -29.46 1.33
N GLY A 988 -12.08 -28.83 0.71
CA GLY A 988 -12.10 -28.44 -0.71
C GLY A 988 -12.85 -27.16 -1.06
N THR A 989 -13.41 -26.42 -0.09
CA THR A 989 -14.02 -25.09 -0.34
C THR A 989 -13.02 -23.97 -0.64
N ARG A 990 -11.74 -24.14 -0.29
CA ARG A 990 -10.64 -23.19 -0.58
C ARG A 990 -9.53 -23.86 -1.38
N SER A 991 -8.83 -23.10 -2.20
CA SER A 991 -7.84 -23.64 -3.16
C SER A 991 -6.50 -24.03 -2.54
N LYS A 992 -6.12 -23.43 -1.40
CA LYS A 992 -4.89 -23.72 -0.65
C LYS A 992 -5.21 -24.11 0.79
N GLN A 993 -4.68 -25.24 1.23
CA GLN A 993 -4.78 -25.72 2.62
C GLN A 993 -3.39 -25.73 3.29
N VAL A 994 -3.35 -25.28 4.53
CA VAL A 994 -2.09 -25.17 5.31
C VAL A 994 -1.65 -26.52 5.87
N LEU A 995 -2.60 -27.39 6.22
CA LEU A 995 -2.38 -28.72 6.79
C LEU A 995 -3.18 -29.75 5.99
N THR A 996 -2.57 -30.87 5.59
CA THR A 996 -3.27 -31.96 4.86
C THR A 996 -2.74 -33.32 5.26
N THR A 997 -3.54 -34.37 5.19
CA THR A 997 -3.08 -35.76 5.38
C THR A 997 -2.65 -36.43 4.08
N ARG A 998 -2.84 -35.78 2.93
CA ARG A 998 -2.61 -36.38 1.60
C ARG A 998 -1.24 -35.99 1.04
N ALA A 999 -0.51 -36.98 0.54
CA ALA A 999 0.86 -36.82 0.01
C ALA A 999 0.90 -36.01 -1.29
N LYS A 1000 -0.18 -36.10 -2.08
CA LYS A 1000 -0.45 -35.22 -3.20
C LYS A 1000 -1.39 -34.12 -2.73
N ASN A 1001 -0.81 -33.03 -2.24
CA ASN A 1001 -1.55 -31.76 -2.12
C ASN A 1001 -1.62 -31.04 -3.49
N THR A 1002 -1.20 -31.71 -4.56
CA THR A 1002 -1.59 -31.39 -5.92
C THR A 1002 -3.05 -31.75 -6.08
N GLU A 1003 -3.87 -30.69 -6.06
CA GLU A 1003 -5.06 -30.54 -6.87
C GLU A 1003 -6.01 -31.74 -6.92
N PHE A 1004 -7.19 -31.55 -6.34
CA PHE A 1004 -8.34 -32.42 -6.58
C PHE A 1004 -8.71 -32.41 -8.08
N ALA A 1005 -8.09 -33.31 -8.83
CA ALA A 1005 -8.49 -33.77 -10.15
C ALA A 1005 -8.23 -35.28 -10.19
N ASP A 1006 -9.26 -36.06 -10.49
CA ASP A 1006 -9.16 -37.51 -10.59
C ASP A 1006 -8.08 -37.93 -11.61
N GLU A 1007 -6.92 -38.37 -11.11
CA GLU A 1007 -5.83 -38.93 -11.93
C GLU A 1007 -6.29 -40.13 -12.78
N ALA A 1008 -7.44 -40.74 -12.45
CA ALA A 1008 -8.04 -41.81 -13.22
C ALA A 1008 -8.50 -41.35 -14.63
N GLU A 1009 -9.02 -40.14 -14.77
CA GLU A 1009 -9.52 -39.62 -16.04
C GLU A 1009 -8.38 -39.09 -16.93
N ALA A 1010 -7.36 -38.48 -16.30
CA ALA A 1010 -6.12 -38.11 -16.97
C ALA A 1010 -5.34 -39.36 -17.43
N ALA A 1011 -5.26 -40.42 -16.62
CA ALA A 1011 -4.61 -41.66 -16.99
C ALA A 1011 -5.36 -42.42 -18.09
N GLU A 1012 -6.70 -42.43 -18.10
CA GLU A 1012 -7.47 -43.00 -19.21
C GLU A 1012 -7.24 -42.21 -20.50
N THR A 1013 -7.24 -40.88 -20.43
CA THR A 1013 -7.00 -39.99 -21.58
C THR A 1013 -5.57 -40.14 -22.14
N ILE A 1014 -4.56 -40.24 -21.26
CA ILE A 1014 -3.16 -40.44 -21.63
C ILE A 1014 -2.96 -41.85 -22.22
N VAL A 1015 -3.57 -42.89 -21.64
CA VAL A 1015 -3.50 -44.25 -22.19
C VAL A 1015 -4.20 -44.35 -23.54
N GLU A 1016 -5.29 -43.61 -23.74
CA GLU A 1016 -6.01 -43.55 -25.01
C GLU A 1016 -5.22 -42.76 -26.08
N GLN A 1017 -4.58 -41.65 -25.71
CA GLN A 1017 -3.64 -40.90 -26.57
C GLN A 1017 -2.37 -41.70 -26.90
N ILE A 1018 -1.79 -42.44 -25.94
CA ILE A 1018 -0.63 -43.30 -26.17
C ILE A 1018 -1.01 -44.45 -27.12
N ARG A 1019 -2.21 -45.01 -26.99
CA ARG A 1019 -2.73 -46.01 -27.94
C ARG A 1019 -2.97 -45.42 -29.32
N GLU A 1020 -3.44 -44.18 -29.41
CA GLU A 1020 -3.75 -43.50 -30.68
C GLU A 1020 -2.49 -43.05 -31.43
N VAL A 1021 -1.49 -42.55 -30.71
CA VAL A 1021 -0.26 -41.98 -31.30
C VAL A 1021 0.83 -43.04 -31.46
N PHE A 1022 1.02 -43.93 -30.47
CA PHE A 1022 2.13 -44.89 -30.46
C PHE A 1022 1.68 -46.34 -30.67
N GLY A 1023 0.36 -46.60 -30.72
CA GLY A 1023 -0.18 -47.94 -30.96
C GLY A 1023 -0.20 -48.87 -29.74
N GLY A 1024 0.16 -48.34 -28.56
CA GLY A 1024 0.15 -49.05 -27.29
C GLY A 1024 1.35 -48.72 -26.39
N LEU A 1025 1.25 -49.10 -25.11
CA LEU A 1025 2.22 -48.74 -24.06
C LEU A 1025 3.63 -49.34 -24.29
N GLU A 1026 3.73 -50.54 -24.87
CA GLU A 1026 5.03 -51.15 -25.20
C GLU A 1026 5.78 -50.36 -26.28
N ALA A 1027 5.07 -49.83 -27.28
CA ALA A 1027 5.69 -49.05 -28.36
C ALA A 1027 6.06 -47.62 -27.92
N PHE A 1028 5.42 -47.12 -26.86
CA PHE A 1028 5.76 -45.85 -26.21
C PHE A 1028 7.05 -45.98 -25.37
N LEU A 1029 7.18 -47.05 -24.59
CA LEU A 1029 8.39 -47.29 -23.77
C LEU A 1029 9.62 -47.72 -24.59
N ASP A 1030 9.40 -48.30 -25.78
CA ASP A 1030 10.47 -48.62 -26.73
C ASP A 1030 10.80 -47.46 -27.69
N ASN A 1031 10.14 -46.30 -27.53
CA ASN A 1031 10.40 -45.12 -28.35
C ASN A 1031 11.72 -44.45 -27.90
N GLU A 1032 12.67 -44.32 -28.84
CA GLU A 1032 14.02 -43.79 -28.55
C GLU A 1032 13.99 -42.37 -27.95
N ASP A 1033 13.01 -41.54 -28.32
CA ASP A 1033 12.90 -40.17 -27.81
C ASP A 1033 12.40 -40.17 -26.34
N VAL A 1034 11.53 -41.12 -25.98
CA VAL A 1034 10.98 -41.27 -24.62
C VAL A 1034 12.03 -41.86 -23.67
N GLN A 1035 12.80 -42.86 -24.10
CA GLN A 1035 13.90 -43.39 -23.27
C GLN A 1035 15.00 -42.35 -23.05
N THR A 1036 15.29 -41.52 -24.05
CA THR A 1036 16.29 -40.46 -23.92
C THR A 1036 15.85 -39.40 -22.91
N ALA A 1037 14.57 -39.04 -22.87
CA ALA A 1037 14.03 -38.11 -21.88
C ALA A 1037 14.13 -38.66 -20.45
N VAL A 1038 13.73 -39.91 -20.23
CA VAL A 1038 13.78 -40.57 -18.91
C VAL A 1038 15.21 -40.77 -18.40
N ASP A 1039 16.16 -41.13 -19.27
CA ASP A 1039 17.57 -41.26 -18.90
C ASP A 1039 18.22 -39.90 -18.58
N THR A 1040 17.71 -38.81 -19.17
CA THR A 1040 18.17 -37.44 -18.90
C THR A 1040 17.70 -36.97 -17.52
N GLU A 1041 16.46 -37.24 -17.14
CA GLU A 1041 15.93 -36.94 -15.80
C GLU A 1041 16.60 -37.74 -14.68
N ILE A 1042 16.87 -39.04 -14.89
CA ILE A 1042 17.58 -39.87 -13.92
C ILE A 1042 19.04 -39.40 -13.75
N SER A 1043 19.66 -38.88 -14.81
CA SER A 1043 21.02 -38.32 -14.75
C SER A 1043 21.07 -36.99 -13.99
N ALA A 1044 20.07 -36.11 -14.17
CA ALA A 1044 19.95 -34.86 -13.43
C ALA A 1044 19.73 -35.08 -11.92
N LEU A 1045 18.89 -36.06 -11.55
CA LEU A 1045 18.66 -36.43 -10.15
C LEU A 1045 19.93 -36.97 -9.44
N LEU A 1046 20.81 -37.67 -10.16
CA LEU A 1046 22.06 -38.20 -9.60
C LEU A 1046 23.18 -37.15 -9.47
N GLU A 1047 23.13 -36.05 -10.23
CA GLU A 1047 24.10 -34.94 -10.16
C GLU A 1047 23.84 -33.96 -9.00
N SER A 1048 22.61 -33.94 -8.48
CA SER A 1048 22.21 -33.10 -7.33
C SER A 1048 22.79 -33.57 -5.98
N ALA A 1049 23.18 -34.84 -5.86
CA ALA A 1049 23.56 -35.47 -4.59
C ALA A 1049 25.00 -35.18 -4.10
N ASP A 1050 25.81 -34.40 -4.83
CA ASP A 1050 27.25 -34.21 -4.56
C ASP A 1050 27.71 -32.73 -4.42
N ARG A 1051 26.79 -31.76 -4.24
CA ARG A 1051 27.18 -30.33 -4.08
C ARG A 1051 27.62 -30.01 -2.64
N PRO A 1052 28.81 -29.41 -2.41
CA PRO A 1052 29.27 -29.04 -1.07
C PRO A 1052 28.63 -27.73 -0.57
N GLN A 1053 28.34 -27.69 0.73
CA GLN A 1053 27.79 -26.55 1.47
C GLN A 1053 28.65 -25.27 1.30
N VAL A 1054 28.06 -24.21 0.73
CA VAL A 1054 28.71 -22.91 0.48
C VAL A 1054 28.43 -21.93 1.63
N ASP A 1055 29.45 -21.17 2.02
CA ASP A 1055 29.37 -20.13 3.06
C ASP A 1055 29.00 -18.78 2.40
N TYR A 1056 27.78 -18.29 2.65
CA TYR A 1056 27.17 -17.11 2.00
C TYR A 1056 27.71 -15.75 2.50
N THR A 1057 28.87 -15.70 3.16
CA THR A 1057 29.30 -14.50 3.90
C THR A 1057 30.25 -13.56 3.15
N GLU A 1058 30.76 -13.88 1.95
CA GLU A 1058 31.70 -13.01 1.20
C GLU A 1058 31.42 -12.93 -0.33
N THR A 1059 31.24 -11.71 -0.87
CA THR A 1059 31.03 -11.48 -2.31
C THR A 1059 32.31 -11.74 -3.13
N ARG A 1060 32.20 -12.47 -4.25
CA ARG A 1060 33.31 -12.72 -5.19
C ARG A 1060 33.83 -11.39 -5.82
N PRO A 1061 35.17 -11.19 -5.94
CA PRO A 1061 35.75 -9.99 -6.54
C PRO A 1061 35.44 -9.92 -8.05
N ARG A 1062 35.11 -8.72 -8.54
CA ARG A 1062 34.73 -8.48 -9.94
C ARG A 1062 35.97 -8.49 -10.86
N PRO A 1063 36.00 -9.31 -11.93
CA PRO A 1063 37.04 -9.28 -12.95
C PRO A 1063 37.05 -7.99 -13.79
N ASP A 1064 38.18 -7.69 -14.44
CA ASP A 1064 38.35 -6.48 -15.27
C ASP A 1064 37.53 -6.53 -16.59
N SER A 1065 37.12 -7.72 -17.05
CA SER A 1065 36.21 -7.90 -18.19
C SER A 1065 35.30 -9.11 -18.00
N LEU A 1066 34.04 -8.99 -18.42
CA LEU A 1066 33.04 -10.07 -18.39
C LEU A 1066 32.32 -10.11 -19.75
N SER A 1067 31.95 -11.31 -20.21
CA SER A 1067 31.09 -11.50 -21.39
C SER A 1067 29.64 -11.57 -20.96
N GLY A 1068 28.70 -11.10 -21.78
CA GLY A 1068 27.27 -11.15 -21.43
C GLY A 1068 26.33 -10.96 -22.61
N VAL A 1069 25.07 -11.32 -22.41
CA VAL A 1069 23.99 -11.23 -23.40
C VAL A 1069 22.96 -10.20 -22.92
N THR A 1070 22.47 -9.36 -23.83
CA THR A 1070 21.39 -8.41 -23.55
C THR A 1070 20.10 -8.83 -24.22
N GLN A 1071 19.04 -8.97 -23.42
CA GLN A 1071 17.69 -9.26 -23.85
C GLN A 1071 16.83 -8.01 -23.75
N ARG A 1072 15.94 -7.82 -24.72
CA ARG A 1072 14.90 -6.78 -24.68
C ARG A 1072 13.56 -7.46 -24.40
N VAL A 1073 12.90 -7.03 -23.34
CA VAL A 1073 11.60 -7.54 -22.86
C VAL A 1073 10.60 -6.38 -22.86
N GLU A 1074 9.44 -6.55 -23.51
CA GLU A 1074 8.33 -5.59 -23.40
C GLU A 1074 7.65 -5.69 -22.03
N THR A 1075 7.48 -4.55 -21.36
CA THR A 1075 6.78 -4.46 -20.06
C THR A 1075 5.68 -3.40 -20.13
N GLY A 1076 4.75 -3.43 -19.17
CA GLY A 1076 3.68 -2.42 -19.07
C GLY A 1076 4.16 -0.99 -18.79
N TYR A 1077 5.46 -0.79 -18.49
CA TYR A 1077 6.07 0.52 -18.20
C TYR A 1077 7.06 0.97 -19.28
N GLY A 1078 7.20 0.21 -20.37
CA GLY A 1078 8.15 0.48 -21.44
C GLY A 1078 9.08 -0.70 -21.73
N LYS A 1079 10.03 -0.50 -22.63
CA LYS A 1079 10.98 -1.53 -23.06
C LYS A 1079 12.07 -1.70 -22.01
N LEU A 1080 12.14 -2.87 -21.39
CA LEU A 1080 13.21 -3.25 -20.46
C LEU A 1080 14.34 -3.95 -21.22
N TYR A 1081 15.58 -3.54 -20.97
CA TYR A 1081 16.78 -4.18 -21.48
C TYR A 1081 17.52 -4.83 -20.31
N VAL A 1082 17.63 -6.16 -20.32
CA VAL A 1082 18.28 -6.96 -19.27
C VAL A 1082 19.57 -7.56 -19.82
N THR A 1083 20.71 -7.17 -19.26
CA THR A 1083 22.05 -7.68 -19.60
C THR A 1083 22.53 -8.64 -18.52
N ILE A 1084 22.80 -9.89 -18.88
CA ILE A 1084 23.32 -10.92 -17.98
C ILE A 1084 24.77 -11.21 -18.37
N ASN A 1085 25.70 -10.98 -17.45
CA ASN A 1085 27.12 -11.24 -17.63
C ASN A 1085 27.53 -12.54 -16.95
N GLU A 1086 28.46 -13.27 -17.55
CA GLU A 1086 28.99 -14.55 -17.06
C GLU A 1086 30.38 -14.40 -16.43
N ASP A 1087 30.70 -15.30 -15.51
CA ASP A 1087 32.06 -15.50 -15.01
C ASP A 1087 32.91 -16.42 -15.91
N GLU A 1088 34.15 -16.70 -15.47
CA GLU A 1088 35.10 -17.55 -16.21
C GLU A 1088 34.60 -19.00 -16.43
N ASP A 1089 33.62 -19.44 -15.65
CA ASP A 1089 33.02 -20.78 -15.71
C ASP A 1089 31.69 -20.80 -16.51
N GLY A 1090 31.31 -19.67 -17.13
CA GLY A 1090 30.08 -19.55 -17.92
C GLY A 1090 28.81 -19.46 -17.09
N ARG A 1091 28.90 -19.09 -15.81
CA ARG A 1091 27.75 -18.95 -14.90
C ARG A 1091 27.31 -17.49 -14.80
N PRO A 1092 26.01 -17.19 -14.66
CA PRO A 1092 25.55 -15.83 -14.39
C PRO A 1092 26.27 -15.23 -13.17
N PHE A 1093 26.92 -14.09 -13.39
CA PHE A 1093 27.74 -13.42 -12.41
C PHE A 1093 27.16 -12.07 -11.98
N GLU A 1094 26.61 -11.29 -12.90
CA GLU A 1094 25.93 -10.02 -12.61
C GLU A 1094 24.86 -9.72 -13.66
N LEU A 1095 23.83 -8.98 -13.27
CA LEU A 1095 22.68 -8.61 -14.09
C LEU A 1095 22.45 -7.10 -14.05
N PHE A 1096 22.33 -6.46 -15.21
CA PHE A 1096 21.92 -5.06 -15.34
C PHE A 1096 20.57 -4.98 -16.03
N ALA A 1097 19.71 -4.07 -15.59
CA ALA A 1097 18.42 -3.82 -16.21
C ALA A 1097 18.21 -2.31 -16.41
N ASN A 1098 17.65 -1.90 -17.56
CA ASN A 1098 17.36 -0.50 -17.86
C ASN A 1098 16.06 -0.38 -18.67
N ILE A 1099 15.17 0.54 -18.29
CA ILE A 1099 13.86 0.73 -18.89
C ILE A 1099 13.75 2.10 -19.59
N GLY A 1100 13.36 2.10 -20.87
CA GLY A 1100 13.21 3.32 -21.66
C GLY A 1100 11.81 3.97 -21.49
N HIS A 1101 11.78 5.28 -21.21
CA HIS A 1101 10.58 6.14 -21.13
C HIS A 1101 9.67 6.06 -19.88
N SER A 1102 10.07 5.34 -18.83
CA SER A 1102 9.39 5.43 -17.53
C SER A 1102 9.96 6.59 -16.69
N GLY A 1103 9.12 7.39 -16.01
CA GLY A 1103 9.55 8.47 -15.11
C GLY A 1103 10.54 8.02 -14.02
N GLY A 1104 11.23 8.98 -13.39
CA GLY A 1104 12.42 8.75 -12.56
C GLY A 1104 12.30 7.68 -11.46
N TYR A 1105 11.13 7.53 -10.84
CA TYR A 1105 10.86 6.52 -9.83
C TYR A 1105 11.09 5.09 -10.36
N THR A 1106 10.49 4.73 -11.50
CA THR A 1106 10.54 3.35 -12.05
C THR A 1106 11.94 2.92 -12.45
N ASN A 1107 12.76 3.86 -12.97
CA ASN A 1107 14.13 3.55 -13.35
C ASN A 1107 15.02 3.33 -12.12
N SER A 1108 14.78 4.08 -11.02
CA SER A 1108 15.53 3.90 -9.77
C SER A 1108 15.25 2.54 -9.10
N PHE A 1109 14.00 2.06 -9.12
CA PHE A 1109 13.65 0.72 -8.63
C PHE A 1109 14.22 -0.40 -9.49
N THR A 1110 14.18 -0.24 -10.82
CA THR A 1110 14.77 -1.20 -11.78
C THR A 1110 16.27 -1.34 -11.55
N GLU A 1111 16.99 -0.23 -11.35
CA GLU A 1111 18.43 -0.23 -11.10
C GLU A 1111 18.77 -0.81 -9.71
N ALA A 1112 17.97 -0.49 -8.69
CA ALA A 1112 18.16 -1.04 -7.34
C ALA A 1112 17.97 -2.57 -7.32
N LEU A 1113 16.92 -3.08 -7.97
CA LEU A 1113 16.65 -4.50 -8.08
C LEU A 1113 17.78 -5.24 -8.82
N ALA A 1114 18.25 -4.72 -9.96
CA ALA A 1114 19.37 -5.30 -10.70
C ALA A 1114 20.67 -5.36 -9.89
N LYS A 1115 20.94 -4.35 -9.04
CA LYS A 1115 22.10 -4.33 -8.13
C LYS A 1115 22.01 -5.38 -7.02
N VAL A 1116 20.81 -5.60 -6.47
CA VAL A 1116 20.57 -6.64 -5.46
C VAL A 1116 20.79 -8.03 -6.07
N ILE A 1117 20.19 -8.29 -7.24
CA ILE A 1117 20.38 -9.55 -7.98
C ILE A 1117 21.85 -9.79 -8.31
N SER A 1118 22.56 -8.76 -8.79
CA SER A 1118 24.01 -8.85 -9.03
C SER A 1118 24.81 -9.17 -7.78
N THR A 1119 24.38 -8.70 -6.61
CA THR A 1119 25.05 -9.00 -5.33
C THR A 1119 24.76 -10.44 -4.89
N ALA A 1120 23.53 -10.92 -5.08
CA ALA A 1120 23.14 -12.30 -4.83
C ALA A 1120 23.94 -13.29 -5.69
N LEU A 1121 24.00 -13.07 -7.00
CA LEU A 1121 24.80 -13.87 -7.94
C LEU A 1121 26.28 -13.88 -7.56
N ARG A 1122 26.85 -12.73 -7.19
CA ARG A 1122 28.25 -12.64 -6.73
C ARG A 1122 28.51 -13.27 -5.36
N SER A 1123 27.47 -13.49 -4.57
CA SER A 1123 27.55 -14.16 -3.26
C SER A 1123 27.30 -15.67 -3.36
N GLY A 1124 27.05 -16.19 -4.57
CA GLY A 1124 26.89 -17.62 -4.83
C GLY A 1124 25.46 -18.15 -4.64
N VAL A 1125 24.45 -17.27 -4.65
CA VAL A 1125 23.03 -17.66 -4.71
C VAL A 1125 22.76 -18.32 -6.06
N ASP A 1126 21.95 -19.38 -6.09
CA ASP A 1126 21.63 -20.10 -7.31
C ASP A 1126 20.79 -19.20 -8.25
N PRO A 1127 21.20 -18.99 -9.52
CA PRO A 1127 20.41 -18.21 -10.47
C PRO A 1127 18.98 -18.72 -10.67
N GLU A 1128 18.72 -20.02 -10.48
CA GLU A 1128 17.38 -20.61 -10.58
C GLU A 1128 16.47 -20.13 -9.43
N GLU A 1129 16.98 -20.09 -8.18
CA GLU A 1129 16.24 -19.51 -7.04
C GLU A 1129 15.85 -18.04 -7.29
N ILE A 1130 16.73 -17.26 -7.95
CA ILE A 1130 16.44 -15.86 -8.30
C ILE A 1130 15.36 -15.76 -9.39
N VAL A 1131 15.29 -16.73 -10.31
CA VAL A 1131 14.23 -16.77 -11.33
C VAL A 1131 12.89 -17.04 -10.66
N ASP A 1132 12.82 -18.03 -9.78
CA ASP A 1132 11.60 -18.46 -9.10
C ASP A 1132 11.00 -17.32 -8.26
N GLU A 1133 11.84 -16.55 -7.55
CA GLU A 1133 11.40 -15.40 -6.75
C GLU A 1133 10.88 -14.22 -7.58
N LEU A 1134 11.42 -14.02 -8.78
CA LEU A 1134 11.09 -12.84 -9.60
C LEU A 1134 9.93 -13.10 -10.54
N GLN A 1135 9.80 -14.32 -11.08
CA GLN A 1135 8.73 -14.66 -12.01
C GLN A 1135 7.36 -14.68 -11.33
N GLY A 1136 6.34 -14.19 -12.03
CA GLY A 1136 4.98 -14.07 -11.51
C GLY A 1136 4.73 -12.86 -10.59
N THR A 1137 5.77 -12.07 -10.25
CA THR A 1137 5.59 -10.81 -9.52
C THR A 1137 4.71 -9.85 -10.33
N ARG A 1138 3.58 -9.40 -9.78
CA ARG A 1138 2.59 -8.58 -10.50
C ARG A 1138 2.73 -7.09 -10.25
N SER A 1139 2.35 -6.31 -11.26
CA SER A 1139 2.20 -4.86 -11.18
C SER A 1139 0.94 -4.41 -11.93
N PRO A 1140 0.43 -3.18 -11.71
CA PRO A 1140 -0.80 -2.69 -12.35
C PRO A 1140 -0.81 -2.68 -13.88
N LYS A 1141 0.35 -2.76 -14.54
CA LYS A 1141 0.48 -2.75 -16.00
C LYS A 1141 1.20 -4.02 -16.47
N VAL A 1142 0.46 -4.86 -17.19
CA VAL A 1142 0.98 -6.08 -17.82
C VAL A 1142 1.26 -5.83 -19.30
N ALA A 1143 2.20 -6.56 -19.88
CA ALA A 1143 2.49 -6.55 -21.31
C ALA A 1143 2.70 -7.98 -21.83
N TRP A 1144 2.80 -8.13 -23.13
CA TRP A 1144 3.14 -9.40 -23.77
C TRP A 1144 4.47 -9.27 -24.50
N ASP A 1145 5.42 -10.15 -24.21
CA ASP A 1145 6.72 -10.22 -24.89
C ASP A 1145 6.95 -11.64 -25.43
N LYS A 1146 7.06 -11.74 -26.76
CA LYS A 1146 7.32 -13.00 -27.49
C LYS A 1146 6.34 -14.15 -27.21
N GLY A 1147 5.08 -13.81 -26.89
CA GLY A 1147 4.03 -14.81 -26.62
C GLY A 1147 3.90 -15.22 -25.16
N GLU A 1148 4.69 -14.61 -24.26
CA GLU A 1148 4.59 -14.76 -22.81
C GLU A 1148 4.08 -13.44 -22.21
N GLN A 1149 3.23 -13.53 -21.18
CA GLN A 1149 2.70 -12.35 -20.50
C GLN A 1149 3.67 -11.92 -19.41
N ILE A 1150 4.17 -10.68 -19.53
CA ILE A 1150 5.07 -10.03 -18.59
C ILE A 1150 4.25 -9.19 -17.62
N GLN A 1151 4.25 -9.60 -16.35
CA GLN A 1151 3.38 -9.09 -15.29
C GLN A 1151 3.93 -7.82 -14.61
N SER A 1152 5.25 -7.65 -14.62
CA SER A 1152 5.95 -6.51 -14.01
C SER A 1152 7.40 -6.40 -14.49
N ILE A 1153 8.14 -5.41 -13.98
CA ILE A 1153 9.58 -5.28 -14.22
C ILE A 1153 10.38 -6.40 -13.53
N PRO A 1154 10.15 -6.75 -12.24
CA PRO A 1154 10.74 -7.95 -11.63
C PRO A 1154 10.51 -9.22 -12.45
N ASP A 1155 9.26 -9.47 -12.87
CA ASP A 1155 8.89 -10.63 -13.68
C ASP A 1155 9.57 -10.63 -15.06
N ALA A 1156 9.77 -9.44 -15.65
CA ALA A 1156 10.55 -9.29 -16.88
C ALA A 1156 12.04 -9.64 -16.69
N ILE A 1157 12.62 -9.33 -15.53
CA ILE A 1157 14.01 -9.69 -15.18
C ILE A 1157 14.12 -11.19 -14.92
N GLY A 1158 13.19 -11.78 -14.16
CA GLY A 1158 13.11 -13.22 -13.92
C GLY A 1158 12.95 -13.99 -15.23
N THR A 1159 12.04 -13.55 -16.10
CA THR A 1159 11.82 -14.16 -17.42
C THR A 1159 13.05 -14.04 -18.33
N ALA A 1160 13.78 -12.92 -18.30
CA ALA A 1160 15.04 -12.81 -19.02
C ALA A 1160 16.10 -13.77 -18.46
N LEU A 1161 16.23 -13.89 -17.14
CA LEU A 1161 17.18 -14.80 -16.52
C LEU A 1161 16.82 -16.28 -16.77
N ARG A 1162 15.54 -16.65 -16.76
CA ARG A 1162 15.07 -17.98 -17.17
C ARG A 1162 15.44 -18.32 -18.61
N ARG A 1163 15.08 -17.44 -19.55
CA ARG A 1163 15.42 -17.60 -20.99
C ARG A 1163 16.93 -17.73 -21.23
N TYR A 1164 17.74 -17.19 -20.32
CA TYR A 1164 19.20 -17.32 -20.34
C TYR A 1164 19.70 -18.69 -19.87
N LEU A 1165 19.11 -19.20 -18.79
CA LEU A 1165 19.43 -20.50 -18.20
C LEU A 1165 18.95 -21.64 -19.08
N ASP A 1166 17.77 -21.51 -19.69
CA ASP A 1166 17.13 -22.51 -20.56
C ASP A 1166 17.71 -22.55 -21.98
N ASP A 1167 18.76 -21.77 -22.28
CA ASP A 1167 19.35 -21.63 -23.63
C ASP A 1167 18.35 -21.23 -24.74
N GLU A 1168 17.22 -20.59 -24.36
CA GLU A 1168 16.19 -20.11 -25.30
C GLU A 1168 16.65 -18.87 -26.10
N ILE A 1169 17.86 -18.37 -25.84
CA ILE A 1169 18.47 -17.23 -26.53
C ILE A 1169 19.76 -17.64 -27.26
N ASP A 1170 19.96 -17.10 -28.45
CA ASP A 1170 21.20 -17.32 -29.21
C ASP A 1170 22.36 -16.61 -28.49
N LYS A 1171 23.19 -17.38 -27.77
CA LYS A 1171 24.43 -16.93 -27.08
C LYS A 1171 25.53 -16.61 -28.10
N GLY A 1172 25.20 -15.88 -29.16
CA GLY A 1172 26.07 -15.53 -30.27
C GLY A 1172 27.30 -14.77 -29.76
N ILE A 1173 28.39 -15.51 -29.58
CA ILE A 1173 29.72 -14.99 -29.24
C ILE A 1173 30.06 -13.92 -30.29
N PRO A 1174 30.16 -12.63 -29.93
CA PRO A 1174 30.90 -11.72 -30.77
C PRO A 1174 32.35 -12.21 -30.70
N GLN A 1175 32.87 -12.80 -31.77
CA GLN A 1175 34.31 -12.99 -31.91
C GLN A 1175 34.97 -11.60 -31.92
N GLN A 1176 35.26 -11.05 -30.75
CA GLN A 1176 36.32 -10.07 -30.63
C GLN A 1176 37.62 -10.83 -30.89
N GLN A 1177 38.12 -10.70 -32.11
CA GLN A 1177 39.46 -11.11 -32.45
C GLN A 1177 40.44 -10.41 -31.50
N SER A 1178 41.23 -11.20 -30.78
CA SER A 1178 42.40 -10.68 -30.10
C SER A 1178 43.38 -10.12 -31.13
N LEU A 1179 44.10 -9.05 -30.78
CA LEU A 1179 45.09 -8.40 -31.64
C LEU A 1179 46.21 -9.33 -32.14
N ASP A 1180 46.36 -10.53 -31.58
CA ASP A 1180 47.37 -11.51 -31.94
C ASP A 1180 47.00 -12.38 -33.17
N ASP A 1181 45.71 -12.48 -33.54
CA ASP A 1181 45.25 -13.36 -34.63
C ASP A 1181 45.20 -12.66 -36.01
N VAL A 1182 45.54 -11.36 -36.09
CA VAL A 1182 45.46 -10.57 -37.34
C VAL A 1182 46.83 -10.38 -38.03
N GLU A 1183 47.94 -10.82 -37.42
CA GLU A 1183 49.28 -10.63 -38.02
C GLU A 1183 49.77 -11.76 -38.98
N GLY A 1184 48.93 -12.71 -39.38
CA GLY A 1184 49.42 -13.87 -40.15
C GLY A 1184 48.50 -14.45 -41.22
N GLY A 1185 48.26 -13.76 -42.35
CA GLY A 1185 47.59 -14.45 -43.46
C GLY A 1185 47.24 -13.61 -44.69
N THR A 1186 48.16 -13.53 -45.64
CA THR A 1186 47.99 -12.94 -46.97
C THR A 1186 46.97 -13.66 -47.87
N SER A 1187 46.17 -12.86 -48.59
CA SER A 1187 45.63 -13.02 -49.96
C SER A 1187 44.81 -14.28 -50.32
N ASN A 1188 43.53 -14.10 -50.67
CA ASN A 1188 43.04 -14.08 -52.07
C ASN A 1188 41.50 -14.16 -52.16
N ASN A 1189 40.95 -13.35 -53.07
CA ASN A 1189 39.58 -13.39 -53.57
C ASN A 1189 39.25 -14.72 -54.25
N ASP A 1190 38.02 -15.21 -54.09
CA ASP A 1190 37.07 -15.44 -55.19
C ASP A 1190 35.78 -16.11 -54.67
N ALA A 1191 34.63 -15.42 -54.80
CA ALA A 1191 33.35 -16.08 -55.04
C ALA A 1191 32.33 -15.10 -55.64
N THR A 1192 31.77 -15.55 -56.76
CA THR A 1192 30.80 -14.93 -57.66
C THR A 1192 29.35 -15.03 -57.15
N THR A 1193 28.65 -13.90 -57.19
CA THR A 1193 27.25 -13.62 -57.59
C THR A 1193 26.24 -14.78 -57.75
N ASP A 1194 25.09 -14.69 -57.05
CA ASP A 1194 23.79 -14.35 -57.69
C ASP A 1194 22.76 -13.80 -56.66
N ALA A 1195 21.95 -12.84 -57.15
CA ALA A 1195 21.14 -11.80 -56.49
C ALA A 1195 19.71 -12.26 -56.02
N PRO A 1196 18.71 -11.40 -55.61
CA PRO A 1196 18.66 -9.92 -55.58
C PRO A 1196 17.96 -9.23 -54.36
N PRO A 1197 17.97 -7.87 -54.31
CA PRO A 1197 17.60 -7.04 -53.17
C PRO A 1197 16.24 -6.31 -53.31
N SER A 1198 15.70 -5.83 -52.19
CA SER A 1198 14.52 -4.95 -52.12
C SER A 1198 14.91 -3.46 -52.03
N GLN A 1199 14.00 -2.63 -52.54
CA GLN A 1199 14.15 -1.22 -52.88
C GLN A 1199 13.99 -0.27 -51.68
N THR A 1200 14.73 0.84 -51.75
CA THR A 1200 14.47 2.11 -51.06
C THR A 1200 14.10 3.16 -52.10
N ASP A 1201 13.11 3.98 -51.78
CA ASP A 1201 12.76 5.17 -52.56
C ASP A 1201 12.78 6.37 -51.60
N GLY A 1202 13.80 7.21 -51.76
CA GLY A 1202 13.90 8.53 -51.12
C GLY A 1202 13.96 9.66 -52.16
N GLY A 1203 13.91 10.90 -51.66
CA GLY A 1203 14.29 12.12 -52.37
C GLY A 1203 13.31 13.28 -52.14
N ALA A 1204 13.71 14.55 -52.07
CA ALA A 1204 15.03 15.16 -52.14
C ALA A 1204 14.88 16.70 -51.96
N VAL A 1205 15.78 17.28 -51.17
CA VAL A 1205 16.54 18.56 -51.27
C VAL A 1205 16.12 19.71 -52.21
N ASP A 1206 16.25 20.96 -51.72
CA ASP A 1206 17.17 22.04 -52.19
C ASP A 1206 16.88 23.38 -51.46
N ALA A 1207 17.73 24.39 -51.25
CA ALA A 1207 19.16 24.58 -50.92
C ALA A 1207 19.44 26.12 -50.93
N GLY A 1208 20.36 26.60 -50.07
CA GLY A 1208 21.12 27.87 -50.25
C GLY A 1208 20.75 29.05 -49.34
N SER A 1209 21.51 29.40 -48.29
CA SER A 1209 22.73 30.28 -48.23
C SER A 1209 22.47 31.73 -48.73
N SER A 1210 22.84 32.85 -48.09
CA SER A 1210 24.14 33.23 -47.50
C SER A 1210 24.15 34.72 -47.02
N THR A 1211 25.02 35.04 -46.04
CA THR A 1211 25.86 36.26 -45.84
C THR A 1211 25.31 37.70 -45.63
N GLU A 1212 25.58 38.23 -44.40
CA GLU A 1212 26.16 39.55 -43.97
C GLU A 1212 25.68 40.97 -44.46
N PRO A 1213 25.86 42.04 -43.61
CA PRO A 1213 25.08 43.31 -43.55
C PRO A 1213 25.74 44.46 -44.37
N PRO A 1214 25.16 45.68 -44.62
CA PRO A 1214 24.88 46.73 -43.59
C PRO A 1214 23.83 47.87 -43.93
N VAL A 1215 23.62 48.77 -42.95
CA VAL A 1215 23.25 50.22 -42.99
C VAL A 1215 21.95 50.78 -43.64
N ASP A 1216 21.14 51.38 -42.75
CA ASP A 1216 20.67 52.80 -42.72
C ASP A 1216 19.44 53.26 -43.56
N ALA A 1217 18.71 54.19 -42.92
CA ALA A 1217 17.63 55.08 -43.37
C ALA A 1217 16.16 54.57 -43.38
N GLY A 1218 15.34 55.15 -42.47
CA GLY A 1218 13.88 55.27 -42.62
C GLY A 1218 13.49 56.28 -43.72
N PRO A 1219 12.24 56.84 -43.79
CA PRO A 1219 11.08 56.68 -42.92
C PRO A 1219 9.77 56.39 -43.72
N SER A 1220 8.63 56.52 -43.04
CA SER A 1220 7.30 56.97 -43.52
C SER A 1220 6.13 55.97 -43.47
N ALA A 1221 5.08 56.49 -42.81
CA ALA A 1221 3.76 55.93 -42.60
C ALA A 1221 2.86 56.08 -43.83
N GLU A 1222 1.88 55.18 -43.97
CA GLU A 1222 0.43 55.47 -43.96
C GLU A 1222 -0.37 54.24 -44.48
N SER A 1223 -1.26 53.74 -43.62
CA SER A 1223 -2.41 52.83 -43.86
C SER A 1223 -3.47 53.50 -44.78
N PRO A 1224 -4.65 52.91 -45.17
CA PRO A 1224 -5.41 51.80 -44.54
C PRO A 1224 -6.29 50.87 -45.45
N VAL A 1225 -7.00 49.95 -44.76
CA VAL A 1225 -8.26 49.18 -45.03
C VAL A 1225 -8.27 48.09 -46.13
N ASP A 1226 -8.82 46.87 -45.96
CA ASP A 1226 -9.85 46.31 -45.04
C ASP A 1226 -9.88 44.75 -45.05
N ALA A 1227 -10.52 44.16 -44.03
CA ALA A 1227 -11.17 42.82 -43.91
C ALA A 1227 -10.41 41.54 -43.44
N GLY A 1228 -10.74 41.10 -42.19
CA GLY A 1228 -10.86 39.70 -41.75
C GLY A 1228 -10.15 39.35 -40.42
N PRO A 1229 -10.85 38.95 -39.33
CA PRO A 1229 -10.21 38.36 -38.17
C PRO A 1229 -10.05 36.84 -38.39
N GLY A 1230 -8.80 36.39 -38.56
CA GLY A 1230 -8.41 35.00 -38.29
C GLY A 1230 -7.63 35.02 -36.98
N GLY A 1231 -8.19 34.41 -35.94
CA GLY A 1231 -7.48 34.12 -34.70
C GLY A 1231 -6.48 33.00 -34.93
N ASP A 1232 -5.35 33.07 -34.24
CA ASP A 1232 -4.34 32.02 -34.18
C ASP A 1232 -4.85 30.90 -33.26
N ASP A 1233 -4.96 29.69 -33.82
CA ASP A 1233 -5.38 28.42 -33.18
C ASP A 1233 -4.31 27.84 -32.21
N SER A 1234 -3.29 28.59 -31.82
CA SER A 1234 -2.16 28.04 -31.04
C SER A 1234 -2.32 28.09 -29.52
N ASP A 1235 -3.34 28.80 -29.01
CA ASP A 1235 -3.53 28.99 -27.56
C ASP A 1235 -4.40 27.88 -26.92
N VAL A 1236 -5.32 27.28 -27.66
CA VAL A 1236 -6.35 26.39 -27.07
C VAL A 1236 -5.84 24.97 -26.81
N THR A 1237 -4.77 24.57 -27.50
CA THR A 1237 -4.11 23.27 -27.34
C THR A 1237 -3.16 23.24 -26.12
N GLN A 1238 -2.69 24.42 -25.67
CA GLN A 1238 -1.80 24.52 -24.52
C GLN A 1238 -2.50 24.20 -23.20
N ASP A 1239 -3.78 24.54 -23.05
CA ASP A 1239 -4.55 24.26 -21.83
C ASP A 1239 -4.68 22.76 -21.56
N LEU A 1240 -4.82 21.93 -22.62
CA LEU A 1240 -4.83 20.46 -22.50
C LEU A 1240 -3.47 19.90 -22.09
N ILE A 1241 -2.39 20.40 -22.71
CA ILE A 1241 -1.02 19.95 -22.38
C ILE A 1241 -0.64 20.40 -20.95
N ALA A 1242 -1.05 21.60 -20.53
CA ALA A 1242 -0.81 22.12 -19.19
C ALA A 1242 -1.59 21.34 -18.11
N ALA A 1243 -2.75 20.77 -18.45
CA ALA A 1243 -3.48 19.83 -17.61
C ALA A 1243 -2.90 18.40 -17.64
N GLY A 1244 -1.81 18.16 -18.38
CA GLY A 1244 -1.16 16.84 -18.51
C GLY A 1244 -1.85 15.88 -19.48
N GLU A 1245 -2.80 16.37 -20.29
CA GLU A 1245 -3.62 15.57 -21.21
C GLU A 1245 -3.11 15.67 -22.66
N SER A 1246 -3.40 14.64 -23.46
CA SER A 1246 -2.98 14.60 -24.88
C SER A 1246 -3.89 15.49 -25.74
N PRO A 1247 -3.34 16.39 -26.57
CA PRO A 1247 -4.13 17.17 -27.52
C PRO A 1247 -4.52 16.39 -28.79
N GLU A 1248 -4.17 15.11 -28.89
CA GLU A 1248 -4.49 14.26 -30.03
C GLU A 1248 -5.88 13.65 -29.91
N CYS A 1249 -6.76 13.93 -30.88
CA CYS A 1249 -8.10 13.36 -30.91
C CYS A 1249 -8.06 11.83 -31.08
N PRO A 1250 -8.65 11.03 -30.18
CA PRO A 1250 -8.62 9.57 -30.27
C PRO A 1250 -9.29 9.04 -31.55
N GLU A 1251 -10.27 9.77 -32.08
CA GLU A 1251 -11.04 9.33 -33.24
C GLU A 1251 -10.32 9.63 -34.57
N CYS A 1252 -9.66 10.79 -34.70
CA CYS A 1252 -9.09 11.23 -35.98
C CYS A 1252 -7.59 11.51 -35.97
N GLY A 1253 -6.91 11.39 -34.83
CA GLY A 1253 -5.47 11.65 -34.67
C GLY A 1253 -5.07 13.12 -34.89
N GLY A 1254 -6.04 14.05 -34.86
CA GLY A 1254 -5.80 15.47 -35.09
C GLY A 1254 -5.44 16.19 -33.79
N MET A 1255 -4.41 17.04 -33.82
CA MET A 1255 -3.89 17.79 -32.65
C MET A 1255 -4.71 19.05 -32.31
N ASN A 1256 -6.03 19.00 -32.54
CA ASN A 1256 -6.93 20.15 -32.42
C ASN A 1256 -8.08 19.85 -31.43
N LEU A 1257 -7.78 19.14 -30.34
CA LEU A 1257 -8.69 19.02 -29.20
C LEU A 1257 -8.60 20.28 -28.34
N TYR A 1258 -9.74 20.71 -27.79
CA TYR A 1258 -9.82 21.80 -26.82
C TYR A 1258 -11.02 21.60 -25.88
N PHE A 1259 -11.04 22.28 -24.73
CA PHE A 1259 -12.18 22.25 -23.81
C PHE A 1259 -13.24 23.28 -24.20
N SER A 1260 -14.48 22.84 -24.37
CA SER A 1260 -15.65 23.70 -24.59
C SER A 1260 -16.79 23.25 -23.70
N GLU A 1261 -17.33 24.19 -22.90
CA GLU A 1261 -18.47 23.95 -21.99
C GLU A 1261 -18.30 22.74 -21.04
N GLY A 1262 -17.05 22.43 -20.65
CA GLY A 1262 -16.73 21.33 -19.74
C GLY A 1262 -16.43 19.99 -20.43
N CYS A 1263 -16.45 19.94 -21.77
CA CYS A 1263 -16.17 18.73 -22.54
C CYS A 1263 -14.97 18.93 -23.48
N LYS A 1264 -14.12 17.92 -23.62
CA LYS A 1264 -13.06 17.84 -24.62
C LYS A 1264 -13.70 17.71 -25.99
N THR A 1265 -13.54 18.69 -26.87
CA THR A 1265 -14.14 18.70 -28.21
C THR A 1265 -13.06 18.82 -29.28
N CYS A 1266 -13.09 17.94 -30.29
CA CYS A 1266 -12.19 17.99 -31.43
C CYS A 1266 -12.77 18.89 -32.51
N GLU A 1267 -12.03 19.92 -32.88
CA GLU A 1267 -12.46 20.88 -33.89
C GLU A 1267 -12.51 20.28 -35.31
N SER A 1268 -11.76 19.20 -35.54
CA SER A 1268 -11.59 18.59 -36.86
C SER A 1268 -12.64 17.53 -37.20
N CYS A 1269 -13.07 16.71 -36.24
CA CYS A 1269 -14.09 15.67 -36.47
C CYS A 1269 -15.37 15.86 -35.64
N GLY A 1270 -15.38 16.78 -34.67
CA GLY A 1270 -16.53 17.03 -33.79
C GLY A 1270 -16.71 16.02 -32.66
N TRP A 1271 -15.73 15.14 -32.45
CA TRP A 1271 -15.68 14.21 -31.31
C TRP A 1271 -15.72 15.01 -30.00
N SER A 1272 -16.61 14.64 -29.07
CA SER A 1272 -16.71 15.31 -27.77
C SER A 1272 -16.84 14.33 -26.61
N GLU A 1273 -16.08 14.54 -25.54
CA GLU A 1273 -16.12 13.75 -24.31
C GLU A 1273 -16.23 14.70 -23.11
N CYS A 1274 -17.33 14.56 -22.35
CA CYS A 1274 -17.56 15.21 -21.08
C CYS A 1274 -17.39 14.12 -20.00
#